data_AF-A0AAU9XJH2-F1
#
_entry.id   AF-A0AAU9XJH2-F1
#
_cell.length_a   1.000
_cell.length_b   1.000
_cell.length_c   1.000
_cell.angle_alpha   90.00
_cell.angle_beta   90.00
_cell.angle_gamma   90.00
#
_symmetry.space_group_name_H-M   'P 1'
#
loop_
_entity.id
_entity.type
_entity.pdbx_description
1 polymer ?
#
loop_
_entity_poly.entity_id
_entity_poly.type
_entity_poly.pdbx_seq_one_letter_code
_entity_poly.pdbx_strand_id
1 'polypeptide(L)'
;MVKLHYFKNQRYSKLKGQCERDERLFVDPEFPPETKSLYFSRATPPEHVEWKRPKDICTPDPPQLFVDGMSSHDVTQGKLGNCWFVAACSSLALEPSLLEKVIPDIKHQEWDPENVGNYQGIFRFRFFRQGQWTEVVIDDLLPTIAGKLVYIHSTDKNEFWSALVEKAYAKMAGSYEALEAGNTGDALVDFTGGVCESISLKDGGYSQDQEKRLVLFKSMQRAMRDKSLIGASIRIKNRDEMEKRTETGLVMGHAYGVTAVKKITIGEGLFSLFNRQHLYMIRLRNPWGQKEWNGPWSDDSEEWKKLKSSDREKLGIVFENDGEFWMSFEDFCSHFTNATLCHVINTSIFSLSNRWHVFKHNYQWSPGSTAGGCVENRSTFLKNPQYAFTVKEEGEVMISLMQEDTRKAKEHGAENLTIGYFVMKVEENRKYRLHTMFEKAGDSIFINAREVVNKFHFKKGRYVVIPSTYEQNKAGQFLMRIFTEKSSKAMFLNQEHSTGSKIFCCFPQCRTPVCVLSVTVKSAGGLQKTSRLSMTPDPYATISCEGRKVKTPVQKDSLNPQWNTGALFFVRRPQKSRLVVQVWDYNWFWDSFMGQAKIAIDINNKAVTETHQLMGRRRNHQVQMPGVVTVEVKSMVKLHYFKNQRYSKLKSQCEKEERLFEDPEFPANDKSIFFSRAPPEQIVWRRPKDICEPDPPSLFVDGSSRHDITQGKLGNCWFVASCSTLALEPSLLEKVIPDMKNQEWDVKDVGKYQGIFRFRFWRQGEWTEVVIDDLLPTVYGQLVFVHSSLKNEFWGALLEKAYAKLSGSYEALEAGNIADALVDFTSGVCESINLKDANYDDDEKRRLEFFKSMQKAMDNSSLVGASISAKSHEEMEERTETGLVKGHAYGVTAIKKITIGQGLFSLFNREHLYLIRLRNPWGQKEWNGAWSDGSEEWNKLEAQARKKLGIDFEDDGEFWMSFEDFCRYFSKATMCHLMNTSIFSLSKRWHIFKHKNEWKPGSSAGGCVTNQATFFKNPQYAFSIKDDDAGEVMIALMQEDTRIDRDEGGKNLSIGYYVMKVEENRDYRLHVLMEKAADSIFINMREVVNRFQLKTGRYVVIPSTYDPHVAGNFMLRIFTEKSSNARALVKDHPKRSNICCCIPRFRTPDCILSVFVKSAVDLQKRTLLSVDPYALIKCEGNTVRIPTVKDTRNPVWNSAGALFYVKRPKKTHLVVQVCDSFLGQAKMRIDINNRTVVLSHQLMGRGRKHDEKMPGAVTLEIACYHDLKAV
;
A
#
# COMPACT_ATOMS: atom_id res chain seq x y z
N MET A 1 -20.64 19.91 -27.31
CA MET A 1 -21.27 21.09 -26.69
C MET A 1 -20.57 21.38 -25.38
N VAL A 2 -19.91 22.53 -25.25
CA VAL A 2 -19.33 22.99 -23.98
C VAL A 2 -20.46 23.59 -23.16
N LYS A 3 -20.62 23.16 -21.91
CA LYS A 3 -21.59 23.78 -20.98
C LYS A 3 -21.06 25.16 -20.61
N LEU A 4 -21.75 26.21 -21.06
CA LEU A 4 -21.42 27.61 -20.77
C LEU A 4 -21.94 27.98 -19.37
N HIS A 5 -21.11 28.61 -18.56
CA HIS A 5 -21.53 29.20 -17.28
C HIS A 5 -21.96 30.66 -17.50
N TYR A 6 -23.00 31.11 -16.81
CA TYR A 6 -23.52 32.47 -16.93
C TYR A 6 -23.22 33.24 -15.64
N PHE A 7 -22.37 34.27 -15.71
CA PHE A 7 -22.00 35.07 -14.55
C PHE A 7 -23.25 35.76 -13.97
N LYS A 8 -23.43 35.64 -12.65
CA LYS A 8 -24.63 36.13 -11.92
C LYS A 8 -25.96 35.70 -12.53
N ASN A 9 -25.99 34.54 -13.22
CA ASN A 9 -27.15 34.01 -13.94
C ASN A 9 -27.72 34.93 -15.03
N GLN A 10 -26.98 35.96 -15.46
CA GLN A 10 -27.39 36.85 -16.54
C GLN A 10 -27.22 36.16 -17.89
N ARG A 11 -28.29 36.14 -18.70
CA ARG A 11 -28.27 35.57 -20.07
C ARG A 11 -28.45 36.68 -21.08
N TYR A 12 -27.45 36.89 -21.92
CA TYR A 12 -27.43 37.96 -22.93
C TYR A 12 -28.71 38.02 -23.76
N SER A 13 -29.12 36.92 -24.39
CA SER A 13 -30.29 36.91 -25.28
C SER A 13 -31.60 37.24 -24.56
N LYS A 14 -31.76 36.85 -23.30
CA LYS A 14 -32.96 37.15 -22.50
C LYS A 14 -33.01 38.63 -22.12
N LEU A 15 -31.87 39.18 -21.68
CA LEU A 15 -31.75 40.57 -21.26
C LEU A 15 -31.86 41.52 -22.45
N LYS A 16 -31.19 41.22 -23.56
CA LYS A 16 -31.29 41.98 -24.81
C LYS A 16 -32.73 41.99 -25.31
N GLY A 17 -33.37 40.82 -25.44
CA GLY A 17 -34.77 40.76 -25.86
C GLY A 17 -35.76 41.43 -24.89
N GLN A 18 -35.42 41.57 -23.61
CA GLN A 18 -36.20 42.39 -22.68
C GLN A 18 -36.01 43.88 -22.94
N CYS A 19 -34.78 44.34 -23.14
CA CYS A 19 -34.48 45.73 -23.48
C CYS A 19 -35.15 46.15 -24.80
N GLU A 20 -35.15 45.27 -25.81
CA GLU A 20 -35.86 45.46 -27.08
C GLU A 20 -37.37 45.64 -26.88
N ARG A 21 -38.01 44.82 -26.03
CA ARG A 21 -39.44 44.94 -25.72
C ARG A 21 -39.78 46.18 -24.88
N ASP A 22 -38.87 46.56 -24.00
CA ASP A 22 -39.04 47.68 -23.07
C ASP A 22 -38.62 49.03 -23.71
N GLU A 23 -38.16 49.02 -24.98
CA GLU A 23 -37.62 50.19 -25.72
C GLU A 23 -36.59 51.02 -24.93
N ARG A 24 -35.69 50.34 -24.22
CA ARG A 24 -34.69 51.00 -23.36
C ARG A 24 -33.29 50.39 -23.52
N LEU A 25 -32.27 51.21 -23.27
CA LEU A 25 -30.89 50.73 -23.20
C LEU A 25 -30.63 49.97 -21.90
N PHE A 26 -29.84 48.91 -21.99
CA PHE A 26 -29.44 48.13 -20.83
C PHE A 26 -28.57 48.96 -19.87
N VAL A 27 -28.87 48.81 -18.58
CA VAL A 27 -28.03 49.27 -17.47
C VAL A 27 -27.89 48.07 -16.55
N ASP A 28 -26.64 47.69 -16.28
CA ASP A 28 -26.29 46.45 -15.63
C ASP A 28 -26.46 46.57 -14.10
N PRO A 29 -27.46 45.91 -13.50
CA PRO A 29 -27.68 46.01 -12.06
C PRO A 29 -26.57 45.37 -11.24
N GLU A 30 -25.79 44.45 -11.84
CA GLU A 30 -24.70 43.75 -11.16
C GLU A 30 -23.37 44.51 -11.22
N PHE A 31 -23.28 45.58 -12.03
CA PHE A 31 -22.09 46.43 -12.16
C PHE A 31 -22.48 47.86 -12.55
N PRO A 32 -23.18 48.57 -11.65
CA PRO A 32 -23.78 49.86 -11.98
C PRO A 32 -22.72 50.96 -12.16
N PRO A 33 -23.05 52.08 -12.84
CA PRO A 33 -22.16 53.21 -13.07
C PRO A 33 -21.96 54.06 -11.80
N GLU A 34 -21.41 53.46 -10.75
CA GLU A 34 -21.21 54.05 -9.42
C GLU A 34 -19.76 53.90 -8.95
N THR A 35 -19.37 54.64 -7.91
CA THR A 35 -18.02 54.59 -7.34
C THR A 35 -17.60 53.18 -6.91
N LYS A 36 -18.52 52.34 -6.42
CA LYS A 36 -18.24 50.96 -6.02
C LYS A 36 -17.74 50.06 -7.17
N SER A 37 -18.08 50.40 -8.41
CA SER A 37 -17.60 49.69 -9.61
C SER A 37 -16.19 50.16 -10.02
N LEU A 38 -15.77 51.35 -9.57
CA LEU A 38 -14.42 51.88 -9.80
C LEU A 38 -13.46 51.44 -8.69
N TYR A 39 -13.88 51.58 -7.42
CA TYR A 39 -13.04 51.40 -6.25
C TYR A 39 -13.74 50.60 -5.15
N PHE A 40 -12.96 49.78 -4.44
CA PHE A 40 -13.36 49.15 -3.18
C PHE A 40 -12.65 49.78 -1.98
N SER A 41 -11.50 50.44 -2.16
CA SER A 41 -10.69 50.99 -1.07
C SER A 41 -11.13 52.38 -0.59
N ARG A 42 -11.92 53.11 -1.40
CA ARG A 42 -12.28 54.50 -1.17
C ARG A 42 -13.73 54.80 -1.52
N ALA A 43 -14.37 55.61 -0.69
CA ALA A 43 -15.77 56.01 -0.88
C ALA A 43 -15.96 57.12 -1.94
N THR A 44 -14.91 57.89 -2.24
CA THR A 44 -14.94 58.97 -3.24
C THR A 44 -13.75 58.85 -4.20
N PRO A 45 -13.97 58.97 -5.52
CA PRO A 45 -12.89 58.95 -6.50
C PRO A 45 -12.02 60.21 -6.39
N PRO A 46 -10.72 60.15 -6.70
CA PRO A 46 -9.80 61.29 -6.61
C PRO A 46 -10.10 62.40 -7.63
N GLU A 47 -10.80 62.09 -8.72
CA GLU A 47 -11.23 63.03 -9.76
C GLU A 47 -12.72 62.79 -10.07
N HIS A 48 -13.43 63.78 -10.61
CA HIS A 48 -14.84 63.65 -10.98
C HIS A 48 -15.00 62.75 -12.23
N VAL A 49 -15.49 61.52 -12.01
CA VAL A 49 -15.70 60.52 -13.08
C VAL A 49 -17.16 60.53 -13.55
N GLU A 50 -17.35 60.68 -14.85
CA GLU A 50 -18.65 60.58 -15.54
C GLU A 50 -18.74 59.27 -16.32
N TRP A 51 -19.87 58.57 -16.26
CA TRP A 51 -20.10 57.36 -17.05
C TRP A 51 -20.85 57.71 -18.35
N LYS A 52 -20.21 57.51 -19.50
CA LYS A 52 -20.76 57.84 -20.83
C LYS A 52 -20.81 56.63 -21.74
N ARG A 53 -21.77 56.56 -22.65
CA ARG A 53 -21.80 55.51 -23.68
C ARG A 53 -20.89 55.92 -24.86
N PRO A 54 -20.36 54.96 -25.64
CA PRO A 54 -19.50 55.22 -26.80
C PRO A 54 -20.01 56.32 -27.74
N LYS A 55 -21.31 56.31 -28.06
CA LYS A 55 -21.96 57.33 -28.91
C LYS A 55 -21.81 58.78 -28.40
N ASP A 56 -21.65 58.96 -27.08
CA ASP A 56 -21.52 60.26 -26.43
C ASP A 56 -20.04 60.66 -26.24
N ILE A 57 -19.10 59.77 -26.60
CA ILE A 57 -17.65 59.94 -26.46
C ILE A 57 -17.01 60.25 -27.82
N CYS A 58 -17.38 59.55 -28.88
CA CYS A 58 -16.72 59.62 -30.19
C CYS A 58 -17.40 60.55 -31.21
N THR A 59 -18.33 61.42 -30.78
CA THR A 59 -19.03 62.34 -31.68
C THR A 59 -18.04 63.26 -32.44
N PRO A 60 -18.17 63.43 -33.78
CA PRO A 60 -19.31 63.07 -34.65
C PRO A 60 -19.27 61.64 -35.24
N ASP A 61 -18.20 60.89 -35.04
CA ASP A 61 -18.02 59.58 -35.66
C ASP A 61 -18.88 58.50 -34.97
N PRO A 62 -19.41 57.50 -35.72
CA PRO A 62 -20.17 56.41 -35.13
C PRO A 62 -19.24 55.46 -34.35
N PRO A 63 -19.65 54.98 -33.15
CA PRO A 63 -18.87 54.01 -32.40
C PRO A 63 -18.82 52.67 -33.13
N GLN A 64 -17.70 51.97 -33.02
CA GLN A 64 -17.45 50.64 -33.60
C GLN A 64 -16.74 49.75 -32.57
N LEU A 65 -16.95 48.43 -32.65
CA LEU A 65 -16.13 47.50 -31.88
C LEU A 65 -14.72 47.47 -32.45
N PHE A 66 -14.58 47.42 -33.78
CA PHE A 66 -13.29 47.33 -34.48
C PHE A 66 -13.19 48.34 -35.61
N VAL A 67 -12.06 49.05 -35.73
CA VAL A 67 -11.77 49.98 -36.83
C VAL A 67 -10.63 49.41 -37.68
N ASP A 68 -10.84 49.25 -38.99
CA ASP A 68 -9.84 48.72 -39.93
C ASP A 68 -9.24 47.33 -39.59
N GLY A 69 -9.94 46.55 -38.75
CA GLY A 69 -9.58 45.18 -38.41
C GLY A 69 -9.22 45.03 -36.95
N MET A 70 -8.50 43.95 -36.62
CA MET A 70 -8.04 43.68 -35.25
C MET A 70 -6.55 43.97 -35.19
N SER A 71 -6.13 44.90 -34.34
CA SER A 71 -4.74 45.29 -34.21
C SER A 71 -4.31 45.33 -32.75
N SER A 72 -3.02 45.08 -32.52
CA SER A 72 -2.46 45.29 -31.19
C SER A 72 -2.51 46.77 -30.80
N HIS A 73 -2.51 47.70 -31.76
CA HIS A 73 -2.50 49.15 -31.55
C HIS A 73 -3.76 49.69 -30.86
N ASP A 74 -4.87 48.96 -30.97
CA ASP A 74 -6.20 49.23 -30.39
C ASP A 74 -6.24 49.20 -28.84
N VAL A 75 -5.09 48.95 -28.23
CA VAL A 75 -4.95 48.57 -26.83
C VAL A 75 -3.89 49.45 -26.17
N THR A 76 -4.31 50.57 -25.60
CA THR A 76 -3.44 51.52 -24.87
C THR A 76 -3.87 51.63 -23.41
N GLN A 77 -2.91 51.52 -22.49
CA GLN A 77 -3.17 51.60 -21.04
C GLN A 77 -3.59 53.01 -20.62
N GLY A 78 -4.64 53.12 -19.81
CA GLY A 78 -5.06 54.37 -19.17
C GLY A 78 -4.41 54.60 -17.80
N LYS A 79 -5.14 55.26 -16.88
CA LYS A 79 -4.64 55.62 -15.53
C LYS A 79 -4.50 54.44 -14.55
N LEU A 80 -4.94 53.24 -14.91
CA LEU A 80 -4.95 52.06 -14.02
C LEU A 80 -3.66 51.25 -14.16
N GLY A 81 -3.08 50.80 -13.04
CA GLY A 81 -1.89 49.94 -12.99
C GLY A 81 -2.17 48.48 -13.41
N ASN A 82 -2.83 48.26 -14.55
CA ASN A 82 -3.22 46.94 -15.07
C ASN A 82 -2.47 46.57 -16.36
N CYS A 83 -1.25 47.07 -16.56
CA CYS A 83 -0.39 46.79 -17.72
C CYS A 83 -0.33 45.29 -18.10
N TRP A 84 -0.39 44.41 -17.11
CA TRP A 84 -0.43 42.96 -17.28
C TRP A 84 -1.62 42.47 -18.14
N PHE A 85 -2.79 43.08 -17.98
CA PHE A 85 -4.00 42.79 -18.74
C PHE A 85 -3.95 43.42 -20.13
N VAL A 86 -3.50 44.66 -20.22
CA VAL A 86 -3.33 45.39 -21.49
C VAL A 86 -2.32 44.69 -22.40
N ALA A 87 -1.20 44.21 -21.85
CA ALA A 87 -0.23 43.38 -22.56
C ALA A 87 -0.86 42.07 -23.08
N ALA A 88 -1.71 41.43 -22.27
CA ALA A 88 -2.41 40.21 -22.69
C ALA A 88 -3.44 40.48 -23.80
N CYS A 89 -4.16 41.61 -23.75
CA CYS A 89 -5.06 42.05 -24.82
C CYS A 89 -4.30 42.33 -26.12
N SER A 90 -3.11 42.95 -26.02
CA SER A 90 -2.25 43.18 -27.18
C SER A 90 -1.84 41.88 -27.86
N SER A 91 -1.49 40.85 -27.09
CA SER A 91 -1.21 39.51 -27.63
C SER A 91 -2.47 38.84 -28.19
N LEU A 92 -3.63 39.02 -27.55
CA LEU A 92 -4.91 38.44 -28.00
C LEU A 92 -5.34 38.99 -29.37
N ALA A 93 -5.11 40.28 -29.62
CA ALA A 93 -5.45 40.94 -30.88
C ALA A 93 -4.74 40.34 -32.11
N LEU A 94 -3.58 39.69 -31.91
CA LEU A 94 -2.83 39.01 -32.96
C LEU A 94 -3.50 37.69 -33.43
N GLU A 95 -4.45 37.16 -32.66
CA GLU A 95 -5.06 35.86 -32.91
C GLU A 95 -6.60 35.96 -32.99
N PRO A 96 -7.17 36.32 -34.15
CA PRO A 96 -8.62 36.52 -34.33
C PRO A 96 -9.47 35.35 -33.82
N SER A 97 -9.00 34.12 -34.04
CA SER A 97 -9.71 32.90 -33.60
C SER A 97 -9.80 32.72 -32.07
N LEU A 98 -8.91 33.36 -31.31
CA LEU A 98 -8.97 33.40 -29.85
C LEU A 98 -9.82 34.58 -29.39
N LEU A 99 -9.71 35.72 -30.07
CA LEU A 99 -10.55 36.88 -29.79
C LEU A 99 -12.04 36.57 -29.99
N GLU A 100 -12.43 35.85 -31.04
CA GLU A 100 -13.81 35.39 -31.26
C GLU A 100 -14.33 34.46 -30.14
N LYS A 101 -13.45 33.80 -29.39
CA LYS A 101 -13.87 33.03 -28.21
C LYS A 101 -14.23 33.96 -27.06
N VAL A 102 -13.48 35.05 -26.90
CA VAL A 102 -13.69 36.07 -25.86
C VAL A 102 -14.86 36.99 -26.21
N ILE A 103 -14.99 37.39 -27.48
CA ILE A 103 -16.04 38.26 -28.00
C ILE A 103 -16.88 37.43 -29.00
N PRO A 104 -17.88 36.68 -28.52
CA PRO A 104 -18.66 35.79 -29.37
C PRO A 104 -19.65 36.56 -30.25
N ASP A 105 -19.89 36.08 -31.48
CA ASP A 105 -20.88 36.65 -32.41
C ASP A 105 -20.67 38.18 -32.63
N ILE A 106 -19.42 38.60 -32.89
CA ILE A 106 -19.00 40.01 -33.05
C ILE A 106 -19.99 40.81 -33.90
N LYS A 107 -20.37 40.28 -35.07
CA LYS A 107 -21.31 40.93 -36.00
C LYS A 107 -22.68 41.26 -35.39
N HIS A 108 -23.15 40.51 -34.39
CA HIS A 108 -24.44 40.77 -33.73
C HIS A 108 -24.34 41.75 -32.55
N GLN A 109 -23.13 42.02 -32.09
CA GLN A 109 -22.84 42.98 -31.03
C GLN A 109 -22.35 44.33 -31.56
N GLU A 110 -21.92 44.38 -32.82
CA GLU A 110 -21.47 45.59 -33.50
C GLU A 110 -22.57 46.66 -33.58
N TRP A 111 -22.15 47.93 -33.58
CA TRP A 111 -23.02 49.06 -33.92
C TRP A 111 -23.28 49.05 -35.43
N ASP A 112 -24.35 48.34 -35.82
CA ASP A 112 -24.76 48.20 -37.21
C ASP A 112 -25.58 49.42 -37.67
N PRO A 113 -25.05 50.26 -38.58
CA PRO A 113 -25.78 51.41 -39.10
C PRO A 113 -26.99 51.00 -39.97
N GLU A 114 -27.00 49.79 -40.53
CA GLU A 114 -28.13 49.26 -41.31
C GLU A 114 -29.25 48.70 -40.42
N ASN A 115 -28.95 48.45 -39.14
CA ASN A 115 -29.90 47.92 -38.17
C ASN A 115 -29.77 48.60 -36.80
N VAL A 116 -30.10 49.90 -36.77
CA VAL A 116 -30.03 50.75 -35.56
C VAL A 116 -30.84 50.18 -34.38
N GLY A 117 -31.94 49.45 -34.65
CA GLY A 117 -32.77 48.81 -33.62
C GLY A 117 -32.12 47.60 -32.93
N ASN A 118 -31.03 47.06 -33.48
CA ASN A 118 -30.27 45.95 -32.89
C ASN A 118 -29.40 46.39 -31.69
N TYR A 119 -29.06 47.67 -31.60
CA TYR A 119 -28.28 48.21 -30.49
C TYR A 119 -29.16 48.46 -29.27
N GLN A 120 -28.82 47.81 -28.15
CA GLN A 120 -29.52 48.01 -26.86
C GLN A 120 -28.57 48.31 -25.70
N GLY A 121 -27.38 48.84 -26.00
CA GLY A 121 -26.37 49.17 -25.00
C GLY A 121 -25.95 47.98 -24.14
N ILE A 122 -26.00 46.77 -24.70
CA ILE A 122 -25.73 45.50 -24.02
C ILE A 122 -24.72 44.67 -24.82
N PHE A 123 -23.70 44.19 -24.13
CA PHE A 123 -22.60 43.40 -24.71
C PHE A 123 -22.35 42.15 -23.86
N ARG A 124 -21.70 41.16 -24.45
CA ARG A 124 -21.28 39.93 -23.77
C ARG A 124 -19.86 39.53 -24.16
N PHE A 125 -19.18 39.00 -23.17
CA PHE A 125 -17.81 38.51 -23.25
C PHE A 125 -17.71 37.14 -22.60
N ARG A 126 -16.69 36.36 -22.96
CA ARG A 126 -16.45 35.04 -22.38
C ARG A 126 -15.03 34.96 -21.85
N PHE A 127 -14.91 34.53 -20.61
CA PHE A 127 -13.62 34.30 -19.98
C PHE A 127 -13.56 32.90 -19.39
N PHE A 128 -12.40 32.28 -19.49
CA PHE A 128 -12.17 30.96 -18.94
C PHE A 128 -11.92 31.05 -17.43
N ARG A 129 -12.81 30.45 -16.63
CA ARG A 129 -12.73 30.43 -15.17
C ARG A 129 -12.94 29.00 -14.66
N GLN A 130 -12.05 28.53 -13.77
CA GLN A 130 -12.13 27.20 -13.13
C GLN A 130 -12.45 26.03 -14.09
N GLY A 131 -11.85 26.03 -15.28
CA GLY A 131 -11.98 24.92 -16.22
C GLY A 131 -13.18 25.01 -17.17
N GLN A 132 -13.92 26.12 -17.15
CA GLN A 132 -15.13 26.37 -17.94
C GLN A 132 -15.16 27.79 -18.51
N TRP A 133 -15.85 27.98 -19.62
CA TRP A 133 -16.10 29.31 -20.18
C TRP A 133 -17.28 29.94 -19.45
N THR A 134 -17.06 31.17 -18.96
CA THR A 134 -18.05 31.99 -18.26
C THR A 134 -18.42 33.18 -19.13
N GLU A 135 -19.70 33.31 -19.47
CA GLU A 135 -20.24 34.46 -20.17
C GLU A 135 -20.57 35.57 -19.17
N VAL A 136 -20.10 36.77 -19.46
CA VAL A 136 -20.29 37.99 -18.68
C VAL A 136 -21.02 39.00 -19.57
N VAL A 137 -22.17 39.47 -19.10
CA VAL A 137 -22.95 40.50 -19.76
C VAL A 137 -22.62 41.84 -19.11
N ILE A 138 -22.47 42.91 -19.90
CA ILE A 138 -22.29 44.28 -19.43
C ILE A 138 -23.13 45.25 -20.25
N ASP A 139 -23.39 46.43 -19.70
CA ASP A 139 -23.74 47.60 -20.52
C ASP A 139 -22.47 48.31 -21.03
N ASP A 140 -22.62 49.27 -21.94
CA ASP A 140 -21.52 50.06 -22.53
C ASP A 140 -21.29 51.43 -21.87
N LEU A 141 -21.78 51.68 -20.65
CA LEU A 141 -21.38 52.89 -19.92
C LEU A 141 -19.91 52.78 -19.50
N LEU A 142 -19.06 53.67 -19.97
CA LEU A 142 -17.61 53.66 -19.71
C LEU A 142 -17.20 54.86 -18.84
N PRO A 143 -16.26 54.68 -17.89
CA PRO A 143 -15.73 55.77 -17.07
C PRO A 143 -14.95 56.79 -17.90
N THR A 144 -15.30 58.06 -17.75
CA THR A 144 -14.66 59.19 -18.44
C THR A 144 -14.31 60.32 -17.48
N ILE A 145 -13.25 61.07 -17.80
CA ILE A 145 -12.89 62.33 -17.14
C ILE A 145 -12.76 63.37 -18.25
N ALA A 146 -13.52 64.47 -18.14
CA ALA A 146 -13.60 65.50 -19.17
C ALA A 146 -13.90 64.92 -20.59
N GLY A 147 -14.78 63.91 -20.66
CA GLY A 147 -15.18 63.26 -21.91
C GLY A 147 -14.16 62.29 -22.52
N LYS A 148 -13.02 62.03 -21.86
CA LYS A 148 -12.01 61.05 -22.31
C LYS A 148 -12.06 59.79 -21.45
N LEU A 149 -11.86 58.62 -22.05
CA LEU A 149 -11.78 57.34 -21.34
C LEU A 149 -10.66 57.37 -20.30
N VAL A 150 -10.94 56.87 -19.09
CA VAL A 150 -10.00 56.87 -17.97
C VAL A 150 -9.03 55.68 -18.03
N TYR A 151 -9.51 54.55 -18.50
CA TYR A 151 -8.81 53.27 -18.50
C TYR A 151 -8.37 52.88 -19.91
N ILE A 152 -8.44 51.60 -20.29
CA ILE A 152 -7.97 51.16 -21.60
C ILE A 152 -8.74 51.85 -22.74
N HIS A 153 -8.03 52.23 -23.80
CA HIS A 153 -8.62 52.87 -24.98
C HIS A 153 -7.80 52.55 -26.23
N SER A 154 -8.43 52.71 -27.39
CA SER A 154 -7.75 52.66 -28.69
C SER A 154 -7.16 54.03 -29.04
N THR A 155 -6.17 54.04 -29.94
CA THR A 155 -5.72 55.27 -30.62
C THR A 155 -6.81 55.85 -31.51
N ASP A 156 -7.69 54.98 -32.04
CA ASP A 156 -8.87 55.36 -32.81
C ASP A 156 -10.03 55.70 -31.87
N LYS A 157 -10.50 56.94 -31.95
CA LYS A 157 -11.47 57.50 -30.99
C LYS A 157 -12.85 56.84 -31.07
N ASN A 158 -13.15 56.18 -32.18
CA ASN A 158 -14.41 55.50 -32.46
C ASN A 158 -14.36 53.99 -32.16
N GLU A 159 -13.25 53.44 -31.67
CA GLU A 159 -13.09 52.02 -31.39
C GLU A 159 -13.18 51.69 -29.89
N PHE A 160 -14.01 50.69 -29.52
CA PHE A 160 -14.38 50.45 -28.12
C PHE A 160 -14.25 49.00 -27.61
N TRP A 161 -13.81 48.03 -28.43
CA TRP A 161 -13.75 46.64 -27.97
C TRP A 161 -12.88 46.45 -26.71
N SER A 162 -11.71 47.10 -26.67
CA SER A 162 -10.74 46.94 -25.59
C SER A 162 -11.29 47.48 -24.26
N ALA A 163 -11.95 48.64 -24.30
CA ALA A 163 -12.63 49.26 -23.17
C ALA A 163 -13.77 48.39 -22.60
N LEU A 164 -14.57 47.80 -23.48
CA LEU A 164 -15.68 46.92 -23.08
C LEU A 164 -15.19 45.58 -22.52
N VAL A 165 -14.13 45.00 -23.10
CA VAL A 165 -13.50 43.77 -22.58
C VAL A 165 -12.93 44.01 -21.18
N GLU A 166 -12.25 45.13 -20.95
CA GLU A 166 -11.74 45.51 -19.63
C GLU A 166 -12.88 45.69 -18.62
N LYS A 167 -13.97 46.37 -19.00
CA LYS A 167 -15.14 46.52 -18.13
C LYS A 167 -15.74 45.17 -17.73
N ALA A 168 -15.92 44.26 -18.68
CA ALA A 168 -16.43 42.92 -18.40
C ALA A 168 -15.50 42.13 -17.47
N TYR A 169 -14.20 42.34 -17.61
CA TYR A 169 -13.20 41.71 -16.74
C TYR A 169 -13.18 42.32 -15.33
N ALA A 170 -13.31 43.65 -15.22
CA ALA A 170 -13.47 44.39 -13.97
C ALA A 170 -14.72 43.95 -13.21
N LYS A 171 -15.85 43.78 -13.92
CA LYS A 171 -17.09 43.24 -13.35
C LYS A 171 -16.90 41.87 -12.69
N MET A 172 -16.15 40.96 -13.32
CA MET A 172 -15.85 39.67 -12.69
C MET A 172 -14.92 39.82 -11.48
N ALA A 173 -14.00 40.77 -11.52
CA ALA A 173 -13.07 41.06 -10.44
C ALA A 173 -13.71 41.85 -9.29
N GLY A 174 -14.89 42.44 -9.49
CA GLY A 174 -15.66 43.20 -8.49
C GLY A 174 -15.63 44.72 -8.73
N SER A 175 -14.50 45.26 -9.19
CA SER A 175 -14.33 46.67 -9.57
C SER A 175 -13.12 46.85 -10.50
N TYR A 176 -12.94 48.05 -11.06
CA TYR A 176 -11.74 48.38 -11.84
C TYR A 176 -10.46 48.35 -10.98
N GLU A 177 -10.49 48.87 -9.76
CA GLU A 177 -9.36 48.84 -8.81
C GLU A 177 -8.86 47.42 -8.53
N ALA A 178 -9.74 46.40 -8.55
CA ALA A 178 -9.34 45.01 -8.34
C ALA A 178 -8.39 44.46 -9.44
N LEU A 179 -8.29 45.14 -10.59
CA LEU A 179 -7.37 44.81 -11.67
C LEU A 179 -5.97 45.42 -11.49
N GLU A 180 -5.76 46.27 -10.50
CA GLU A 180 -4.44 46.83 -10.18
C GLU A 180 -3.49 45.72 -9.70
N ALA A 181 -2.27 45.71 -10.27
CA ALA A 181 -1.19 44.75 -9.99
C ALA A 181 -1.60 43.27 -10.13
N GLY A 182 -1.35 42.69 -11.31
CA GLY A 182 -1.63 41.29 -11.63
C GLY A 182 -0.56 40.65 -12.52
N ASN A 183 -0.77 39.39 -12.90
CA ASN A 183 0.15 38.61 -13.71
C ASN A 183 -0.40 38.43 -15.12
N THR A 184 0.37 38.78 -16.16
CA THR A 184 -0.05 38.66 -17.57
C THR A 184 -0.53 37.26 -17.93
N GLY A 185 0.10 36.23 -17.36
CA GLY A 185 -0.29 34.83 -17.57
C GLY A 185 -1.73 34.51 -17.13
N ASP A 186 -2.23 35.20 -16.11
CA ASP A 186 -3.61 35.00 -15.64
C ASP A 186 -4.63 35.48 -16.68
N ALA A 187 -4.40 36.65 -17.28
CA ALA A 187 -5.26 37.16 -18.36
C ALA A 187 -5.16 36.28 -19.60
N LEU A 188 -3.95 35.86 -20.00
CA LEU A 188 -3.76 34.98 -21.16
C LEU A 188 -4.51 33.65 -20.99
N VAL A 189 -4.51 33.06 -19.78
CA VAL A 189 -5.28 31.84 -19.50
C VAL A 189 -6.78 32.11 -19.52
N ASP A 190 -7.23 33.25 -19.00
CA ASP A 190 -8.64 33.64 -19.02
C ASP A 190 -9.16 33.90 -20.44
N PHE A 191 -8.30 34.36 -21.37
CA PHE A 191 -8.65 34.59 -22.77
C PHE A 191 -8.62 33.34 -23.64
N THR A 192 -7.84 32.32 -23.26
CA THR A 192 -7.57 31.17 -24.15
C THR A 192 -8.11 29.85 -23.62
N GLY A 193 -8.28 29.72 -22.30
CA GLY A 193 -8.42 28.43 -21.61
C GLY A 193 -7.17 27.55 -21.66
N GLY A 194 -6.04 28.13 -22.09
CA GLY A 194 -4.74 27.49 -22.20
C GLY A 194 -4.06 27.27 -20.85
N VAL A 195 -2.74 27.09 -20.91
CA VAL A 195 -1.88 26.84 -19.75
C VAL A 195 -0.67 27.74 -19.84
N CYS A 196 -0.37 28.47 -18.75
CA CYS A 196 0.72 29.44 -18.74
C CYS A 196 2.00 28.88 -18.11
N GLU A 197 3.10 28.92 -18.86
CA GLU A 197 4.44 28.58 -18.42
C GLU A 197 5.23 29.87 -18.16
N SER A 198 5.82 30.02 -16.97
CA SER A 198 6.67 31.16 -16.63
C SER A 198 8.14 30.76 -16.72
N ILE A 199 8.91 31.46 -17.54
CA ILE A 199 10.32 31.20 -17.83
C ILE A 199 11.14 32.32 -17.17
N SER A 200 12.04 31.98 -16.25
CA SER A 200 12.99 32.94 -15.68
C SER A 200 14.20 33.05 -16.59
N LEU A 201 14.31 34.17 -17.33
CA LEU A 201 15.40 34.43 -18.26
C LEU A 201 16.72 34.69 -17.52
N LYS A 202 16.63 35.48 -16.44
CA LYS A 202 17.78 35.85 -15.62
C LYS A 202 18.31 34.65 -14.82
N ASP A 203 17.44 33.98 -14.06
CA ASP A 203 17.85 32.85 -13.22
C ASP A 203 18.17 31.59 -14.05
N GLY A 204 17.60 31.48 -15.26
CA GLY A 204 17.88 30.39 -16.19
C GLY A 204 19.23 30.50 -16.92
N GLY A 205 19.93 31.64 -16.78
CA GLY A 205 21.25 31.86 -17.38
C GLY A 205 21.24 31.97 -18.91
N TYR A 206 20.10 32.34 -19.51
CA TYR A 206 19.94 32.38 -20.97
C TYR A 206 20.78 33.47 -21.65
N SER A 207 21.20 34.50 -20.92
CA SER A 207 22.13 35.51 -21.45
C SER A 207 23.53 34.95 -21.67
N GLN A 208 23.98 34.04 -20.80
CA GLN A 208 25.36 33.50 -20.80
C GLN A 208 25.50 32.22 -21.62
N ASP A 209 24.42 31.46 -21.79
CA ASP A 209 24.43 30.15 -22.45
C ASP A 209 23.77 30.22 -23.84
N GLN A 210 24.60 30.23 -24.88
CA GLN A 210 24.16 30.34 -26.27
C GLN A 210 23.27 29.16 -26.69
N GLU A 211 23.54 27.94 -26.23
CA GLU A 211 22.75 26.77 -26.62
C GLU A 211 21.36 26.81 -26.00
N LYS A 212 21.26 27.10 -24.69
CA LYS A 212 19.97 27.29 -24.02
C LYS A 212 19.16 28.41 -24.66
N ARG A 213 19.81 29.53 -24.99
CA ARG A 213 19.20 30.66 -25.69
C ARG A 213 18.60 30.25 -27.03
N LEU A 214 19.33 29.47 -27.82
CA LEU A 214 18.84 28.94 -29.10
C LEU A 214 17.68 27.96 -28.95
N VAL A 215 17.69 27.12 -27.93
CA VAL A 215 16.56 26.21 -27.62
C VAL A 215 15.32 27.00 -27.23
N LEU A 216 15.46 28.02 -26.37
CA LEU A 216 14.37 28.89 -25.97
C LEU A 216 13.78 29.65 -27.15
N PHE A 217 14.63 30.23 -28.01
CA PHE A 217 14.21 30.90 -29.23
C PHE A 217 13.34 29.99 -30.11
N LYS A 218 13.81 28.75 -30.37
CA LYS A 218 13.05 27.76 -31.16
C LYS A 218 11.71 27.41 -30.51
N SER A 219 11.68 27.32 -29.18
CA SER A 219 10.45 27.06 -28.41
C SER A 219 9.44 28.20 -28.56
N MET A 220 9.86 29.45 -28.36
CA MET A 220 8.99 30.63 -28.50
C MET A 220 8.51 30.82 -29.95
N GLN A 221 9.39 30.62 -30.92
CA GLN A 221 9.02 30.67 -32.35
C GLN A 221 7.99 29.60 -32.72
N ARG A 222 8.16 28.38 -32.20
CA ARG A 222 7.18 27.30 -32.39
C ARG A 222 5.84 27.66 -31.75
N ALA A 223 5.86 28.21 -30.55
CA ALA A 223 4.66 28.59 -29.83
C ALA A 223 3.84 29.66 -30.57
N MET A 224 4.50 30.70 -31.11
CA MET A 224 3.85 31.71 -31.96
C MET A 224 3.19 31.06 -33.19
N ARG A 225 3.86 30.13 -33.87
CA ARG A 225 3.28 29.38 -35.01
C ARG A 225 2.08 28.54 -34.60
N ASP A 226 2.11 27.99 -33.39
CA ASP A 226 1.04 27.19 -32.80
C ASP A 226 -0.06 28.09 -32.16
N LYS A 227 -0.07 29.40 -32.47
CA LYS A 227 -1.05 30.40 -32.00
C LYS A 227 -1.08 30.60 -30.48
N SER A 228 0.03 30.33 -29.83
CA SER A 228 0.20 30.56 -28.38
C SER A 228 0.55 32.02 -28.14
N LEU A 229 0.13 32.55 -26.99
CA LEU A 229 0.32 33.97 -26.65
C LEU A 229 1.52 34.12 -25.72
N ILE A 230 2.30 35.19 -25.91
CA ILE A 230 3.57 35.39 -25.21
C ILE A 230 3.62 36.79 -24.60
N GLY A 231 4.02 36.87 -23.33
CA GLY A 231 4.35 38.12 -22.65
C GLY A 231 5.77 38.11 -22.09
N ALA A 232 6.30 39.28 -21.76
CA ALA A 232 7.59 39.45 -21.11
C ALA A 232 7.54 40.53 -20.03
N SER A 233 8.46 40.50 -19.06
CA SER A 233 8.53 41.53 -18.02
C SER A 233 9.92 41.65 -17.41
N ILE A 234 10.16 42.78 -16.75
CA ILE A 234 11.37 43.09 -16.01
C ILE A 234 11.02 43.21 -14.52
N ARG A 235 11.57 42.33 -13.70
CA ARG A 235 11.32 42.25 -12.26
C ARG A 235 12.04 43.38 -11.53
N ILE A 236 11.32 44.07 -10.65
CA ILE A 236 11.84 45.08 -9.72
C ILE A 236 12.35 44.43 -8.43
N LYS A 237 13.32 45.08 -7.78
CA LYS A 237 13.76 44.68 -6.42
C LYS A 237 12.89 45.35 -5.36
N ASN A 238 12.63 46.64 -5.52
CA ASN A 238 11.89 47.46 -4.56
C ASN A 238 10.70 48.15 -5.24
N ARG A 239 9.63 48.47 -4.49
CA ARG A 239 8.45 49.16 -5.02
C ARG A 239 8.77 50.53 -5.64
N ASP A 240 9.80 51.21 -5.14
CA ASP A 240 10.26 52.50 -5.69
C ASP A 240 10.80 52.37 -7.12
N GLU A 241 11.10 51.17 -7.60
CA GLU A 241 11.53 50.91 -8.98
C GLU A 241 10.36 50.62 -9.93
N MET A 242 9.13 50.54 -9.42
CA MET A 242 7.94 50.33 -10.24
C MET A 242 7.81 51.42 -11.30
N GLU A 243 7.64 51.01 -12.55
CA GLU A 243 7.51 51.88 -13.72
C GLU A 243 8.71 52.84 -13.97
N LYS A 244 9.87 52.60 -13.33
CA LYS A 244 11.11 53.33 -13.66
C LYS A 244 11.66 52.87 -15.00
N ARG A 245 12.17 53.84 -15.78
CA ARG A 245 12.81 53.59 -17.07
C ARG A 245 14.29 53.21 -16.90
N THR A 246 14.75 52.21 -17.63
CA THR A 246 16.16 51.86 -17.76
C THR A 246 16.87 52.84 -18.70
N GLU A 247 18.20 52.86 -18.68
CA GLU A 247 19.02 53.64 -19.62
C GLU A 247 18.71 53.27 -21.08
N THR A 248 18.35 52.00 -21.31
CA THR A 248 17.98 51.46 -22.62
C THR A 248 16.51 51.67 -23.02
N GLY A 249 15.78 52.49 -22.26
CA GLY A 249 14.42 52.89 -22.58
C GLY A 249 13.30 51.97 -22.10
N LEU A 250 13.62 50.77 -21.60
CA LEU A 250 12.67 49.77 -21.09
C LEU A 250 12.10 50.17 -19.73
N VAL A 251 10.94 49.64 -19.35
CA VAL A 251 10.21 49.98 -18.12
C VAL A 251 10.23 48.80 -17.16
N MET A 252 10.72 49.02 -15.93
CA MET A 252 10.78 48.00 -14.88
C MET A 252 9.42 47.83 -14.19
N GLY A 253 9.11 46.60 -13.76
CA GLY A 253 7.84 46.28 -13.10
C GLY A 253 6.64 46.26 -14.06
N HIS A 254 6.91 46.33 -15.36
CA HIS A 254 5.92 46.46 -16.42
C HIS A 254 5.86 45.21 -17.31
N ALA A 255 4.71 44.93 -17.90
CA ALA A 255 4.49 43.79 -18.78
C ALA A 255 4.53 44.24 -20.25
N TYR A 256 5.13 43.42 -21.11
CA TYR A 256 5.24 43.63 -22.55
C TYR A 256 4.56 42.47 -23.27
N GLY A 257 3.82 42.77 -24.34
CA GLY A 257 3.30 41.74 -25.25
C GLY A 257 4.37 41.37 -26.27
N VAL A 258 4.64 40.09 -26.49
CA VAL A 258 5.55 39.67 -27.56
C VAL A 258 4.72 39.43 -28.82
N THR A 259 5.05 40.14 -29.90
CA THR A 259 4.24 40.16 -31.12
C THR A 259 4.87 39.39 -32.28
N ALA A 260 6.20 39.17 -32.27
CA ALA A 260 6.86 38.32 -33.26
C ALA A 260 8.18 37.70 -32.75
N VAL A 261 8.53 36.51 -33.26
CA VAL A 261 9.84 35.85 -33.05
C VAL A 261 10.34 35.30 -34.39
N LYS A 262 11.36 35.92 -34.98
CA LYS A 262 11.80 35.65 -36.36
C LYS A 262 13.30 35.35 -36.45
N LYS A 263 13.66 34.36 -37.29
CA LYS A 263 15.05 34.04 -37.64
C LYS A 263 15.33 34.60 -39.03
N ILE A 264 16.42 35.34 -39.18
CA ILE A 264 16.86 35.93 -40.44
C ILE A 264 18.23 35.34 -40.80
N THR A 265 18.48 35.10 -42.08
CA THR A 265 19.79 34.64 -42.55
C THR A 265 20.42 35.74 -43.38
N ILE A 266 21.65 36.12 -43.03
CA ILE A 266 22.44 37.14 -43.71
C ILE A 266 23.58 36.45 -44.47
N GLY A 267 23.74 36.77 -45.75
CA GLY A 267 24.85 36.32 -46.60
C GLY A 267 24.65 36.66 -48.08
N GLU A 268 25.74 36.97 -48.79
CA GLU A 268 25.74 37.30 -50.23
C GLU A 268 26.49 36.27 -51.09
N GLY A 269 26.03 36.11 -52.34
CA GLY A 269 26.81 35.52 -53.45
C GLY A 269 26.97 33.98 -53.48
N LEU A 270 27.59 33.50 -54.56
CA LEU A 270 27.87 32.08 -54.86
C LEU A 270 28.76 31.38 -53.81
N PHE A 271 29.42 32.13 -52.91
CA PHE A 271 30.18 31.61 -51.77
C PHE A 271 29.35 31.43 -50.47
N SER A 272 28.04 31.73 -50.49
CA SER A 272 27.11 31.57 -49.35
C SER A 272 26.81 30.12 -48.90
N LEU A 273 27.50 29.14 -49.48
CA LEU A 273 27.45 27.75 -49.05
C LEU A 273 28.30 27.47 -47.80
N PHE A 274 29.27 28.33 -47.47
CA PHE A 274 30.26 28.04 -46.42
C PHE A 274 30.22 28.98 -45.19
N ASN A 275 29.58 30.16 -45.24
CA ASN A 275 29.44 31.05 -44.07
C ASN A 275 28.10 31.82 -44.08
N ARG A 276 27.03 31.19 -43.58
CA ARG A 276 25.72 31.83 -43.37
C ARG A 276 25.63 32.35 -41.93
N GLN A 277 25.50 33.66 -41.75
CA GLN A 277 25.24 34.24 -40.43
C GLN A 277 23.73 34.27 -40.18
N HIS A 278 23.30 33.94 -38.96
CA HIS A 278 21.90 33.93 -38.57
C HIS A 278 21.64 34.99 -37.49
N LEU A 279 20.66 35.86 -37.72
CA LEU A 279 20.11 36.75 -36.70
C LEU A 279 18.84 36.15 -36.10
N TYR A 280 18.71 36.26 -34.79
CA TYR A 280 17.59 35.79 -34.00
C TYR A 280 16.93 37.02 -33.38
N MET A 281 15.72 37.34 -33.83
CA MET A 281 15.04 38.61 -33.53
C MET A 281 13.72 38.36 -32.80
N ILE A 282 13.35 39.29 -31.92
CA ILE A 282 12.08 39.30 -31.20
C ILE A 282 11.48 40.71 -31.24
N ARG A 283 10.17 40.80 -31.43
CA ARG A 283 9.39 42.04 -31.42
C ARG A 283 8.50 42.07 -30.18
N LEU A 284 8.53 43.18 -29.46
CA LEU A 284 7.75 43.41 -28.25
C LEU A 284 6.94 44.68 -28.39
N ARG A 285 5.80 44.74 -27.70
CA ARG A 285 4.95 45.91 -27.60
C ARG A 285 4.80 46.35 -26.16
N ASN A 286 5.07 47.63 -25.91
CA ASN A 286 4.79 48.34 -24.68
C ASN A 286 3.30 48.71 -24.60
N PRO A 287 2.55 48.22 -23.61
CA PRO A 287 1.14 48.57 -23.38
C PRO A 287 0.80 50.06 -23.27
N TRP A 288 1.79 50.92 -23.00
CA TRP A 288 1.58 52.37 -23.00
C TRP A 288 1.40 52.99 -24.40
N GLY A 289 1.67 52.23 -25.46
CA GLY A 289 1.59 52.74 -26.85
C GLY A 289 2.66 53.77 -27.20
N GLN A 290 3.75 53.82 -26.42
CA GLN A 290 4.89 54.73 -26.55
C GLN A 290 6.06 54.25 -25.68
N LYS A 291 7.20 54.94 -25.75
CA LYS A 291 8.43 54.69 -24.93
C LYS A 291 9.05 53.32 -25.21
N GLU A 292 9.73 53.27 -26.34
CA GLU A 292 10.39 52.07 -26.87
C GLU A 292 11.84 51.91 -26.41
N TRP A 293 12.39 50.75 -26.80
CA TRP A 293 13.82 50.41 -26.74
C TRP A 293 14.63 51.38 -27.60
N ASN A 294 15.76 51.87 -27.08
CA ASN A 294 16.66 52.80 -27.80
C ASN A 294 18.05 52.19 -28.09
N GLY A 295 18.22 50.88 -27.92
CA GLY A 295 19.47 50.16 -28.22
C GLY A 295 19.52 49.62 -29.66
N PRO A 296 20.42 48.67 -29.96
CA PRO A 296 20.51 48.06 -31.29
C PRO A 296 19.17 47.48 -31.77
N TRP A 297 18.84 47.73 -33.03
CA TRP A 297 17.56 47.35 -33.69
C TRP A 297 16.31 48.09 -33.20
N SER A 298 16.47 49.16 -32.41
CA SER A 298 15.40 50.17 -32.21
C SER A 298 14.96 50.80 -33.52
N ASP A 299 13.84 51.50 -33.54
CA ASP A 299 13.26 52.07 -34.75
C ASP A 299 14.22 53.03 -35.49
N ASP A 300 15.00 53.81 -34.75
CA ASP A 300 16.01 54.74 -35.30
C ASP A 300 17.40 54.10 -35.51
N SER A 301 17.55 52.79 -35.34
CA SER A 301 18.84 52.08 -35.35
C SER A 301 19.49 51.99 -36.74
N GLU A 302 20.76 52.39 -36.83
CA GLU A 302 21.58 52.32 -38.06
C GLU A 302 21.77 50.86 -38.56
N GLU A 303 21.64 49.88 -37.67
CA GLU A 303 21.74 48.45 -37.95
C GLU A 303 20.72 47.99 -38.99
N TRP A 304 19.54 48.64 -39.06
CA TRP A 304 18.56 48.38 -40.12
C TRP A 304 19.13 48.63 -41.51
N LYS A 305 20.00 49.64 -41.66
CA LYS A 305 20.62 49.99 -42.95
C LYS A 305 21.45 48.85 -43.54
N LYS A 306 21.90 47.91 -42.71
CA LYS A 306 22.70 46.73 -43.10
C LYS A 306 21.86 45.59 -43.70
N LEU A 307 20.53 45.62 -43.60
CA LEU A 307 19.63 44.61 -44.17
C LEU A 307 19.09 45.02 -45.56
N LYS A 308 18.84 44.04 -46.44
CA LYS A 308 18.17 44.24 -47.73
C LYS A 308 16.71 44.64 -47.52
N SER A 309 16.15 45.42 -48.44
CA SER A 309 14.75 45.84 -48.41
C SER A 309 13.78 44.66 -48.29
N SER A 310 14.04 43.56 -49.00
CA SER A 310 13.23 42.33 -48.94
C SER A 310 13.31 41.58 -47.59
N ASP A 311 14.38 41.74 -46.83
CA ASP A 311 14.49 41.15 -45.49
C ASP A 311 13.83 42.05 -44.42
N ARG A 312 13.82 43.38 -44.63
CA ARG A 312 13.04 44.33 -43.83
C ARG A 312 11.54 44.14 -44.03
N GLU A 313 11.11 43.90 -45.28
CA GLU A 313 9.71 43.60 -45.59
C GLU A 313 9.23 42.30 -44.95
N LYS A 314 10.05 41.24 -44.96
CA LYS A 314 9.75 39.97 -44.24
C LYS A 314 9.60 40.15 -42.74
N LEU A 315 10.26 41.15 -42.16
CA LEU A 315 10.11 41.48 -40.75
C LEU A 315 8.80 42.22 -40.48
N GLY A 316 8.26 42.98 -41.44
CA GLY A 316 7.08 43.82 -41.26
C GLY A 316 7.41 44.99 -40.34
N ILE A 317 8.49 45.71 -40.65
CA ILE A 317 8.98 46.84 -39.85
C ILE A 317 8.07 48.04 -40.11
N VAL A 318 7.57 48.61 -39.02
CA VAL A 318 6.93 49.93 -38.95
C VAL A 318 7.89 50.79 -38.13
N PHE A 319 8.10 52.04 -38.53
CA PHE A 319 9.00 52.98 -37.85
C PHE A 319 8.16 54.13 -37.28
N GLU A 320 7.37 53.83 -36.26
CA GLU A 320 6.44 54.76 -35.63
C GLU A 320 6.53 54.58 -34.12
N ASN A 321 6.48 55.67 -33.34
CA ASN A 321 6.49 55.57 -31.87
C ASN A 321 5.11 55.13 -31.38
N ASP A 322 4.82 53.85 -31.58
CA ASP A 322 3.55 53.16 -31.31
C ASP A 322 3.66 52.18 -30.11
N GLY A 323 4.85 52.12 -29.51
CA GLY A 323 5.21 51.24 -28.40
C GLY A 323 5.71 49.87 -28.83
N GLU A 324 5.67 49.50 -30.11
CA GLU A 324 6.20 48.27 -30.68
C GLU A 324 7.66 48.45 -31.14
N PHE A 325 8.54 47.51 -30.80
CA PHE A 325 9.96 47.60 -31.18
C PHE A 325 10.58 46.23 -31.36
N TRP A 326 11.62 46.16 -32.19
CA TRP A 326 12.46 44.97 -32.34
C TRP A 326 13.70 45.04 -31.46
N MET A 327 14.20 43.87 -31.07
CA MET A 327 15.54 43.71 -30.50
C MET A 327 16.13 42.35 -30.85
N SER A 328 17.43 42.19 -30.64
CA SER A 328 18.04 40.87 -30.77
C SER A 328 17.55 39.95 -29.63
N PHE A 329 17.45 38.65 -29.89
CA PHE A 329 17.04 37.70 -28.87
C PHE A 329 18.07 37.57 -27.72
N GLU A 330 19.32 37.94 -28.00
CA GLU A 330 20.40 38.06 -27.01
C GLU A 330 20.15 39.22 -26.05
N ASP A 331 19.80 40.40 -26.58
CA ASP A 331 19.46 41.56 -25.76
C ASP A 331 18.19 41.28 -24.94
N PHE A 332 17.20 40.59 -25.54
CA PHE A 332 16.02 40.14 -24.82
C PHE A 332 16.37 39.28 -23.59
N CYS A 333 17.21 38.26 -23.75
CA CYS A 333 17.65 37.42 -22.62
C CYS A 333 18.53 38.15 -21.60
N SER A 334 19.14 39.28 -21.99
CA SER A 334 20.04 40.07 -21.13
C SER A 334 19.28 41.12 -20.32
N HIS A 335 18.26 41.75 -20.90
CA HIS A 335 17.51 42.84 -20.29
C HIS A 335 16.21 42.40 -19.61
N PHE A 336 15.50 41.40 -20.16
CA PHE A 336 14.26 40.90 -19.55
C PHE A 336 14.55 39.85 -18.49
N THR A 337 13.75 39.85 -17.42
CA THR A 337 13.92 38.87 -16.34
C THR A 337 13.02 37.66 -16.52
N ASN A 338 11.82 37.84 -17.08
CA ASN A 338 10.80 36.81 -17.18
C ASN A 338 10.08 36.83 -18.53
N ALA A 339 9.82 35.66 -19.08
CA ALA A 339 8.90 35.46 -20.21
C ALA A 339 7.75 34.55 -19.79
N THR A 340 6.55 34.85 -20.26
CA THR A 340 5.31 34.15 -19.94
C THR A 340 4.73 33.57 -21.22
N LEU A 341 4.58 32.25 -21.28
CA LEU A 341 4.17 31.53 -22.48
C LEU A 341 2.84 30.81 -22.25
N CYS A 342 1.77 31.31 -22.85
CA CYS A 342 0.44 30.69 -22.74
C CYS A 342 0.19 29.73 -23.90
N HIS A 343 0.35 28.43 -23.63
CA HIS A 343 0.13 27.36 -24.60
C HIS A 343 -1.36 27.19 -24.88
N VAL A 344 -1.75 27.41 -26.14
CA VAL A 344 -3.12 27.12 -26.60
C VAL A 344 -3.24 25.63 -26.90
N ILE A 345 -3.88 24.90 -26.00
CA ILE A 345 -3.90 23.43 -26.06
C ILE A 345 -4.96 22.93 -27.04
N ASN A 346 -4.51 22.26 -28.10
CA ASN A 346 -5.40 21.58 -29.03
C ASN A 346 -5.88 20.23 -28.49
N THR A 347 -7.18 20.16 -28.14
CA THR A 347 -7.85 18.93 -27.70
C THR A 347 -8.84 18.37 -28.73
N SER A 348 -8.95 18.98 -29.91
CA SER A 348 -9.93 18.60 -30.93
C SER A 348 -9.65 17.22 -31.52
N ILE A 349 -10.70 16.42 -31.72
CA ILE A 349 -10.61 15.07 -32.30
C ILE A 349 -10.37 15.14 -33.82
N PHE A 350 -10.72 16.26 -34.46
CA PHE A 350 -10.67 16.45 -35.91
C PHE A 350 -9.43 17.23 -36.40
N SER A 351 -8.47 17.53 -35.51
CA SER A 351 -7.26 18.30 -35.86
C SER A 351 -6.15 17.41 -36.41
N LEU A 352 -5.40 17.93 -37.40
CA LEU A 352 -4.21 17.32 -38.00
C LEU A 352 -2.90 17.63 -37.23
N SER A 353 -2.93 18.51 -36.21
CA SER A 353 -1.78 18.87 -35.36
C SER A 353 -1.67 18.07 -34.06
N ASN A 354 -0.53 18.16 -33.36
CA ASN A 354 -0.26 17.44 -32.11
C ASN A 354 -1.38 17.63 -31.08
N ARG A 355 -2.06 16.53 -30.75
CA ARG A 355 -3.23 16.50 -29.88
C ARG A 355 -2.84 16.20 -28.44
N TRP A 356 -3.35 16.99 -27.51
CA TRP A 356 -3.27 16.70 -26.08
C TRP A 356 -4.57 16.06 -25.57
N HIS A 357 -4.43 15.06 -24.70
CA HIS A 357 -5.53 14.54 -23.90
C HIS A 357 -5.49 15.19 -22.53
N VAL A 358 -6.60 15.81 -22.13
CA VAL A 358 -6.71 16.51 -20.84
C VAL A 358 -7.61 15.74 -19.87
N PHE A 359 -7.10 15.55 -18.65
CA PHE A 359 -7.91 15.27 -17.48
C PHE A 359 -8.06 16.54 -16.66
N LYS A 360 -9.28 16.86 -16.24
CA LYS A 360 -9.57 18.04 -15.41
C LYS A 360 -10.51 17.69 -14.25
N HIS A 361 -10.23 18.22 -13.06
CA HIS A 361 -11.05 18.00 -11.88
C HIS A 361 -10.99 19.19 -10.92
N ASN A 362 -12.14 19.76 -10.59
CA ASN A 362 -12.29 20.78 -9.55
C ASN A 362 -12.44 20.11 -8.18
N TYR A 363 -11.72 20.60 -7.17
CA TYR A 363 -11.77 20.09 -5.81
C TYR A 363 -11.34 21.16 -4.80
N GLN A 364 -11.29 20.82 -3.51
CA GLN A 364 -10.90 21.75 -2.45
C GLN A 364 -9.99 21.10 -1.40
N TRP A 365 -9.05 21.89 -0.87
CA TRP A 365 -8.38 21.61 0.39
C TRP A 365 -9.29 22.05 1.53
N SER A 366 -9.61 21.13 2.44
CA SER A 366 -10.47 21.36 3.60
C SER A 366 -9.66 21.12 4.88
N PRO A 367 -9.63 22.10 5.81
CA PRO A 367 -8.94 21.96 7.09
C PRO A 367 -9.38 20.71 7.84
N GLY A 368 -8.45 20.02 8.50
CA GLY A 368 -8.74 18.79 9.25
C GLY A 368 -9.01 17.54 8.40
N SER A 369 -9.21 17.66 7.08
CA SER A 369 -9.43 16.50 6.19
C SER A 369 -8.40 16.42 5.06
N THR A 370 -8.48 17.29 4.05
CA THR A 370 -7.70 17.22 2.80
C THR A 370 -6.64 18.31 2.68
N ALA A 371 -6.55 19.26 3.63
CA ALA A 371 -5.51 20.29 3.67
C ALA A 371 -4.25 19.81 4.41
N GLY A 372 -3.48 18.92 3.78
CA GLY A 372 -2.38 18.20 4.42
C GLY A 372 -1.05 18.97 4.52
N GLY A 373 -0.91 20.12 3.85
CA GLY A 373 0.36 20.84 3.71
C GLY A 373 1.34 20.15 2.75
N CYS A 374 2.54 20.71 2.57
CA CYS A 374 3.56 20.19 1.67
C CYS A 374 4.25 18.91 2.20
N VAL A 375 5.20 18.36 1.44
CA VAL A 375 5.91 17.10 1.75
C VAL A 375 6.70 17.12 3.06
N GLU A 376 7.06 18.31 3.56
CA GLU A 376 7.72 18.49 4.86
C GLU A 376 6.80 18.06 6.01
N ASN A 377 5.48 18.18 5.82
CA ASN A 377 4.45 17.72 6.76
C ASN A 377 4.14 16.22 6.56
N ARG A 378 5.14 15.35 6.77
CA ARG A 378 5.08 13.92 6.42
C ARG A 378 3.85 13.16 6.96
N SER A 379 3.35 13.53 8.14
CA SER A 379 2.22 12.87 8.79
C SER A 379 0.85 13.19 8.16
N THR A 380 0.73 14.32 7.46
CA THR A 380 -0.52 14.83 6.89
C THR A 380 -0.48 14.99 5.37
N PHE A 381 0.69 15.05 4.75
CA PHE A 381 0.87 15.25 3.31
C PHE A 381 0.02 14.31 2.44
N LEU A 382 -0.04 13.01 2.77
CA LEU A 382 -0.82 12.04 1.99
C LEU A 382 -2.35 12.15 2.18
N LYS A 383 -2.81 13.01 3.08
CA LYS A 383 -4.23 13.37 3.19
C LYS A 383 -4.68 14.32 2.08
N ASN A 384 -3.75 15.02 1.43
CA ASN A 384 -4.05 15.86 0.28
C ASN A 384 -4.78 15.08 -0.83
N PRO A 385 -5.56 15.74 -1.71
CA PRO A 385 -6.16 15.12 -2.88
C PRO A 385 -5.10 14.37 -3.72
N GLN A 386 -5.47 13.27 -4.36
CA GLN A 386 -4.52 12.44 -5.12
C GLN A 386 -5.10 12.06 -6.48
N TYR A 387 -4.29 12.19 -7.53
CA TYR A 387 -4.71 11.98 -8.91
C TYR A 387 -3.78 11.01 -9.62
N ALA A 388 -4.27 9.84 -10.00
CA ALA A 388 -3.48 8.87 -10.76
C ALA A 388 -3.61 9.10 -12.26
N PHE A 389 -2.52 8.97 -13.02
CA PHE A 389 -2.52 9.02 -14.49
C PHE A 389 -1.47 8.06 -15.07
N THR A 390 -1.65 7.64 -16.33
CA THR A 390 -0.77 6.69 -17.02
C THR A 390 -0.13 7.32 -18.25
N VAL A 391 1.19 7.21 -18.35
CA VAL A 391 2.02 7.55 -19.51
C VAL A 391 2.25 6.27 -20.30
N LYS A 392 1.67 6.19 -21.51
CA LYS A 392 1.67 4.97 -22.34
C LYS A 392 2.99 4.71 -23.05
N GLU A 393 3.63 5.79 -23.46
CA GLU A 393 4.89 5.87 -24.19
C GLU A 393 5.67 7.01 -23.53
N GLU A 394 6.99 6.90 -23.46
CA GLU A 394 7.83 7.98 -22.96
C GLU A 394 7.56 9.25 -23.77
N GLY A 395 7.32 10.36 -23.07
CA GLY A 395 6.84 11.57 -23.70
C GLY A 395 6.55 12.68 -22.71
N GLU A 396 6.11 13.81 -23.25
CA GLU A 396 5.83 15.01 -22.47
C GLU A 396 4.47 14.92 -21.75
N VAL A 397 4.49 15.34 -20.49
CA VAL A 397 3.30 15.49 -19.64
C VAL A 397 3.34 16.88 -19.02
N MET A 398 2.26 17.63 -19.20
CA MET A 398 2.12 18.93 -18.57
C MET A 398 1.09 18.83 -17.44
N ILE A 399 1.46 19.34 -16.27
CA ILE A 399 0.60 19.34 -15.07
C ILE A 399 0.36 20.79 -14.69
N SER A 400 -0.90 21.11 -14.41
CA SER A 400 -1.37 22.44 -14.05
C SER A 400 -2.23 22.36 -12.80
N LEU A 401 -1.85 23.12 -11.77
CA LEU A 401 -2.59 23.31 -10.54
C LEU A 401 -2.98 24.79 -10.44
N MET A 402 -4.27 25.07 -10.52
CA MET A 402 -4.81 26.43 -10.49
C MET A 402 -5.75 26.60 -9.30
N GLN A 403 -5.49 27.58 -8.44
CA GLN A 403 -6.42 27.96 -7.36
C GLN A 403 -7.48 28.95 -7.85
N GLU A 404 -8.52 29.15 -7.05
CA GLU A 404 -9.57 30.15 -7.34
C GLU A 404 -9.00 31.57 -7.40
N ASP A 405 -9.62 32.41 -8.23
CA ASP A 405 -9.20 33.80 -8.38
C ASP A 405 -9.59 34.63 -7.16
N THR A 406 -8.60 35.19 -6.49
CA THR A 406 -8.77 35.93 -5.23
C THR A 406 -9.09 37.41 -5.43
N ARG A 407 -9.07 37.94 -6.67
CA ARG A 407 -9.21 39.39 -6.93
C ARG A 407 -10.51 39.99 -6.39
N LYS A 408 -11.62 39.25 -6.47
CA LYS A 408 -12.89 39.69 -5.87
C LYS A 408 -12.80 39.83 -4.35
N ALA A 409 -12.00 39.00 -3.70
CA ALA A 409 -11.81 39.01 -2.26
C ALA A 409 -10.64 39.91 -1.82
N LYS A 410 -9.96 40.62 -2.75
CA LYS A 410 -8.93 41.62 -2.39
C LYS A 410 -9.49 42.72 -1.48
N GLU A 411 -10.76 43.10 -1.64
CA GLU A 411 -11.44 44.05 -0.74
C GLU A 411 -11.44 43.58 0.73
N HIS A 412 -11.36 42.26 0.95
CA HIS A 412 -11.31 41.62 2.27
C HIS A 412 -9.89 41.17 2.65
N GLY A 413 -8.85 41.63 1.94
CA GLY A 413 -7.46 41.28 2.21
C GLY A 413 -7.05 39.86 1.81
N ALA A 414 -7.81 39.20 0.92
CA ALA A 414 -7.48 37.84 0.48
C ALA A 414 -6.23 37.83 -0.41
N GLU A 415 -5.29 36.95 -0.09
CA GLU A 415 -4.12 36.66 -0.91
C GLU A 415 -4.19 35.24 -1.49
N ASN A 416 -3.46 35.01 -2.57
CA ASN A 416 -3.27 33.67 -3.10
C ASN A 416 -2.56 32.78 -2.07
N LEU A 417 -2.92 31.51 -2.03
CA LEU A 417 -2.21 30.52 -1.23
C LEU A 417 -0.88 30.18 -1.92
N THR A 418 0.14 29.88 -1.13
CA THR A 418 1.34 29.23 -1.67
C THR A 418 1.00 27.78 -2.02
N ILE A 419 0.93 27.46 -3.31
CA ILE A 419 0.50 26.15 -3.81
C ILE A 419 1.60 25.45 -4.59
N GLY A 420 1.54 24.12 -4.62
CA GLY A 420 2.44 23.28 -5.39
C GLY A 420 1.93 21.84 -5.43
N TYR A 421 2.66 20.97 -6.12
CA TYR A 421 2.31 19.55 -6.19
C TYR A 421 3.54 18.65 -6.25
N PHE A 422 3.33 17.41 -5.84
CA PHE A 422 4.34 16.36 -5.89
C PHE A 422 3.88 15.22 -6.78
N VAL A 423 4.79 14.65 -7.57
CA VAL A 423 4.51 13.54 -8.50
C VAL A 423 5.33 12.32 -8.11
N MET A 424 4.66 11.20 -7.90
CA MET A 424 5.29 9.93 -7.57
C MET A 424 5.04 8.90 -8.65
N LYS A 425 6.06 8.07 -8.95
CA LYS A 425 5.88 6.88 -9.77
C LYS A 425 5.27 5.77 -8.91
N VAL A 426 4.20 5.15 -9.41
CA VAL A 426 3.41 4.16 -8.67
C VAL A 426 3.17 2.90 -9.49
N GLU A 427 2.53 1.93 -8.88
CA GLU A 427 2.18 0.66 -9.49
C GLU A 427 1.13 0.82 -10.58
N GLU A 428 1.26 0.06 -11.67
CA GLU A 428 0.45 0.18 -12.91
C GLU A 428 -1.06 0.04 -12.70
N ASN A 429 -1.46 -0.72 -11.69
CA ASN A 429 -2.85 -0.98 -11.36
C ASN A 429 -3.35 -0.21 -10.12
N ARG A 430 -2.65 0.85 -9.71
CA ARG A 430 -3.06 1.76 -8.63
C ARG A 430 -4.45 2.35 -8.90
N LYS A 431 -5.40 2.04 -8.01
CA LYS A 431 -6.79 2.54 -8.03
C LYS A 431 -7.24 3.23 -6.73
N TYR A 432 -6.45 3.11 -5.68
CA TYR A 432 -6.76 3.60 -4.32
C TYR A 432 -5.67 4.55 -3.85
N ARG A 433 -5.98 5.35 -2.83
CA ARG A 433 -5.07 6.35 -2.27
C ARG A 433 -3.74 5.74 -1.79
N LEU A 434 -2.69 6.57 -1.81
CA LEU A 434 -1.40 6.31 -1.22
C LEU A 434 -1.46 6.59 0.28
N HIS A 435 -0.83 5.70 1.06
CA HIS A 435 -0.67 5.83 2.52
C HIS A 435 0.81 5.83 2.95
N THR A 436 1.72 5.69 1.97
CA THR A 436 3.17 5.76 2.14
C THR A 436 3.79 6.52 0.97
N MET A 437 4.96 7.13 1.18
CA MET A 437 5.71 7.82 0.13
C MET A 437 6.37 6.82 -0.85
N PHE A 438 6.53 7.23 -2.10
CA PHE A 438 7.15 6.48 -3.19
C PHE A 438 8.26 7.31 -3.85
N GLU A 439 8.96 6.73 -4.83
CA GLU A 439 9.97 7.42 -5.64
C GLU A 439 9.38 8.70 -6.26
N LYS A 440 10.05 9.82 -6.00
CA LYS A 440 9.73 11.12 -6.58
C LYS A 440 10.03 11.07 -8.08
N ALA A 441 9.00 11.24 -8.90
CA ALA A 441 9.14 11.37 -10.34
C ALA A 441 9.30 12.84 -10.77
N GLY A 442 8.77 13.77 -9.96
CA GLY A 442 8.87 15.20 -10.19
C GLY A 442 8.06 15.96 -9.15
N ASP A 443 8.15 17.28 -9.17
CA ASP A 443 7.42 18.20 -8.31
C ASP A 443 7.41 19.59 -8.94
N SER A 444 6.54 20.45 -8.44
CA SER A 444 6.62 21.88 -8.70
C SER A 444 7.34 22.59 -7.56
N ILE A 445 7.82 23.79 -7.84
CA ILE A 445 8.08 24.76 -6.77
C ILE A 445 6.76 25.12 -6.08
N PHE A 446 6.85 25.55 -4.83
CA PHE A 446 5.74 26.15 -4.10
C PHE A 446 5.82 27.66 -4.28
N ILE A 447 4.77 28.24 -4.85
CA ILE A 447 4.74 29.67 -5.20
C ILE A 447 3.37 30.24 -4.85
N ASN A 448 3.40 31.48 -4.36
CA ASN A 448 2.22 32.31 -4.17
C ASN A 448 1.74 32.88 -5.54
N ALA A 449 1.10 32.03 -6.35
CA ALA A 449 0.58 32.37 -7.66
C ALA A 449 -0.76 31.67 -7.93
N ARG A 450 -1.58 32.23 -8.81
CA ARG A 450 -2.90 31.66 -9.16
C ARG A 450 -2.78 30.27 -9.80
N GLU A 451 -1.73 30.05 -10.59
CA GLU A 451 -1.49 28.78 -11.25
C GLU A 451 -0.01 28.39 -11.22
N VAL A 452 0.25 27.10 -11.04
CA VAL A 452 1.57 26.48 -11.14
C VAL A 452 1.56 25.41 -12.23
N VAL A 453 2.51 25.50 -13.15
CA VAL A 453 2.62 24.61 -14.31
C VAL A 453 4.06 24.14 -14.47
N ASN A 454 4.22 22.84 -14.68
CA ASN A 454 5.48 22.27 -15.14
C ASN A 454 5.22 21.26 -16.27
N LYS A 455 6.14 21.23 -17.22
CA LYS A 455 6.28 20.16 -18.20
C LYS A 455 7.31 19.16 -17.70
N PHE A 456 6.96 17.90 -17.76
CA PHE A 456 7.81 16.78 -17.38
C PHE A 456 7.98 15.84 -18.56
N HIS A 457 9.17 15.28 -18.70
CA HIS A 457 9.39 14.15 -19.59
C HIS A 457 9.34 12.87 -18.76
N PHE A 458 8.22 12.14 -18.83
CA PHE A 458 8.05 10.93 -18.03
C PHE A 458 8.26 9.69 -18.90
N LYS A 459 8.99 8.72 -18.34
CA LYS A 459 9.03 7.37 -18.90
C LYS A 459 7.65 6.73 -18.84
N LYS A 460 7.42 5.73 -19.70
CA LYS A 460 6.23 4.87 -19.62
C LYS A 460 6.01 4.37 -18.18
N GLY A 461 4.81 4.55 -17.67
CA GLY A 461 4.49 4.21 -16.28
C GLY A 461 3.16 4.77 -15.80
N ARG A 462 2.78 4.42 -14.56
CA ARG A 462 1.69 5.08 -13.83
C ARG A 462 2.25 6.00 -12.75
N TYR A 463 1.60 7.14 -12.57
CA TYR A 463 2.02 8.21 -11.67
C TYR A 463 0.86 8.71 -10.83
N VAL A 464 1.15 9.28 -9.67
CA VAL A 464 0.17 9.99 -8.82
C VAL A 464 0.67 11.41 -8.58
N VAL A 465 -0.19 12.39 -8.85
CA VAL A 465 -0.01 13.80 -8.50
C VAL A 465 -0.75 14.09 -7.19
N ILE A 466 -0.07 14.74 -6.25
CA ILE A 466 -0.62 15.20 -4.97
C ILE A 466 -0.49 16.73 -4.92
N PRO A 467 -1.57 17.47 -5.25
CA PRO A 467 -1.59 18.92 -5.06
C PRO A 467 -1.83 19.30 -3.60
N SER A 468 -1.10 20.30 -3.14
CA SER A 468 -1.16 20.79 -1.76
C SER A 468 -0.88 22.28 -1.68
N THR A 469 -1.37 22.89 -0.62
CA THR A 469 -0.83 24.16 -0.11
C THR A 469 0.52 23.91 0.57
N TYR A 470 1.37 24.93 0.68
CA TYR A 470 2.64 24.83 1.41
C TYR A 470 2.38 24.55 2.90
N GLU A 471 1.59 25.43 3.53
CA GLU A 471 1.16 25.28 4.91
C GLU A 471 0.00 24.27 5.05
N GLN A 472 -0.03 23.55 6.18
CA GLN A 472 -1.13 22.68 6.55
C GLN A 472 -2.40 23.46 6.91
N ASN A 473 -3.57 22.81 6.82
CA ASN A 473 -4.87 23.36 7.23
C ASN A 473 -5.32 24.65 6.52
N LYS A 474 -4.71 25.03 5.39
CA LYS A 474 -5.22 26.11 4.54
C LYS A 474 -6.38 25.61 3.69
N ALA A 475 -7.51 26.30 3.77
CA ALA A 475 -8.68 26.04 2.93
C ALA A 475 -8.51 26.72 1.57
N GLY A 476 -8.89 26.05 0.49
CA GLY A 476 -8.87 26.65 -0.84
C GLY A 476 -9.43 25.73 -1.92
N GLN A 477 -10.09 26.30 -2.92
CA GLN A 477 -10.55 25.56 -4.10
C GLN A 477 -9.48 25.57 -5.19
N PHE A 478 -9.39 24.48 -5.93
CA PHE A 478 -8.46 24.36 -7.05
C PHE A 478 -8.99 23.49 -8.19
N LEU A 479 -8.44 23.73 -9.37
CA LEU A 479 -8.56 22.95 -10.58
C LEU A 479 -7.24 22.22 -10.84
N MET A 480 -7.31 20.89 -10.92
CA MET A 480 -6.19 20.05 -11.38
C MET A 480 -6.37 19.74 -12.87
N ARG A 481 -5.34 19.98 -13.68
CA ARG A 481 -5.28 19.62 -15.11
C ARG A 481 -4.03 18.79 -15.40
N ILE A 482 -4.21 17.65 -16.07
CA ILE A 482 -3.11 16.78 -16.51
C ILE A 482 -3.25 16.56 -18.01
N PHE A 483 -2.24 16.99 -18.77
CA PHE A 483 -2.18 16.90 -20.21
C PHE A 483 -1.18 15.82 -20.62
N THR A 484 -1.60 14.91 -21.48
CA THR A 484 -0.76 13.82 -21.99
C THR A 484 -0.94 13.67 -23.50
N GLU A 485 0.14 13.41 -24.25
CA GLU A 485 0.09 13.24 -25.71
C GLU A 485 -0.81 12.07 -26.16
N LYS A 486 -0.92 11.03 -25.31
CA LYS A 486 -1.82 9.89 -25.51
C LYS A 486 -2.83 9.84 -24.37
N SER A 487 -4.02 9.27 -24.61
CA SER A 487 -5.05 9.09 -23.57
C SER A 487 -4.51 8.35 -22.33
N SER A 488 -4.65 8.97 -21.14
CA SER A 488 -3.90 8.62 -19.92
C SER A 488 -4.66 7.91 -18.80
N LYS A 489 -5.91 7.46 -18.97
CA LYS A 489 -6.71 6.80 -17.90
C LYS A 489 -6.65 7.54 -16.54
N ALA A 490 -6.54 8.86 -16.57
CA ALA A 490 -6.38 9.65 -15.36
C ALA A 490 -7.65 9.62 -14.50
N MET A 491 -7.50 9.61 -13.18
CA MET A 491 -8.60 9.50 -12.22
C MET A 491 -8.26 10.10 -10.86
N PHE A 492 -9.28 10.65 -10.20
CA PHE A 492 -9.21 11.06 -8.80
C PHE A 492 -9.28 9.83 -7.87
N LEU A 493 -8.38 9.78 -6.88
CA LEU A 493 -8.29 8.70 -5.88
C LEU A 493 -9.00 9.13 -4.59
N ASN A 494 -10.28 8.79 -4.46
CA ASN A 494 -11.09 9.10 -3.27
C ASN A 494 -11.32 7.92 -2.32
N GLN A 495 -10.97 6.70 -2.73
CA GLN A 495 -11.16 5.48 -1.93
C GLN A 495 -9.85 5.04 -1.28
N GLU A 496 -9.88 4.74 0.02
CA GLU A 496 -8.74 4.16 0.76
C GLU A 496 -8.48 2.69 0.36
N HIS A 497 -9.53 1.93 0.07
CA HIS A 497 -9.45 0.53 -0.35
C HIS A 497 -10.76 0.10 -1.02
N SER A 498 -10.79 -1.11 -1.59
CA SER A 498 -12.05 -1.68 -2.09
C SER A 498 -12.99 -1.93 -0.92
N THR A 499 -13.98 -1.07 -0.70
CA THR A 499 -15.11 -1.41 0.17
C THR A 499 -15.86 -2.55 -0.51
N GLY A 500 -15.75 -3.77 0.03
CA GLY A 500 -16.70 -4.82 -0.31
C GLY A 500 -18.10 -4.27 -0.07
N SER A 501 -18.99 -4.41 -1.05
CA SER A 501 -20.38 -3.98 -0.91
C SER A 501 -20.93 -4.44 0.45
N LYS A 502 -21.56 -3.55 1.21
CA LYS A 502 -22.23 -3.84 2.50
C LYS A 502 -23.51 -4.70 2.32
N ILE A 503 -23.53 -5.53 1.29
CA ILE A 503 -24.59 -6.48 1.01
C ILE A 503 -24.08 -7.84 1.45
N PHE A 504 -24.75 -8.44 2.44
CA PHE A 504 -24.61 -9.84 2.83
C PHE A 504 -24.66 -10.72 1.58
N CYS A 505 -23.50 -11.18 1.11
CA CYS A 505 -23.40 -11.90 -0.15
C CYS A 505 -22.54 -13.16 0.02
N CYS A 506 -23.16 -14.31 -0.23
CA CYS A 506 -22.62 -15.66 -0.07
C CYS A 506 -21.48 -16.02 -1.07
N PHE A 507 -20.86 -15.03 -1.72
CA PHE A 507 -19.83 -15.26 -2.74
C PHE A 507 -18.42 -14.97 -2.20
N PRO A 508 -17.43 -15.85 -2.45
CA PRO A 508 -16.02 -15.70 -2.07
C PRO A 508 -15.34 -14.36 -2.39
N GLN A 509 -15.87 -13.61 -3.35
CA GLN A 509 -15.32 -12.36 -3.87
C GLN A 509 -15.68 -11.13 -3.02
N CYS A 510 -16.62 -11.27 -2.07
CA CYS A 510 -17.13 -10.20 -1.19
C CYS A 510 -16.35 -10.05 0.13
N ARG A 511 -15.31 -10.87 0.38
CA ARG A 511 -14.47 -10.74 1.58
C ARG A 511 -13.55 -9.52 1.50
N THR A 512 -13.30 -8.88 2.64
CA THR A 512 -12.33 -7.80 2.79
C THR A 512 -10.90 -8.31 2.52
N PRO A 513 -10.04 -7.53 1.86
CA PRO A 513 -8.63 -7.86 1.72
C PRO A 513 -7.94 -7.96 3.09
N VAL A 514 -7.09 -8.97 3.27
CA VAL A 514 -6.36 -9.22 4.54
C VAL A 514 -4.90 -8.73 4.45
N CYS A 515 -4.40 -8.57 3.22
CA CYS A 515 -3.03 -8.14 2.92
C CYS A 515 -3.04 -7.32 1.62
N VAL A 516 -2.18 -6.31 1.54
CA VAL A 516 -1.86 -5.62 0.29
C VAL A 516 -0.44 -6.01 -0.12
N LEU A 517 -0.30 -6.63 -1.28
CA LEU A 517 1.00 -6.93 -1.88
C LEU A 517 1.40 -5.84 -2.84
N SER A 518 2.56 -5.22 -2.58
CA SER A 518 3.31 -4.47 -3.57
C SER A 518 4.33 -5.40 -4.23
N VAL A 519 4.31 -5.47 -5.56
CA VAL A 519 5.16 -6.34 -6.35
C VAL A 519 5.84 -5.52 -7.43
N THR A 520 7.17 -5.49 -7.48
CA THR A 520 7.93 -4.86 -8.55
C THR A 520 8.68 -5.92 -9.33
N VAL A 521 8.36 -6.13 -10.61
CA VAL A 521 9.19 -6.96 -11.48
C VAL A 521 10.35 -6.11 -11.95
N LYS A 522 11.56 -6.40 -11.45
CA LYS A 522 12.77 -5.64 -11.77
C LYS A 522 13.27 -6.02 -13.16
N SER A 523 13.58 -7.30 -13.38
CA SER A 523 14.24 -7.77 -14.59
C SER A 523 13.97 -9.23 -14.89
N ALA A 524 14.34 -9.67 -16.10
CA ALA A 524 14.64 -11.06 -16.37
C ALA A 524 16.03 -11.16 -17.01
N GLY A 525 16.67 -12.32 -16.89
CA GLY A 525 18.01 -12.55 -17.45
C GLY A 525 18.21 -13.97 -17.91
N GLY A 526 19.10 -14.18 -18.88
CA GLY A 526 19.39 -15.50 -19.44
C GLY A 526 18.23 -16.10 -20.25
N LEU A 527 17.36 -15.26 -20.80
CA LEU A 527 16.28 -15.71 -21.69
C LEU A 527 16.87 -16.34 -22.96
N GLN A 528 16.08 -17.17 -23.64
CA GLN A 528 16.46 -17.74 -24.94
C GLN A 528 15.41 -17.42 -26.01
N LYS A 529 15.88 -17.43 -27.25
CA LYS A 529 15.09 -17.17 -28.44
C LYS A 529 14.01 -18.24 -28.64
N THR A 530 12.77 -17.79 -28.83
CA THR A 530 11.60 -18.66 -29.09
C THR A 530 11.13 -18.62 -30.54
N SER A 531 11.36 -17.52 -31.27
CA SER A 531 10.94 -17.33 -32.67
C SER A 531 12.09 -17.57 -33.64
N ARG A 532 11.85 -18.17 -34.83
CA ARG A 532 12.89 -18.38 -35.87
C ARG A 532 13.18 -17.12 -36.70
N LEU A 533 12.29 -16.12 -36.67
CA LEU A 533 12.29 -14.99 -37.61
C LEU A 533 12.99 -13.72 -37.09
N SER A 534 13.05 -13.49 -35.77
CA SER A 534 13.75 -12.34 -35.17
C SER A 534 15.17 -12.72 -34.74
N MET A 535 16.15 -11.82 -34.84
CA MET A 535 17.51 -12.07 -34.31
C MET A 535 17.52 -12.16 -32.78
N THR A 536 16.65 -11.44 -32.09
CA THR A 536 16.52 -11.36 -30.62
C THR A 536 15.04 -11.28 -30.18
N PRO A 537 14.64 -11.86 -29.03
CA PRO A 537 13.25 -11.80 -28.58
C PRO A 537 12.87 -10.42 -28.01
N ASP A 538 11.57 -10.14 -28.00
CA ASP A 538 10.95 -8.91 -27.49
C ASP A 538 10.19 -9.17 -26.18
N PRO A 539 10.89 -9.37 -25.04
CA PRO A 539 10.25 -9.88 -23.83
C PRO A 539 9.38 -8.84 -23.09
N TYR A 540 8.25 -9.33 -22.56
CA TYR A 540 7.44 -8.67 -21.54
C TYR A 540 7.01 -9.66 -20.46
N ALA A 541 6.73 -9.17 -19.26
CA ALA A 541 6.21 -9.94 -18.15
C ALA A 541 4.74 -9.62 -17.87
N THR A 542 4.03 -10.59 -17.31
CA THR A 542 2.69 -10.40 -16.76
C THR A 542 2.61 -10.91 -15.34
N ILE A 543 2.10 -10.06 -14.45
CA ILE A 543 2.03 -10.28 -13.02
C ILE A 543 0.57 -10.51 -12.68
N SER A 544 0.24 -11.60 -12.00
CA SER A 544 -1.15 -11.89 -11.65
C SER A 544 -1.31 -12.50 -10.26
N CYS A 545 -2.38 -12.11 -9.57
CA CYS A 545 -2.76 -12.62 -8.27
C CYS A 545 -4.29 -12.49 -8.11
N GLU A 546 -4.95 -13.53 -7.60
CA GLU A 546 -6.43 -13.59 -7.42
C GLU A 546 -7.25 -13.20 -8.65
N GLY A 547 -6.79 -13.58 -9.85
CA GLY A 547 -7.48 -13.27 -11.11
C GLY A 547 -7.30 -11.83 -11.59
N ARG A 548 -6.59 -10.97 -10.86
CA ARG A 548 -6.15 -9.65 -11.33
C ARG A 548 -4.80 -9.78 -12.02
N LYS A 549 -4.59 -9.07 -13.12
CA LYS A 549 -3.39 -9.15 -13.96
C LYS A 549 -2.87 -7.76 -14.34
N VAL A 550 -1.55 -7.61 -14.37
CA VAL A 550 -0.78 -6.44 -14.83
C VAL A 550 0.24 -6.91 -15.87
N LYS A 551 0.56 -6.09 -16.87
CA LYS A 551 1.52 -6.40 -17.94
C LYS A 551 2.62 -5.33 -17.94
N THR A 552 3.88 -5.74 -18.04
CA THR A 552 5.03 -4.83 -18.19
C THR A 552 5.16 -4.34 -19.64
N PRO A 553 5.94 -3.29 -19.90
CA PRO A 553 6.32 -2.91 -21.27
C PRO A 553 7.04 -4.05 -22.00
N VAL A 554 6.89 -4.08 -23.32
CA VAL A 554 7.71 -4.92 -24.22
C VAL A 554 9.06 -4.23 -24.38
N GLN A 555 10.15 -4.94 -24.10
CA GLN A 555 11.49 -4.47 -24.40
C GLN A 555 11.97 -5.14 -25.67
N LYS A 556 12.36 -4.34 -26.66
CA LYS A 556 12.80 -4.87 -27.95
C LYS A 556 14.20 -5.46 -27.86
N ASP A 557 14.44 -6.53 -28.63
CA ASP A 557 15.76 -7.08 -28.92
C ASP A 557 16.63 -7.36 -27.67
N SER A 558 16.07 -8.00 -26.65
CA SER A 558 16.76 -8.21 -25.38
C SER A 558 16.55 -9.60 -24.77
N LEU A 559 17.64 -10.22 -24.33
CA LEU A 559 17.62 -11.44 -23.51
C LEU A 559 17.67 -11.15 -22.00
N ASN A 560 17.92 -9.90 -21.63
CA ASN A 560 18.10 -9.45 -20.25
C ASN A 560 17.25 -8.19 -19.97
N PRO A 561 15.92 -8.27 -20.11
CA PRO A 561 15.07 -7.08 -20.00
C PRO A 561 15.04 -6.52 -18.58
N GLN A 562 14.93 -5.19 -18.50
CA GLN A 562 14.80 -4.41 -17.28
C GLN A 562 13.49 -3.63 -17.34
N TRP A 563 12.50 -4.06 -16.57
CA TRP A 563 11.15 -3.48 -16.62
C TRP A 563 10.86 -2.51 -15.47
N ASN A 564 11.37 -2.81 -14.27
CA ASN A 564 11.07 -2.07 -13.03
C ASN A 564 9.59 -1.69 -12.88
N THR A 565 8.70 -2.63 -13.18
CA THR A 565 7.25 -2.40 -13.23
C THR A 565 6.58 -2.85 -11.93
N GLY A 566 6.00 -1.90 -11.21
CA GLY A 566 5.23 -2.13 -9.98
C GLY A 566 3.78 -2.56 -10.22
N ALA A 567 3.24 -3.40 -9.33
CA ALA A 567 1.86 -3.88 -9.31
C ALA A 567 1.37 -4.07 -7.86
N LEU A 568 0.12 -3.71 -7.58
CA LEU A 568 -0.54 -3.95 -6.30
C LEU A 568 -1.60 -5.03 -6.36
N PHE A 569 -1.64 -5.90 -5.36
CA PHE A 569 -2.68 -6.90 -5.21
C PHE A 569 -3.29 -6.84 -3.82
N PHE A 570 -4.60 -6.58 -3.77
CA PHE A 570 -5.40 -6.70 -2.55
C PHE A 570 -5.78 -8.16 -2.40
N VAL A 571 -5.08 -8.87 -1.53
CA VAL A 571 -5.17 -10.32 -1.43
C VAL A 571 -6.10 -10.69 -0.29
N ARG A 572 -7.16 -11.43 -0.63
CA ARG A 572 -8.15 -11.91 0.35
C ARG A 572 -7.73 -13.22 0.98
N ARG A 573 -6.97 -14.05 0.25
CA ARG A 573 -6.54 -15.37 0.68
C ARG A 573 -5.05 -15.58 0.37
N PRO A 574 -4.15 -14.85 1.05
CA PRO A 574 -2.72 -14.93 0.78
C PRO A 574 -2.19 -16.37 0.82
N GLN A 575 -2.69 -17.20 1.74
CA GLN A 575 -2.31 -18.61 1.85
C GLN A 575 -2.79 -19.51 0.69
N LYS A 576 -3.83 -19.12 -0.06
CA LYS A 576 -4.37 -19.89 -1.20
C LYS A 576 -4.00 -19.29 -2.56
N SER A 577 -3.51 -18.06 -2.56
CA SER A 577 -3.20 -17.31 -3.76
C SER A 577 -1.71 -17.42 -4.04
N ARG A 578 -1.37 -17.42 -5.33
CA ARG A 578 0.01 -17.32 -5.79
C ARG A 578 0.14 -16.04 -6.59
N LEU A 579 1.26 -15.36 -6.41
CA LEU A 579 1.72 -14.35 -7.34
C LEU A 579 2.36 -15.09 -8.52
N VAL A 580 1.82 -14.89 -9.71
CA VAL A 580 2.30 -15.55 -10.92
C VAL A 580 2.88 -14.50 -11.84
N VAL A 581 4.18 -14.60 -12.11
CA VAL A 581 4.89 -13.77 -13.08
C VAL A 581 5.19 -14.62 -14.31
N GLN A 582 4.68 -14.24 -15.47
CA GLN A 582 4.88 -14.97 -16.73
C GLN A 582 5.63 -14.09 -17.72
N VAL A 583 6.72 -14.57 -18.29
CA VAL A 583 7.52 -13.90 -19.33
C VAL A 583 7.12 -14.43 -20.70
N TRP A 584 6.96 -13.50 -21.64
CA TRP A 584 6.47 -13.72 -23.00
C TRP A 584 7.32 -12.95 -23.99
N ASP A 585 7.53 -13.51 -25.16
CA ASP A 585 8.16 -12.88 -26.31
C ASP A 585 7.06 -12.35 -27.25
N TYR A 586 6.97 -11.03 -27.39
CA TYR A 586 5.96 -10.38 -28.20
C TYR A 586 6.21 -10.67 -29.69
N ASN A 587 5.20 -11.18 -30.39
CA ASN A 587 5.32 -11.55 -31.81
C ASN A 587 4.09 -11.05 -32.57
N TRP A 588 4.26 -10.78 -33.87
CA TRP A 588 3.23 -10.14 -34.72
C TRP A 588 1.88 -10.88 -34.74
N PHE A 589 1.88 -12.21 -34.69
CA PHE A 589 0.66 -13.02 -34.75
C PHE A 589 0.26 -13.61 -33.38
N TRP A 590 1.21 -14.22 -32.66
CA TRP A 590 0.95 -14.88 -31.39
C TRP A 590 2.17 -14.79 -30.49
N ASP A 591 2.00 -14.21 -29.29
CA ASP A 591 3.08 -14.10 -28.31
C ASP A 591 3.58 -15.49 -27.86
N SER A 592 4.90 -15.67 -27.84
CA SER A 592 5.53 -16.93 -27.46
C SER A 592 5.79 -16.96 -25.96
N PHE A 593 5.39 -18.04 -25.28
CA PHE A 593 5.62 -18.18 -23.84
C PHE A 593 7.09 -18.52 -23.57
N MET A 594 7.78 -17.71 -22.78
CA MET A 594 9.19 -17.93 -22.44
C MET A 594 9.34 -18.63 -21.08
N GLY A 595 8.42 -18.38 -20.14
CA GLY A 595 8.45 -19.04 -18.84
C GLY A 595 7.58 -18.38 -17.78
N GLN A 596 7.45 -18.99 -16.61
CA GLN A 596 6.74 -18.40 -15.46
C GLN A 596 7.39 -18.72 -14.13
N ALA A 597 7.27 -17.80 -13.18
CA ALA A 597 7.54 -18.00 -11.77
C ALA A 597 6.22 -17.95 -10.97
N LYS A 598 6.05 -18.87 -10.02
CA LYS A 598 4.88 -18.91 -9.12
C LYS A 598 5.35 -18.72 -7.68
N ILE A 599 5.19 -17.51 -7.20
CA ILE A 599 5.71 -17.03 -5.92
C ILE A 599 4.58 -17.16 -4.89
N ALA A 600 4.86 -17.79 -3.74
CA ALA A 600 3.87 -17.80 -2.65
C ALA A 600 3.86 -16.45 -1.97
N ILE A 601 2.69 -16.11 -1.44
CA ILE A 601 2.46 -14.83 -0.82
C ILE A 601 2.74 -15.01 0.66
N ASP A 602 3.88 -14.49 1.11
CA ASP A 602 4.18 -14.39 2.54
C ASP A 602 3.64 -13.05 3.08
N ILE A 603 2.73 -13.16 4.05
CA ILE A 603 2.11 -12.00 4.69
C ILE A 603 3.06 -11.29 5.65
N ASN A 604 4.07 -11.97 6.17
CA ASN A 604 4.97 -11.45 7.19
C ASN A 604 6.25 -10.83 6.58
N ASN A 605 6.38 -10.80 5.26
CA ASN A 605 7.62 -10.45 4.60
C ASN A 605 7.85 -8.92 4.56
N LYS A 606 9.01 -8.47 5.05
CA LYS A 606 9.58 -7.15 4.69
C LYS A 606 9.89 -7.15 3.18
N ALA A 607 10.20 -6.00 2.58
CA ALA A 607 10.48 -5.93 1.15
C ALA A 607 11.71 -6.80 0.81
N VAL A 608 11.49 -7.96 0.16
CA VAL A 608 12.57 -8.86 -0.27
C VAL A 608 12.63 -8.86 -1.80
N THR A 609 13.82 -8.64 -2.33
CA THR A 609 14.12 -8.86 -3.75
C THR A 609 14.53 -10.32 -3.92
N GLU A 610 13.80 -11.05 -4.77
CA GLU A 610 13.96 -12.47 -5.01
C GLU A 610 14.15 -12.73 -6.50
N THR A 611 15.04 -13.66 -6.84
CA THR A 611 15.28 -14.12 -8.22
C THR A 611 14.76 -15.55 -8.38
N HIS A 612 13.92 -15.78 -9.38
CA HIS A 612 13.21 -17.04 -9.58
C HIS A 612 13.55 -17.65 -10.93
N GLN A 613 13.91 -18.93 -10.96
CA GLN A 613 14.06 -19.70 -12.20
C GLN A 613 12.71 -19.77 -12.95
N LEU A 614 12.72 -19.51 -14.26
CA LEU A 614 11.52 -19.63 -15.08
C LEU A 614 11.17 -21.10 -15.31
N MET A 615 9.88 -21.42 -15.22
CA MET A 615 9.33 -22.77 -15.39
C MET A 615 8.30 -22.82 -16.53
N GLY A 616 8.06 -24.02 -17.07
CA GLY A 616 7.04 -24.24 -18.10
C GLY A 616 5.60 -24.03 -17.62
N ARG A 617 4.63 -24.10 -18.53
CA ARG A 617 3.18 -23.95 -18.23
C ARG A 617 2.43 -25.27 -18.41
N ARG A 618 1.33 -25.46 -17.65
CA ARG A 618 0.44 -26.65 -17.72
C ARG A 618 1.21 -27.96 -17.54
N ARG A 619 1.17 -28.88 -18.53
CA ARG A 619 1.81 -30.21 -18.47
C ARG A 619 3.33 -30.14 -18.27
N ASN A 620 3.95 -29.00 -18.59
CA ASN A 620 5.40 -28.79 -18.50
C ASN A 620 5.81 -27.94 -17.29
N HIS A 621 4.97 -27.82 -16.25
CA HIS A 621 5.25 -26.92 -15.11
C HIS A 621 6.49 -27.30 -14.26
N GLN A 622 7.01 -28.51 -14.41
CA GLN A 622 8.25 -28.99 -13.78
C GLN A 622 9.48 -28.82 -14.68
N VAL A 623 9.29 -28.47 -15.95
CA VAL A 623 10.39 -28.24 -16.88
C VAL A 623 10.97 -26.86 -16.62
N GLN A 624 12.27 -26.79 -16.33
CA GLN A 624 13.00 -25.53 -16.24
C GLN A 624 13.09 -24.91 -17.64
N MET A 625 12.69 -23.65 -17.72
CA MET A 625 12.84 -22.84 -18.92
C MET A 625 14.13 -22.01 -18.79
N PRO A 626 14.75 -21.63 -19.92
CA PRO A 626 15.90 -20.74 -19.90
C PRO A 626 15.58 -19.39 -19.25
N GLY A 627 16.48 -18.97 -18.35
CA GLY A 627 16.46 -17.66 -17.71
C GLY A 627 15.73 -17.58 -16.38
N VAL A 628 15.94 -16.45 -15.71
CA VAL A 628 15.42 -16.12 -14.39
C VAL A 628 14.62 -14.82 -14.44
N VAL A 629 13.72 -14.61 -13.48
CA VAL A 629 13.01 -13.34 -13.28
C VAL A 629 13.26 -12.83 -11.87
N THR A 630 13.65 -11.56 -11.76
CA THR A 630 13.91 -10.86 -10.50
C THR A 630 12.70 -10.02 -10.14
N VAL A 631 12.15 -10.23 -8.95
CA VAL A 631 11.01 -9.50 -8.43
C VAL A 631 11.25 -9.04 -7.01
N GLU A 632 10.66 -7.91 -6.63
CA GLU A 632 10.58 -7.45 -5.26
C GLU A 632 9.14 -7.58 -4.78
N VAL A 633 8.93 -8.21 -3.62
CA VAL A 633 7.60 -8.41 -3.04
C VAL A 633 7.58 -7.83 -1.63
N LYS A 634 6.60 -6.97 -1.36
CA LYS A 634 6.36 -6.36 -0.04
C LYS A 634 4.92 -6.59 0.37
N SER A 635 4.71 -7.23 1.52
CA SER A 635 3.39 -7.39 2.13
C SER A 635 3.14 -6.27 3.14
N MET A 636 2.01 -5.59 3.00
CA MET A 636 1.52 -4.63 4.00
C MET A 636 0.33 -5.28 4.73
N VAL A 637 0.53 -5.62 6.00
CA VAL A 637 -0.49 -6.19 6.90
C VAL A 637 -1.15 -5.06 7.69
N LYS A 638 -2.44 -5.21 7.96
CA LYS A 638 -3.18 -4.35 8.88
C LYS A 638 -2.75 -4.69 10.32
N LEU A 639 -2.01 -3.80 10.97
CA LEU A 639 -1.63 -3.92 12.39
C LEU A 639 -2.87 -3.70 13.28
N HIS A 640 -3.03 -4.53 14.31
CA HIS A 640 -4.06 -4.33 15.34
C HIS A 640 -3.50 -3.41 16.43
N TYR A 641 -4.29 -2.43 16.89
CA TYR A 641 -3.89 -1.47 17.91
C TYR A 641 -4.68 -1.73 19.18
N PHE A 642 -4.01 -2.14 20.26
CA PHE A 642 -4.67 -2.41 21.54
C PHE A 642 -5.37 -1.15 22.05
N LYS A 643 -6.64 -1.28 22.47
CA LYS A 643 -7.52 -0.17 22.90
C LYS A 643 -7.54 1.02 21.92
N ASN A 644 -7.32 0.78 20.62
CA ASN A 644 -7.23 1.80 19.57
C ASN A 644 -6.14 2.87 19.76
N GLN A 645 -5.18 2.66 20.65
CA GLN A 645 -4.07 3.58 20.89
C GLN A 645 -3.04 3.47 19.77
N ARG A 646 -2.68 4.60 19.15
CA ARG A 646 -1.68 4.67 18.08
C ARG A 646 -0.48 5.45 18.57
N TYR A 647 0.66 4.78 18.70
CA TYR A 647 1.91 5.36 19.22
C TYR A 647 2.24 6.71 18.58
N SER A 648 2.27 6.80 17.24
CA SER A 648 2.64 8.05 16.55
C SER A 648 1.67 9.21 16.77
N LYS A 649 0.38 8.93 16.94
CA LYS A 649 -0.63 9.95 17.23
C LYS A 649 -0.47 10.46 18.66
N LEU A 650 -0.32 9.54 19.62
CA LEU A 650 -0.18 9.87 21.03
C LEU A 650 1.14 10.58 21.32
N LYS A 651 2.26 10.12 20.74
CA LYS A 651 3.55 10.80 20.85
C LYS A 651 3.49 12.21 20.28
N SER A 652 2.96 12.39 19.07
CA SER A 652 2.83 13.72 18.46
C SER A 652 1.88 14.64 19.24
N GLN A 653 0.87 14.09 19.93
CA GLN A 653 0.02 14.87 20.82
C GLN A 653 0.79 15.33 22.07
N CYS A 654 1.53 14.43 22.72
CA CYS A 654 2.35 14.74 23.89
C CYS A 654 3.46 15.75 23.56
N GLU A 655 4.10 15.63 22.40
CA GLU A 655 5.08 16.59 21.87
C GLU A 655 4.47 17.99 21.73
N LYS A 656 3.24 18.10 21.21
CA LYS A 656 2.55 19.39 21.04
C LYS A 656 2.07 20.02 22.33
N GLU A 657 1.68 19.18 23.29
CA GLU A 657 1.17 19.59 24.60
C GLU A 657 2.30 19.77 25.62
N GLU A 658 3.57 19.58 25.20
CA GLU A 658 4.78 19.67 26.04
C GLU A 658 4.66 18.89 27.36
N ARG A 659 4.05 17.69 27.28
CA ARG A 659 3.84 16.85 28.45
C ARG A 659 4.32 15.42 28.22
N LEU A 660 4.55 14.71 29.32
CA LEU A 660 4.79 13.29 29.27
C LEU A 660 3.46 12.53 29.09
N PHE A 661 3.54 11.41 28.40
CA PHE A 661 2.41 10.51 28.25
C PHE A 661 2.10 9.86 29.59
N GLU A 662 0.82 9.84 29.90
CA GLU A 662 0.22 9.06 30.97
C GLU A 662 -0.90 8.27 30.32
N ASP A 663 -0.88 6.96 30.54
CA ASP A 663 -1.68 6.01 29.81
C ASP A 663 -3.06 5.83 30.46
N PRO A 664 -4.13 6.37 29.86
CA PRO A 664 -5.46 6.27 30.46
C PRO A 664 -6.00 4.83 30.48
N GLU A 665 -5.45 3.95 29.65
CA GLU A 665 -5.89 2.55 29.53
C GLU A 665 -5.12 1.62 30.49
N PHE A 666 -4.09 2.13 31.18
CA PHE A 666 -3.33 1.39 32.20
C PHE A 666 -2.75 2.35 33.25
N PRO A 667 -3.63 2.92 34.10
CA PRO A 667 -3.27 4.02 34.98
C PRO A 667 -2.29 3.60 36.08
N ALA A 668 -1.42 4.53 36.50
CA ALA A 668 -0.43 4.32 37.55
C ALA A 668 -1.07 4.29 38.97
N ASN A 669 -1.87 3.25 39.25
CA ASN A 669 -2.52 3.01 40.53
C ASN A 669 -2.64 1.51 40.84
N ASP A 670 -3.16 1.19 42.02
CA ASP A 670 -3.23 -0.18 42.53
C ASP A 670 -3.99 -1.15 41.63
N LYS A 671 -4.98 -0.68 40.84
CA LYS A 671 -5.77 -1.53 39.93
C LYS A 671 -4.93 -2.11 38.79
N SER A 672 -3.88 -1.41 38.37
CA SER A 672 -2.94 -1.92 37.38
C SER A 672 -1.96 -2.94 37.96
N ILE A 673 -1.87 -3.03 39.29
CA ILE A 673 -0.96 -3.94 40.00
C ILE A 673 -1.71 -5.20 40.40
N PHE A 674 -2.71 -5.07 41.27
CA PHE A 674 -3.51 -6.17 41.80
C PHE A 674 -5.01 -5.89 41.61
N PHE A 675 -5.75 -6.92 41.18
CA PHE A 675 -7.20 -6.92 41.10
C PHE A 675 -7.85 -7.67 42.26
N SER A 676 -7.15 -8.64 42.87
CA SER A 676 -7.73 -9.48 43.94
C SER A 676 -7.53 -8.93 45.34
N ARG A 677 -6.51 -8.09 45.54
CA ARG A 677 -6.09 -7.57 46.86
C ARG A 677 -5.39 -6.21 46.72
N ALA A 678 -5.25 -5.50 47.84
CA ALA A 678 -4.38 -4.32 47.89
C ALA A 678 -2.89 -4.75 47.85
N PRO A 679 -1.99 -3.92 47.30
CA PRO A 679 -0.56 -4.18 47.37
C PRO A 679 -0.09 -4.33 48.83
N PRO A 680 0.82 -5.29 49.13
CA PRO A 680 1.29 -5.53 50.50
C PRO A 680 2.19 -4.42 51.05
N GLU A 681 2.77 -3.60 50.17
CA GLU A 681 3.67 -2.49 50.48
C GLU A 681 3.19 -1.21 49.79
N GLN A 682 3.60 -0.04 50.28
CA GLN A 682 3.26 1.24 49.67
C GLN A 682 4.02 1.41 48.35
N ILE A 683 3.35 1.13 47.22
CA ILE A 683 3.93 1.27 45.89
C ILE A 683 3.85 2.72 45.43
N VAL A 684 4.97 3.22 44.91
CA VAL A 684 5.07 4.54 44.27
C VAL A 684 5.48 4.34 42.81
N TRP A 685 4.70 4.89 41.88
CA TRP A 685 5.03 4.85 40.46
C TRP A 685 6.04 5.94 40.12
N ARG A 686 7.18 5.58 39.55
CA ARG A 686 8.26 6.51 39.17
C ARG A 686 8.68 6.30 37.73
N ARG A 687 9.17 7.35 37.06
CA ARG A 687 9.74 7.20 35.71
C ARG A 687 11.21 6.77 35.82
N PRO A 688 11.77 6.09 34.80
CA PRO A 688 13.16 5.65 34.76
C PRO A 688 14.18 6.70 35.19
N LYS A 689 14.00 7.94 34.72
CA LYS A 689 14.86 9.06 35.11
C LYS A 689 14.95 9.22 36.64
N ASP A 690 13.84 9.13 37.36
CA ASP A 690 13.78 9.32 38.83
C ASP A 690 14.23 8.08 39.63
N ILE A 691 14.50 6.96 38.94
CA ILE A 691 14.90 5.68 39.52
C ILE A 691 16.42 5.52 39.46
N CYS A 692 17.06 5.92 38.35
CA CYS A 692 18.47 5.68 38.10
C CYS A 692 19.37 6.91 38.29
N GLU A 693 18.88 8.03 38.84
CA GLU A 693 19.74 9.21 39.09
C GLU A 693 21.01 8.83 39.89
N PRO A 694 22.20 9.33 39.50
CA PRO A 694 22.45 10.36 38.47
C PRO A 694 22.63 9.84 37.03
N ASP A 695 22.57 8.52 36.80
CA ASP A 695 22.82 7.92 35.49
C ASP A 695 21.64 8.17 34.52
N PRO A 696 21.88 8.39 33.21
CA PRO A 696 20.81 8.57 32.25
C PRO A 696 20.09 7.23 31.99
N PRO A 697 18.74 7.21 31.97
CA PRO A 697 17.99 6.00 31.66
C PRO A 697 18.26 5.57 30.20
N SER A 698 18.29 4.28 29.97
CA SER A 698 18.51 3.66 28.66
C SER A 698 17.59 2.47 28.46
N LEU A 699 17.13 2.25 27.23
CA LEU A 699 16.39 1.05 26.87
C LEU A 699 17.36 -0.12 26.85
N PHE A 700 18.52 0.07 26.22
CA PHE A 700 19.64 -0.87 26.21
C PHE A 700 20.96 -0.16 26.50
N VAL A 701 21.77 -0.68 27.42
CA VAL A 701 23.09 -0.10 27.72
C VAL A 701 24.14 -0.65 26.76
N ASP A 702 24.31 -1.98 26.70
CA ASP A 702 25.29 -2.68 25.85
C ASP A 702 24.63 -3.69 24.89
N GLY A 703 23.46 -3.30 24.36
CA GLY A 703 22.59 -4.18 23.56
C GLY A 703 21.70 -5.05 24.45
N SER A 704 20.96 -5.98 23.84
CA SER A 704 20.09 -6.87 24.60
C SER A 704 20.87 -8.06 25.13
N SER A 705 20.94 -8.18 26.45
CA SER A 705 21.52 -9.32 27.13
C SER A 705 20.45 -10.05 27.95
N ARG A 706 20.70 -11.32 28.21
CA ARG A 706 19.83 -12.13 29.06
C ARG A 706 19.90 -11.67 30.52
N HIS A 707 21.02 -11.09 30.94
CA HIS A 707 21.25 -10.65 32.33
C HIS A 707 20.45 -9.39 32.69
N ASP A 708 19.90 -8.69 31.69
CA ASP A 708 19.09 -7.47 31.82
C ASP A 708 17.68 -7.72 32.38
N ILE A 709 17.35 -8.98 32.68
CA ILE A 709 15.99 -9.40 33.04
C ILE A 709 16.03 -10.32 34.24
N THR A 710 15.75 -9.76 35.40
CA THR A 710 15.67 -10.46 36.68
C THR A 710 14.26 -10.33 37.23
N GLN A 711 13.69 -11.44 37.70
CA GLN A 711 12.35 -11.48 38.27
C GLN A 711 12.31 -10.72 39.59
N GLY A 712 11.29 -9.87 39.75
CA GLY A 712 11.00 -9.19 41.02
C GLY A 712 10.09 -10.02 41.94
N LYS A 713 9.21 -9.35 42.68
CA LYS A 713 8.32 -9.99 43.67
C LYS A 713 7.12 -10.74 43.06
N LEU A 714 6.94 -10.71 41.74
CA LEU A 714 5.79 -11.30 41.05
C LEU A 714 6.07 -12.74 40.64
N GLY A 715 5.09 -13.65 40.80
CA GLY A 715 5.19 -15.06 40.40
C GLY A 715 5.08 -15.30 38.88
N ASN A 716 5.82 -14.54 38.07
CA ASN A 716 5.77 -14.56 36.60
C ASN A 716 7.05 -15.14 35.94
N CYS A 717 7.75 -16.03 36.64
CA CYS A 717 8.99 -16.67 36.18
C CYS A 717 8.94 -17.18 34.73
N TRP A 718 7.80 -17.72 34.30
CA TRP A 718 7.54 -18.19 32.94
C TRP A 718 7.73 -17.11 31.86
N PHE A 719 7.37 -15.86 32.16
CA PHE A 719 7.52 -14.71 31.28
C PHE A 719 8.99 -14.27 31.27
N VAL A 720 9.62 -14.13 32.44
CA VAL A 720 11.01 -13.70 32.58
C VAL A 720 11.98 -14.69 31.92
N ALA A 721 11.79 -16.00 32.13
CA ALA A 721 12.53 -17.06 31.46
C ALA A 721 12.34 -17.03 29.93
N SER A 722 11.16 -16.64 29.46
CA SER A 722 10.90 -16.47 28.02
C SER A 722 11.63 -15.25 27.46
N CYS A 723 11.62 -14.12 28.19
CA CYS A 723 12.33 -12.90 27.82
C CYS A 723 13.86 -13.11 27.75
N SER A 724 14.43 -13.90 28.66
CA SER A 724 15.88 -14.19 28.63
C SER A 724 16.28 -14.99 27.39
N THR A 725 15.39 -15.84 26.86
CA THR A 725 15.63 -16.53 25.58
C THR A 725 15.40 -15.61 24.39
N LEU A 726 14.43 -14.68 24.47
CA LEU A 726 14.19 -13.67 23.44
C LEU A 726 15.39 -12.74 23.25
N ALA A 727 16.08 -12.38 24.34
CA ALA A 727 17.27 -11.54 24.30
C ALA A 727 18.42 -12.14 23.47
N LEU A 728 18.45 -13.47 23.31
CA LEU A 728 19.44 -14.18 22.48
C LEU A 728 19.17 -14.04 20.97
N GLU A 729 17.99 -13.58 20.58
CA GLU A 729 17.53 -13.54 19.19
C GLU A 729 17.15 -12.12 18.76
N PRO A 730 18.11 -11.26 18.35
CA PRO A 730 17.88 -9.86 18.01
C PRO A 730 16.79 -9.65 16.95
N SER A 731 16.67 -10.59 15.99
CA SER A 731 15.66 -10.53 14.92
C SER A 731 14.22 -10.73 15.42
N LEU A 732 14.04 -11.49 16.51
CA LEU A 732 12.76 -11.66 17.18
C LEU A 732 12.50 -10.48 18.12
N LEU A 733 13.54 -10.02 18.84
CA LEU A 733 13.44 -8.85 19.70
C LEU A 733 13.00 -7.59 18.92
N GLU A 734 13.51 -7.35 17.70
CA GLU A 734 13.07 -6.23 16.84
C GLU A 734 11.60 -6.34 16.41
N LYS A 735 11.03 -7.55 16.37
CA LYS A 735 9.59 -7.72 16.12
C LYS A 735 8.76 -7.30 17.32
N VAL A 736 9.24 -7.62 18.53
CA VAL A 736 8.56 -7.31 19.80
C VAL A 736 8.75 -5.84 20.20
N ILE A 737 9.93 -5.27 19.99
CA ILE A 737 10.29 -3.87 20.31
C ILE A 737 10.63 -3.14 19.00
N PRO A 738 9.65 -2.59 18.28
CA PRO A 738 9.87 -2.02 16.95
C PRO A 738 10.49 -0.61 16.99
N ASP A 739 11.40 -0.31 16.06
CA ASP A 739 12.13 0.97 15.98
C ASP A 739 12.83 1.34 17.30
N MET A 740 13.50 0.37 17.95
CA MET A 740 14.17 0.53 19.26
C MET A 740 14.94 1.86 19.38
N LYS A 741 15.74 2.20 18.36
CA LYS A 741 16.55 3.43 18.32
C LYS A 741 15.74 4.72 18.43
N ASN A 742 14.49 4.74 17.95
CA ASN A 742 13.62 5.92 17.99
C ASN A 742 12.79 6.00 19.28
N GLN A 743 12.81 4.94 20.08
CA GLN A 743 12.17 4.87 21.40
C GLN A 743 13.16 5.11 22.54
N GLU A 744 14.47 5.02 22.27
CA GLU A 744 15.53 5.29 23.23
C GLU A 744 15.48 6.72 23.81
N TRP A 745 15.96 6.88 25.04
CA TRP A 745 16.15 8.20 25.66
C TRP A 745 17.28 8.95 24.92
N ASP A 746 16.95 10.02 24.21
CA ASP A 746 17.94 10.82 23.49
C ASP A 746 18.74 11.70 24.47
N VAL A 747 19.92 11.22 24.86
CA VAL A 747 20.84 11.94 25.77
C VAL A 747 21.29 13.30 25.22
N LYS A 748 21.15 13.53 23.90
CA LYS A 748 21.54 14.79 23.23
C LYS A 748 20.37 15.75 23.02
N ASP A 749 19.12 15.28 23.13
CA ASP A 749 17.92 16.06 22.86
C ASP A 749 16.78 15.64 23.79
N VAL A 750 16.84 16.17 25.03
CA VAL A 750 15.86 15.91 26.10
C VAL A 750 14.41 16.23 25.66
N GLY A 751 14.22 17.10 24.66
CA GLY A 751 12.92 17.48 24.11
C GLY A 751 12.20 16.40 23.30
N LYS A 752 12.88 15.31 22.90
CA LYS A 752 12.29 14.18 22.14
C LYS A 752 11.72 13.04 22.98
N TYR A 753 11.88 13.13 24.30
CA TYR A 753 11.33 12.16 25.23
C TYR A 753 9.94 12.62 25.71
N GLN A 754 8.94 11.79 25.46
CA GLN A 754 7.54 12.04 25.85
C GLN A 754 7.00 10.94 26.78
N GLY A 755 7.88 10.15 27.44
CA GLY A 755 7.46 9.10 28.37
C GLY A 755 6.52 8.06 27.75
N ILE A 756 6.67 7.78 26.45
CA ILE A 756 5.78 6.90 25.67
C ILE A 756 6.59 5.85 24.90
N PHE A 757 6.17 4.60 25.03
CA PHE A 757 6.81 3.43 24.42
C PHE A 757 5.77 2.53 23.75
N ARG A 758 6.23 1.65 22.86
CA ARG A 758 5.38 0.66 22.19
C ARG A 758 6.08 -0.69 22.01
N PHE A 759 5.25 -1.71 22.11
CA PHE A 759 5.63 -3.11 21.99
C PHE A 759 4.65 -3.84 21.08
N ARG A 760 5.03 -5.01 20.58
CA ARG A 760 4.18 -5.86 19.73
C ARG A 760 4.17 -7.27 20.25
N PHE A 761 2.97 -7.79 20.42
CA PHE A 761 2.75 -9.18 20.83
C PHE A 761 1.83 -9.86 19.82
N TRP A 762 2.13 -11.11 19.52
CA TRP A 762 1.27 -11.92 18.68
C TRP A 762 0.08 -12.42 19.50
N ARG A 763 -1.14 -12.10 19.07
CA ARG A 763 -2.39 -12.51 19.71
C ARG A 763 -3.32 -13.14 18.67
N GLN A 764 -3.70 -14.39 18.90
CA GLN A 764 -4.58 -15.19 18.03
C GLN A 764 -4.28 -15.00 16.52
N GLY A 765 -3.03 -15.14 16.07
CA GLY A 765 -2.75 -15.06 14.64
C GLY A 765 -2.52 -13.67 14.06
N GLU A 766 -2.51 -12.62 14.87
CA GLU A 766 -2.27 -11.23 14.46
C GLU A 766 -1.26 -10.55 15.40
N TRP A 767 -0.43 -9.64 14.88
CA TRP A 767 0.44 -8.81 15.70
C TRP A 767 -0.35 -7.60 16.23
N THR A 768 -0.38 -7.46 17.55
CA THR A 768 -1.05 -6.37 18.27
C THR A 768 0.00 -5.42 18.84
N GLU A 769 -0.11 -4.14 18.50
CA GLU A 769 0.71 -3.07 19.08
C GLU A 769 0.09 -2.58 20.39
N VAL A 770 0.90 -2.54 21.44
CA VAL A 770 0.55 -2.07 22.77
C VAL A 770 1.42 -0.85 23.06
N VAL A 771 0.77 0.26 23.40
CA VAL A 771 1.42 1.52 23.80
C VAL A 771 1.35 1.61 25.31
N ILE A 772 2.42 2.06 25.96
CA ILE A 772 2.48 2.32 27.40
C ILE A 772 3.20 3.64 27.67
N ASP A 773 2.92 4.24 28.82
CA ASP A 773 3.87 5.17 29.43
C ASP A 773 4.97 4.42 30.20
N ASP A 774 6.01 5.13 30.66
CA ASP A 774 7.12 4.56 31.42
C ASP A 774 7.05 4.76 32.94
N LEU A 775 5.88 5.05 33.52
CA LEU A 775 5.73 4.98 34.98
C LEU A 775 5.87 3.52 35.44
N LEU A 776 6.82 3.21 36.31
CA LEU A 776 7.10 1.85 36.79
C LEU A 776 6.84 1.74 38.31
N PRO A 777 6.29 0.61 38.79
CA PRO A 777 6.07 0.37 40.22
C PRO A 777 7.38 0.28 41.02
N THR A 778 7.52 1.11 42.06
CA THR A 778 8.69 1.10 42.95
C THR A 778 8.31 1.01 44.43
N VAL A 779 9.20 0.42 45.23
CA VAL A 779 9.19 0.49 46.69
C VAL A 779 10.56 0.97 47.15
N TYR A 780 10.58 1.99 48.02
CA TYR A 780 11.81 2.68 48.44
C TYR A 780 12.71 3.13 47.26
N GLY A 781 12.09 3.52 46.13
CA GLY A 781 12.79 3.96 44.93
C GLY A 781 13.37 2.84 44.05
N GLN A 782 13.18 1.57 44.40
CA GLN A 782 13.62 0.42 43.58
C GLN A 782 12.45 -0.28 42.89
N LEU A 783 12.70 -0.80 41.69
CA LEU A 783 11.70 -1.56 40.92
C LEU A 783 11.24 -2.80 41.69
N VAL A 784 9.92 -3.00 41.77
CA VAL A 784 9.32 -4.14 42.49
C VAL A 784 9.25 -5.40 41.62
N PHE A 785 9.12 -5.22 40.32
CA PHE A 785 8.95 -6.29 39.33
C PHE A 785 10.22 -6.51 38.51
N VAL A 786 10.12 -6.81 37.21
CA VAL A 786 11.30 -7.09 36.38
C VAL A 786 12.25 -5.89 36.38
N HIS A 787 13.54 -6.18 36.57
CA HIS A 787 14.62 -5.19 36.56
C HIS A 787 15.91 -5.79 35.97
N SER A 788 16.80 -4.92 35.48
CA SER A 788 18.16 -5.29 35.06
C SER A 788 19.11 -5.27 36.27
N SER A 789 20.23 -5.99 36.16
CA SER A 789 21.36 -5.81 37.08
C SER A 789 21.96 -4.40 36.97
N LEU A 790 21.84 -3.77 35.80
CA LEU A 790 22.19 -2.37 35.56
C LEU A 790 21.01 -1.46 35.95
N LYS A 791 21.25 -0.55 36.88
CA LYS A 791 20.21 0.35 37.42
C LYS A 791 19.57 1.27 36.37
N ASN A 792 20.29 1.59 35.30
CA ASN A 792 19.86 2.53 34.27
C ASN A 792 19.27 1.85 33.02
N GLU A 793 19.00 0.54 33.04
CA GLU A 793 18.46 -0.21 31.91
C GLU A 793 17.02 -0.69 32.13
N PHE A 794 16.11 -0.39 31.20
CA PHE A 794 14.66 -0.49 31.45
C PHE A 794 13.83 -1.29 30.43
N TRP A 795 14.42 -1.86 29.38
CA TRP A 795 13.63 -2.57 28.36
C TRP A 795 12.82 -3.75 28.93
N GLY A 796 13.39 -4.51 29.88
CA GLY A 796 12.71 -5.65 30.52
C GLY A 796 11.49 -5.22 31.33
N ALA A 797 11.64 -4.18 32.15
CA ALA A 797 10.57 -3.62 32.98
C ALA A 797 9.43 -3.04 32.12
N LEU A 798 9.77 -2.33 31.04
CA LEU A 798 8.77 -1.77 30.11
C LEU A 798 8.08 -2.86 29.29
N LEU A 799 8.81 -3.90 28.88
CA LEU A 799 8.23 -5.05 28.18
C LEU A 799 7.23 -5.80 29.08
N GLU A 800 7.59 -6.03 30.35
CA GLU A 800 6.70 -6.61 31.35
C GLU A 800 5.44 -5.75 31.54
N LYS A 801 5.59 -4.42 31.70
CA LYS A 801 4.46 -3.50 31.82
C LYS A 801 3.52 -3.58 30.61
N ALA A 802 4.05 -3.59 29.39
CA ALA A 802 3.24 -3.71 28.19
C ALA A 802 2.50 -5.05 28.11
N TYR A 803 3.12 -6.13 28.58
CA TYR A 803 2.51 -7.44 28.64
C TYR A 803 1.44 -7.52 29.75
N ALA A 804 1.68 -6.93 30.92
CA ALA A 804 0.73 -6.77 32.02
C ALA A 804 -0.50 -5.99 31.56
N LYS A 805 -0.31 -4.86 30.88
CA LYS A 805 -1.41 -4.10 30.27
C LYS A 805 -2.24 -4.94 29.30
N LEU A 806 -1.59 -5.72 28.45
CA LEU A 806 -2.27 -6.60 27.51
C LEU A 806 -3.07 -7.71 28.21
N SER A 807 -2.65 -8.08 29.42
CA SER A 807 -3.28 -9.06 30.28
C SER A 807 -4.14 -8.47 31.40
N GLY A 808 -4.37 -7.14 31.43
CA GLY A 808 -5.24 -6.45 32.39
C GLY A 808 -4.53 -5.84 33.60
N SER A 809 -3.57 -6.54 34.22
CA SER A 809 -2.80 -6.09 35.40
C SER A 809 -1.47 -6.86 35.54
N TYR A 810 -0.60 -6.44 36.45
CA TYR A 810 0.61 -7.21 36.80
C TYR A 810 0.24 -8.57 37.44
N GLU A 811 -0.71 -8.61 38.37
CA GLU A 811 -1.20 -9.85 39.00
C GLU A 811 -1.72 -10.87 37.98
N ALA A 812 -2.28 -10.41 36.85
CA ALA A 812 -2.74 -11.29 35.79
C ALA A 812 -1.61 -12.11 35.12
N LEU A 813 -0.34 -11.78 35.38
CA LEU A 813 0.84 -12.53 34.91
C LEU A 813 1.29 -13.64 35.86
N GLU A 814 0.72 -13.74 37.08
CA GLU A 814 1.06 -14.80 38.02
C GLU A 814 0.66 -16.20 37.49
N ALA A 815 1.53 -17.19 37.72
CA ALA A 815 1.30 -18.61 37.43
C ALA A 815 0.91 -18.89 35.95
N GLY A 816 1.73 -18.46 35.00
CA GLY A 816 1.56 -18.75 33.57
C GLY A 816 2.44 -19.88 33.05
N ASN A 817 2.40 -20.09 31.73
CA ASN A 817 3.14 -21.16 31.05
C ASN A 817 4.12 -20.57 30.03
N ILE A 818 5.39 -21.02 30.06
CA ILE A 818 6.46 -20.58 29.15
C ILE A 818 5.99 -20.56 27.69
N ALA A 819 5.25 -21.59 27.27
CA ALA A 819 4.74 -21.71 25.91
C ALA A 819 3.94 -20.48 25.45
N ASP A 820 3.22 -19.83 26.37
CA ASP A 820 2.39 -18.70 26.04
C ASP A 820 3.20 -17.47 25.64
N ALA A 821 4.22 -17.12 26.42
CA ALA A 821 5.08 -15.97 26.15
C ALA A 821 5.91 -16.21 24.88
N LEU A 822 6.45 -17.43 24.74
CA LEU A 822 7.21 -17.79 23.53
C LEU A 822 6.36 -17.67 22.25
N VAL A 823 5.10 -18.09 22.26
CA VAL A 823 4.22 -17.89 21.09
C VAL A 823 3.94 -16.40 20.86
N ASP A 824 3.70 -15.63 21.92
CA ASP A 824 3.39 -14.20 21.83
C ASP A 824 4.58 -13.37 21.31
N PHE A 825 5.81 -13.80 21.56
CA PHE A 825 7.03 -13.15 21.05
C PHE A 825 7.41 -13.55 19.62
N THR A 826 6.93 -14.71 19.14
CA THR A 826 7.49 -15.31 17.91
C THR A 826 6.48 -15.57 16.81
N SER A 827 5.18 -15.64 17.12
CA SER A 827 4.12 -16.24 16.29
C SER A 827 4.30 -17.75 15.99
N GLY A 828 5.24 -18.40 16.69
CA GLY A 828 5.61 -19.79 16.51
C GLY A 828 4.57 -20.78 17.05
N VAL A 829 5.02 -22.02 17.21
CA VAL A 829 4.23 -23.11 17.80
C VAL A 829 5.08 -23.78 18.87
N CYS A 830 4.54 -23.92 20.07
CA CYS A 830 5.26 -24.57 21.16
C CYS A 830 4.95 -26.06 21.22
N GLU A 831 5.98 -26.88 21.17
CA GLU A 831 5.92 -28.30 21.53
C GLU A 831 6.48 -28.46 22.94
N SER A 832 5.76 -29.19 23.79
CA SER A 832 6.17 -29.46 25.16
C SER A 832 6.36 -30.96 25.36
N ILE A 833 7.53 -31.34 25.85
CA ILE A 833 7.91 -32.73 26.11
C ILE A 833 7.95 -32.93 27.63
N ASN A 834 7.22 -33.93 28.11
CA ASN A 834 7.34 -34.41 29.49
C ASN A 834 8.51 -35.40 29.57
N LEU A 835 9.51 -35.07 30.38
CA LEU A 835 10.72 -35.86 30.54
C LEU A 835 10.49 -37.10 31.42
N LYS A 836 9.40 -37.12 32.21
CA LYS A 836 9.07 -38.21 33.15
C LYS A 836 8.18 -39.30 32.58
N ASP A 837 7.33 -38.99 31.60
CA ASP A 837 6.38 -39.97 31.01
C ASP A 837 7.06 -41.05 30.15
N ALA A 838 8.36 -40.91 29.90
CA ALA A 838 9.06 -41.56 28.79
C ALA A 838 10.48 -42.07 29.13
N ASN A 839 10.84 -42.06 30.42
CA ASN A 839 12.14 -42.47 30.97
C ASN A 839 13.34 -41.95 30.18
N TYR A 840 13.39 -40.64 29.94
CA TYR A 840 14.53 -39.98 29.29
C TYR A 840 15.82 -40.00 30.15
N ASP A 841 15.70 -40.34 31.43
CA ASP A 841 16.79 -40.58 32.36
C ASP A 841 17.49 -41.92 32.11
N ASP A 842 16.75 -42.98 31.81
CA ASP A 842 17.29 -44.34 31.65
C ASP A 842 17.63 -44.69 30.18
N ASP A 843 16.91 -44.16 29.20
CA ASP A 843 17.13 -44.46 27.77
C ASP A 843 18.14 -43.51 27.13
N GLU A 844 19.40 -43.95 27.06
CA GLU A 844 20.51 -43.17 26.47
C GLU A 844 20.25 -42.78 25.01
N LYS A 845 19.69 -43.69 24.19
CA LYS A 845 19.45 -43.42 22.77
C LYS A 845 18.40 -42.34 22.60
N ARG A 846 17.29 -42.44 23.34
CA ARG A 846 16.20 -41.48 23.31
C ARG A 846 16.64 -40.12 23.85
N ARG A 847 17.43 -40.10 24.92
CA ARG A 847 18.08 -38.89 25.45
C ARG A 847 18.97 -38.23 24.39
N LEU A 848 19.79 -38.99 23.69
CA LEU A 848 20.66 -38.47 22.63
C LEU A 848 19.88 -37.93 21.42
N GLU A 849 18.79 -38.59 21.02
CA GLU A 849 17.90 -38.10 19.96
C GLU A 849 17.21 -36.78 20.37
N PHE A 850 16.80 -36.69 21.63
CA PHE A 850 16.21 -35.47 22.17
C PHE A 850 17.19 -34.30 22.26
N PHE A 851 18.42 -34.55 22.73
CA PHE A 851 19.51 -33.57 22.70
C PHE A 851 19.71 -33.00 21.28
N LYS A 852 19.80 -33.89 20.28
CA LYS A 852 19.97 -33.49 18.87
C LYS A 852 18.79 -32.66 18.38
N SER A 853 17.57 -33.00 18.80
CA SER A 853 16.35 -32.25 18.47
C SER A 853 16.37 -30.84 19.05
N MET A 854 16.69 -30.69 20.33
CA MET A 854 16.77 -29.37 20.98
C MET A 854 17.90 -28.51 20.40
N GLN A 855 19.08 -29.09 20.18
CA GLN A 855 20.20 -28.40 19.55
C GLN A 855 19.80 -27.88 18.16
N LYS A 856 19.20 -28.75 17.33
CA LYS A 856 18.69 -28.36 16.02
C LYS A 856 17.60 -27.28 16.10
N ALA A 857 16.75 -27.31 17.12
CA ALA A 857 15.74 -26.27 17.32
C ALA A 857 16.40 -24.91 17.59
N MET A 858 17.36 -24.85 18.50
CA MET A 858 18.10 -23.62 18.83
C MET A 858 18.94 -23.12 17.64
N ASP A 859 19.59 -24.01 16.89
CA ASP A 859 20.33 -23.65 15.66
C ASP A 859 19.41 -23.03 14.59
N ASN A 860 18.09 -23.29 14.66
CA ASN A 860 17.08 -22.68 13.80
C ASN A 860 16.35 -21.51 14.49
N SER A 861 16.98 -20.85 15.47
CA SER A 861 16.46 -19.72 16.24
C SER A 861 15.14 -20.01 16.98
N SER A 862 14.88 -21.27 17.35
CA SER A 862 13.76 -21.62 18.23
C SER A 862 14.09 -21.19 19.66
N LEU A 863 13.11 -20.60 20.34
CA LEU A 863 13.24 -20.28 21.76
C LEU A 863 12.88 -21.49 22.61
N VAL A 864 13.63 -21.75 23.68
CA VAL A 864 13.51 -22.98 24.47
C VAL A 864 13.48 -22.66 25.96
N GLY A 865 12.54 -23.24 26.68
CA GLY A 865 12.48 -23.16 28.14
C GLY A 865 12.29 -24.54 28.78
N ALA A 866 12.51 -24.62 30.08
CA ALA A 866 12.35 -25.82 30.87
C ALA A 866 11.68 -25.52 32.22
N SER A 867 11.14 -26.54 32.88
CA SER A 867 10.51 -26.39 34.20
C SER A 867 10.55 -27.67 35.01
N ILE A 868 10.47 -27.50 36.33
CA ILE A 868 10.35 -28.58 37.32
C ILE A 868 8.94 -28.49 37.90
N SER A 869 8.18 -29.58 37.86
CA SER A 869 6.82 -29.61 38.39
C SER A 869 6.83 -29.69 39.91
N ALA A 870 6.04 -28.85 40.58
CA ALA A 870 5.71 -29.01 42.00
C ALA A 870 4.50 -29.95 42.15
N LYS A 871 4.50 -30.82 43.17
CA LYS A 871 3.39 -31.76 43.40
C LYS A 871 2.25 -31.14 44.21
N SER A 872 2.54 -30.13 45.02
CA SER A 872 1.58 -29.42 45.85
C SER A 872 1.89 -27.91 45.85
N HIS A 873 1.00 -27.13 46.44
CA HIS A 873 1.22 -25.69 46.57
C HIS A 873 2.36 -25.36 47.55
N GLU A 874 2.58 -26.21 48.56
CA GLU A 874 3.67 -26.08 49.52
C GLU A 874 5.05 -26.32 48.88
N GLU A 875 5.11 -27.14 47.82
CA GLU A 875 6.33 -27.35 47.03
C GLU A 875 6.58 -26.24 45.98
N MET A 876 5.68 -25.26 45.84
CA MET A 876 5.83 -24.18 44.86
C MET A 876 6.98 -23.26 45.25
N GLU A 877 7.91 -23.03 44.31
CA GLU A 877 9.15 -22.28 44.56
C GLU A 877 10.05 -22.86 45.66
N GLU A 878 9.84 -24.13 46.03
CA GLU A 878 10.70 -24.86 46.97
C GLU A 878 12.05 -25.19 46.33
N ARG A 879 13.13 -24.92 47.07
CA ARG A 879 14.50 -25.22 46.63
C ARG A 879 14.88 -26.67 46.95
N THR A 880 15.45 -27.37 45.97
CA THR A 880 16.01 -28.71 46.14
C THR A 880 17.40 -28.65 46.78
N GLU A 881 17.88 -29.78 47.30
CA GLU A 881 19.26 -29.93 47.79
C GLU A 881 20.32 -29.62 46.71
N THR A 882 19.95 -29.85 45.44
CA THR A 882 20.78 -29.56 44.27
C THR A 882 20.75 -28.10 43.78
N GLY A 883 20.06 -27.23 44.52
CA GLY A 883 19.98 -25.80 44.23
C GLY A 883 18.85 -25.39 43.26
N LEU A 884 18.22 -26.34 42.56
CA LEU A 884 17.12 -26.10 41.62
C LEU A 884 15.81 -25.75 42.35
N VAL A 885 14.84 -25.19 41.64
CA VAL A 885 13.58 -24.70 42.21
C VAL A 885 12.38 -25.43 41.58
N LYS A 886 11.53 -26.02 42.41
CA LYS A 886 10.29 -26.68 41.97
C LYS A 886 9.20 -25.65 41.65
N GLY A 887 8.28 -25.99 40.74
CA GLY A 887 7.21 -25.08 40.30
C GLY A 887 7.70 -23.89 39.48
N HIS A 888 8.96 -23.90 39.02
CA HIS A 888 9.64 -22.74 38.45
C HIS A 888 10.06 -22.96 36.99
N ALA A 889 10.14 -21.86 36.25
CA ALA A 889 10.52 -21.84 34.84
C ALA A 889 11.98 -21.40 34.66
N TYR A 890 12.70 -22.04 33.73
CA TYR A 890 14.08 -21.74 33.38
C TYR A 890 14.19 -21.48 31.87
N GLY A 891 14.98 -20.48 31.48
CA GLY A 891 15.29 -20.22 30.08
C GLY A 891 16.48 -21.07 29.63
N VAL A 892 16.39 -21.79 28.51
CA VAL A 892 17.53 -22.56 27.97
C VAL A 892 18.32 -21.65 27.03
N THR A 893 19.58 -21.38 27.38
CA THR A 893 20.39 -20.37 26.70
C THR A 893 21.48 -20.96 25.80
N ALA A 894 21.87 -22.23 26.01
CA ALA A 894 22.76 -22.93 25.10
C ALA A 894 22.63 -24.47 25.23
N ILE A 895 22.90 -25.17 24.13
CA ILE A 895 23.03 -26.64 24.09
C ILE A 895 24.27 -27.00 23.27
N LYS A 896 25.24 -27.66 23.89
CA LYS A 896 26.57 -27.89 23.30
C LYS A 896 27.03 -29.34 23.43
N LYS A 897 27.59 -29.85 22.34
CA LYS A 897 28.31 -31.13 22.30
C LYS A 897 29.81 -30.82 22.33
N ILE A 898 30.52 -31.41 23.28
CA ILE A 898 31.98 -31.25 23.45
C ILE A 898 32.63 -32.62 23.24
N THR A 899 33.78 -32.65 22.59
CA THR A 899 34.58 -33.89 22.46
C THR A 899 35.72 -33.84 23.47
N ILE A 900 35.90 -34.89 24.27
CA ILE A 900 37.04 -35.05 25.18
C ILE A 900 38.03 -36.07 24.58
N GLY A 901 39.33 -35.76 24.64
CA GLY A 901 40.39 -36.73 24.39
C GLY A 901 41.78 -36.08 24.36
N GLN A 902 42.74 -36.67 25.09
CA GLN A 902 44.16 -36.29 25.02
C GLN A 902 44.97 -37.33 24.21
N GLY A 903 45.97 -36.85 23.46
CA GLY A 903 47.07 -37.67 22.92
C GLY A 903 46.79 -38.45 21.62
N LEU A 904 47.86 -39.09 21.11
CA LEU A 904 47.91 -39.84 19.83
C LEU A 904 46.96 -41.06 19.77
N PHE A 905 46.44 -41.54 20.91
CA PHE A 905 45.41 -42.59 20.98
C PHE A 905 43.96 -42.08 20.74
N SER A 906 43.74 -40.77 20.63
CA SER A 906 42.42 -40.14 20.37
C SER A 906 41.87 -40.35 18.94
N LEU A 907 42.60 -41.05 18.08
CA LEU A 907 42.17 -41.45 16.74
C LEU A 907 41.14 -42.60 16.76
N PHE A 908 41.06 -43.38 17.85
CA PHE A 908 40.27 -44.62 17.89
C PHE A 908 39.08 -44.62 18.86
N ASN A 909 39.02 -43.72 19.85
CA ASN A 909 37.83 -43.53 20.70
C ASN A 909 37.72 -42.06 21.17
N ARG A 910 36.72 -41.33 20.67
CA ARG A 910 36.40 -39.95 21.06
C ARG A 910 35.18 -39.97 21.98
N GLU A 911 35.37 -39.67 23.27
CA GLU A 911 34.25 -39.46 24.18
C GLU A 911 33.59 -38.11 23.92
N HIS A 912 32.27 -38.04 24.10
CA HIS A 912 31.48 -36.83 23.88
C HIS A 912 30.69 -36.46 25.12
N LEU A 913 30.83 -35.21 25.58
CA LEU A 913 29.95 -34.61 26.57
C LEU A 913 28.80 -33.86 25.90
N TYR A 914 27.63 -33.96 26.51
CA TYR A 914 26.42 -33.28 26.11
C TYR A 914 26.00 -32.36 27.26
N LEU A 915 26.18 -31.05 27.08
CA LEU A 915 25.89 -30.04 28.09
C LEU A 915 24.74 -29.13 27.66
N ILE A 916 23.99 -28.67 28.64
CA ILE A 916 22.92 -27.69 28.49
C ILE A 916 23.15 -26.55 29.49
N ARG A 917 22.93 -25.32 29.03
CA ARG A 917 22.99 -24.12 29.84
C ARG A 917 21.59 -23.58 30.07
N LEU A 918 21.24 -23.35 31.32
CA LEU A 918 19.96 -22.84 31.74
C LEU A 918 20.16 -21.56 32.54
N ARG A 919 19.19 -20.66 32.47
CA ARG A 919 19.13 -19.45 33.28
C ARG A 919 17.92 -19.47 34.20
N ASN A 920 18.17 -19.33 35.49
CA ASN A 920 17.18 -19.05 36.50
C ASN A 920 16.72 -17.59 36.37
N PRO A 921 15.42 -17.32 36.15
CA PRO A 921 14.92 -15.95 36.02
C PRO A 921 15.07 -15.11 37.29
N TRP A 922 15.38 -15.70 38.45
CA TRP A 922 15.73 -14.95 39.66
C TRP A 922 17.10 -14.26 39.60
N GLY A 923 17.93 -14.56 38.60
CA GLY A 923 19.25 -13.94 38.44
C GLY A 923 20.27 -14.33 39.52
N GLN A 924 20.01 -15.43 40.23
CA GLN A 924 20.83 -16.00 41.31
C GLN A 924 20.37 -17.44 41.58
N LYS A 925 21.02 -18.13 42.53
CA LYS A 925 20.64 -19.46 43.05
C LYS A 925 20.70 -20.54 41.96
N GLU A 926 21.92 -20.97 41.72
CA GLU A 926 22.28 -21.89 40.65
C GLU A 926 22.34 -23.36 41.10
N TRP A 927 22.48 -24.23 40.10
CA TRP A 927 22.82 -25.64 40.25
C TRP A 927 24.16 -25.81 40.97
N ASN A 928 24.24 -26.70 41.95
CA ASN A 928 25.45 -26.95 42.74
C ASN A 928 26.10 -28.34 42.50
N GLY A 929 25.63 -29.07 41.48
CA GLY A 929 26.19 -30.38 41.12
C GLY A 929 27.28 -30.30 40.03
N ALA A 930 27.52 -31.41 39.33
CA ALA A 930 28.54 -31.48 38.28
C ALA A 930 28.29 -30.43 37.17
N TRP A 931 29.35 -29.74 36.75
CA TRP A 931 29.36 -28.64 35.79
C TRP A 931 28.72 -27.32 36.27
N SER A 932 28.39 -27.21 37.56
CA SER A 932 28.13 -25.90 38.18
C SER A 932 29.34 -24.97 38.10
N ASP A 933 29.17 -23.69 38.37
CA ASP A 933 30.22 -22.69 38.19
C ASP A 933 31.49 -22.98 39.02
N GLY A 934 31.35 -23.54 40.22
CA GLY A 934 32.48 -23.96 41.07
C GLY A 934 33.00 -25.39 40.84
N SER A 935 32.47 -26.13 39.87
CA SER A 935 32.68 -27.58 39.71
C SER A 935 34.10 -27.95 39.25
N GLU A 936 34.75 -28.90 39.94
CA GLU A 936 36.08 -29.41 39.57
C GLU A 936 36.09 -30.09 38.19
N GLU A 937 34.94 -30.54 37.70
CA GLU A 937 34.77 -31.17 36.40
C GLU A 937 35.21 -30.26 35.25
N TRP A 938 35.14 -28.94 35.43
CA TRP A 938 35.70 -27.98 34.47
C TRP A 938 37.20 -28.17 34.27
N ASN A 939 37.93 -28.63 35.31
CA ASN A 939 39.37 -28.87 35.24
C ASN A 939 39.76 -29.95 34.22
N LYS A 940 38.81 -30.81 33.85
CA LYS A 940 39.00 -31.89 32.86
C LYS A 940 38.99 -31.39 31.41
N LEU A 941 38.55 -30.15 31.15
CA LEU A 941 38.49 -29.57 29.80
C LEU A 941 39.73 -28.72 29.50
N GLU A 942 40.25 -28.81 28.27
CA GLU A 942 41.28 -27.91 27.75
C GLU A 942 40.78 -26.45 27.72
N ALA A 943 41.69 -25.49 27.88
CA ALA A 943 41.38 -24.05 27.87
C ALA A 943 40.60 -23.62 26.60
N GLN A 944 40.89 -24.22 25.44
CA GLN A 944 40.20 -23.91 24.20
C GLN A 944 38.75 -24.45 24.14
N ALA A 945 38.47 -25.57 24.81
CA ALA A 945 37.11 -26.09 24.95
C ALA A 945 36.29 -25.22 25.91
N ARG A 946 36.89 -24.76 27.02
CA ARG A 946 36.27 -23.80 27.95
C ARG A 946 35.95 -22.46 27.28
N LYS A 947 36.88 -21.92 26.48
CA LYS A 947 36.64 -20.69 25.71
C LYS A 947 35.49 -20.82 24.70
N LYS A 948 35.32 -22.00 24.07
CA LYS A 948 34.19 -22.26 23.15
C LYS A 948 32.82 -22.30 23.84
N LEU A 949 32.79 -22.58 25.13
CA LEU A 949 31.57 -22.56 25.92
C LEU A 949 31.19 -21.16 26.39
N GLY A 950 32.11 -20.19 26.34
CA GLY A 950 31.88 -18.85 26.85
C GLY A 950 31.50 -18.88 28.33
N ILE A 951 32.30 -19.60 29.12
CA ILE A 951 32.10 -19.73 30.57
C ILE A 951 32.41 -18.38 31.21
N ASP A 952 31.42 -17.84 31.89
CA ASP A 952 31.54 -16.78 32.89
C ASP A 952 31.21 -17.44 34.23
N PHE A 953 31.93 -17.13 35.30
CA PHE A 953 31.77 -17.76 36.62
C PHE A 953 31.26 -16.71 37.61
N GLU A 954 30.06 -16.21 37.36
CA GLU A 954 29.39 -15.14 38.12
C GLU A 954 28.04 -15.70 38.60
N ASP A 955 27.63 -15.45 39.86
CA ASP A 955 26.29 -15.84 40.36
C ASP A 955 25.23 -14.92 39.73
N ASP A 956 24.90 -15.20 38.48
CA ASP A 956 23.97 -14.44 37.63
C ASP A 956 22.69 -15.25 37.30
N GLY A 957 22.58 -16.43 37.89
CA GLY A 957 21.51 -17.39 37.73
C GLY A 957 21.67 -18.31 36.51
N GLU A 958 22.69 -18.13 35.68
CA GLU A 958 23.02 -19.00 34.56
C GLU A 958 24.00 -20.10 34.95
N PHE A 959 23.67 -21.35 34.64
CA PHE A 959 24.55 -22.48 34.97
C PHE A 959 24.55 -23.53 33.86
N TRP A 960 25.64 -24.27 33.77
CA TRP A 960 25.72 -25.48 32.96
C TRP A 960 25.37 -26.73 33.77
N MET A 961 24.85 -27.74 33.09
CA MET A 961 24.72 -29.08 33.65
C MET A 961 24.84 -30.13 32.53
N SER A 962 25.05 -31.39 32.92
CA SER A 962 24.99 -32.50 31.98
C SER A 962 23.56 -32.66 31.44
N PHE A 963 23.41 -33.05 30.17
CA PHE A 963 22.09 -33.29 29.60
C PHE A 963 21.39 -34.51 30.24
N GLU A 964 22.16 -35.43 30.81
CA GLU A 964 21.65 -36.52 31.64
C GLU A 964 20.99 -35.98 32.91
N ASP A 965 21.68 -35.12 33.66
CA ASP A 965 21.12 -34.51 34.86
C ASP A 965 19.91 -33.63 34.51
N PHE A 966 19.91 -32.95 33.36
CA PHE A 966 18.73 -32.26 32.88
C PHE A 966 17.53 -33.19 32.75
N CYS A 967 17.66 -34.35 32.09
CA CYS A 967 16.58 -35.34 32.00
C CYS A 967 16.19 -35.95 33.36
N ARG A 968 17.16 -36.08 34.27
CA ARG A 968 16.96 -36.60 35.63
C ARG A 968 16.21 -35.64 36.54
N TYR A 969 16.51 -34.34 36.51
CA TYR A 969 15.94 -33.37 37.46
C TYR A 969 14.77 -32.55 36.89
N PHE A 970 14.78 -32.23 35.60
CA PHE A 970 13.69 -31.45 34.99
C PHE A 970 12.48 -32.32 34.66
N SER A 971 11.29 -31.73 34.75
CA SER A 971 10.03 -32.43 34.45
C SER A 971 9.58 -32.17 33.01
N LYS A 972 9.80 -30.96 32.48
CA LYS A 972 9.26 -30.55 31.19
C LYS A 972 10.23 -29.64 30.43
N ALA A 973 10.32 -29.84 29.12
CA ALA A 973 11.01 -28.96 28.18
C ALA A 973 10.02 -28.44 27.13
N THR A 974 10.08 -27.15 26.82
CA THR A 974 9.18 -26.47 25.87
C THR A 974 10.01 -25.80 24.78
N MET A 975 9.78 -26.17 23.52
CA MET A 975 10.44 -25.62 22.35
C MET A 975 9.45 -24.84 21.49
N CYS A 976 9.70 -23.56 21.26
CA CYS A 976 8.92 -22.74 20.35
C CYS A 976 9.53 -22.74 18.95
N HIS A 977 8.94 -23.54 18.07
CA HIS A 977 9.41 -23.68 16.70
C HIS A 977 8.95 -22.50 15.84
N LEU A 978 9.92 -21.83 15.23
CA LEU A 978 9.68 -20.88 14.15
C LEU A 978 9.34 -21.65 12.87
N MET A 979 8.06 -21.68 12.52
CA MET A 979 7.59 -22.46 11.37
C MET A 979 8.05 -21.82 10.07
N ASN A 980 9.08 -22.40 9.45
CA ASN A 980 9.57 -22.00 8.15
C ASN A 980 8.51 -22.27 7.07
N THR A 981 7.81 -21.22 6.66
CA THR A 981 6.90 -21.22 5.50
C THR A 981 7.57 -20.74 4.22
N SER A 982 8.82 -20.28 4.32
CA SER A 982 9.59 -19.76 3.20
C SER A 982 9.85 -20.86 2.17
N ILE A 983 9.76 -20.50 0.90
CA ILE A 983 10.01 -21.42 -0.21
C ILE A 983 11.51 -21.56 -0.50
N PHE A 984 12.33 -20.64 0.04
CA PHE A 984 13.75 -20.48 -0.30
C PHE A 984 14.69 -20.93 0.81
N SER A 985 14.15 -21.49 1.88
CA SER A 985 14.99 -22.12 2.90
C SER A 985 15.46 -23.50 2.43
N LEU A 986 16.74 -23.80 2.68
CA LEU A 986 17.30 -25.15 2.54
C LEU A 986 16.77 -26.11 3.63
N SER A 987 16.06 -25.60 4.64
CA SER A 987 15.46 -26.38 5.73
C SER A 987 14.00 -26.77 5.46
N LYS A 988 13.50 -27.75 6.23
CA LYS A 988 12.15 -28.31 6.12
C LYS A 988 11.07 -27.23 6.11
N ARG A 989 10.12 -27.33 5.17
CA ARG A 989 9.04 -26.36 4.94
C ARG A 989 7.71 -26.85 5.49
N TRP A 990 6.92 -25.93 6.03
CA TRP A 990 5.53 -26.17 6.45
C TRP A 990 4.50 -25.38 5.64
N HIS A 991 3.36 -26.00 5.35
CA HIS A 991 2.13 -25.37 4.88
C HIS A 991 1.15 -25.23 6.04
N ILE A 992 0.60 -24.03 6.23
CA ILE A 992 -0.25 -23.72 7.38
C ILE A 992 -1.69 -23.46 6.93
N PHE A 993 -2.63 -24.21 7.49
CA PHE A 993 -4.04 -23.84 7.54
C PHE A 993 -4.32 -23.13 8.87
N LYS A 994 -4.90 -21.93 8.82
CA LYS A 994 -5.28 -21.15 10.01
C LYS A 994 -6.75 -20.78 9.92
N HIS A 995 -7.51 -20.98 11.00
CA HIS A 995 -8.92 -20.60 11.05
C HIS A 995 -9.35 -20.21 12.47
N LYS A 996 -9.98 -19.04 12.61
CA LYS A 996 -10.63 -18.59 13.85
C LYS A 996 -12.10 -19.00 13.84
N ASN A 997 -12.65 -19.45 14.97
CA ASN A 997 -14.06 -19.79 15.14
C ASN A 997 -14.46 -19.76 16.62
N GLU A 998 -15.72 -20.06 16.93
CA GLU A 998 -16.27 -20.08 18.29
C GLU A 998 -17.01 -21.40 18.60
N TRP A 999 -16.94 -21.81 19.87
CA TRP A 999 -17.88 -22.73 20.50
C TRP A 999 -19.02 -21.89 21.07
N LYS A 1000 -20.22 -22.06 20.51
CA LYS A 1000 -21.41 -21.31 20.89
C LYS A 1000 -22.41 -22.24 21.59
N PRO A 1001 -22.86 -21.93 22.82
CA PRO A 1001 -23.88 -22.71 23.52
C PRO A 1001 -25.13 -22.87 22.67
N GLY A 1002 -25.70 -24.09 22.66
CA GLY A 1002 -26.89 -24.44 21.88
C GLY A 1002 -26.67 -24.59 20.37
N SER A 1003 -25.47 -24.26 19.84
CA SER A 1003 -25.18 -24.33 18.41
C SER A 1003 -23.93 -25.15 18.09
N SER A 1004 -22.73 -24.71 18.51
CA SER A 1004 -21.44 -25.32 18.14
C SER A 1004 -20.60 -25.78 19.33
N ALA A 1005 -21.05 -25.56 20.56
CA ALA A 1005 -20.41 -26.07 21.78
C ALA A 1005 -20.90 -27.49 22.10
N GLY A 1006 -20.34 -28.49 21.40
CA GLY A 1006 -20.80 -29.88 21.46
C GLY A 1006 -20.13 -30.76 22.51
N GLY A 1007 -19.09 -30.28 23.20
CA GLY A 1007 -18.31 -31.07 24.15
C GLY A 1007 -17.50 -32.19 23.49
N CYS A 1008 -16.80 -33.01 24.27
CA CYS A 1008 -15.97 -34.10 23.78
C CYS A 1008 -16.81 -35.33 23.34
N VAL A 1009 -16.16 -36.38 22.83
CA VAL A 1009 -16.83 -37.53 22.18
C VAL A 1009 -17.78 -38.32 23.09
N THR A 1010 -17.64 -38.18 24.41
CA THR A 1010 -18.57 -38.77 25.40
C THR A 1010 -19.98 -38.18 25.27
N ASN A 1011 -20.11 -36.96 24.76
CA ASN A 1011 -21.36 -36.25 24.53
C ASN A 1011 -21.91 -36.52 23.12
N GLN A 1012 -22.18 -37.79 22.78
CA GLN A 1012 -22.48 -38.22 21.40
C GLN A 1012 -23.61 -37.41 20.70
N ALA A 1013 -24.65 -37.02 21.45
CA ALA A 1013 -25.78 -36.25 20.92
C ALA A 1013 -25.43 -34.83 20.45
N THR A 1014 -24.33 -34.25 20.94
CA THR A 1014 -23.94 -32.86 20.62
C THR A 1014 -22.54 -32.76 20.03
N PHE A 1015 -21.70 -33.79 20.16
CA PHE A 1015 -20.31 -33.81 19.68
C PHE A 1015 -20.14 -33.35 18.23
N PHE A 1016 -20.97 -33.83 17.30
CA PHE A 1016 -20.86 -33.46 15.88
C PHE A 1016 -21.29 -32.02 15.58
N LYS A 1017 -21.93 -31.34 16.54
CA LYS A 1017 -22.23 -29.91 16.46
C LYS A 1017 -20.98 -29.03 16.60
N ASN A 1018 -19.89 -29.57 17.16
CA ASN A 1018 -18.59 -28.88 17.16
C ASN A 1018 -18.14 -28.52 15.73
N PRO A 1019 -17.39 -27.43 15.55
CA PRO A 1019 -16.79 -27.09 14.26
C PRO A 1019 -15.95 -28.24 13.70
N GLN A 1020 -15.91 -28.41 12.38
CA GLN A 1020 -15.21 -29.52 11.74
C GLN A 1020 -14.37 -29.05 10.56
N TYR A 1021 -13.14 -29.56 10.45
CA TYR A 1021 -12.16 -29.10 9.47
C TYR A 1021 -11.55 -30.27 8.70
N ALA A 1022 -11.86 -30.37 7.40
CA ALA A 1022 -11.27 -31.40 6.55
C ALA A 1022 -9.88 -30.98 6.05
N PHE A 1023 -8.93 -31.91 5.99
CA PHE A 1023 -7.59 -31.75 5.41
C PHE A 1023 -7.09 -33.09 4.82
N SER A 1024 -6.08 -33.08 3.96
CA SER A 1024 -5.59 -34.29 3.28
C SER A 1024 -4.06 -34.39 3.32
N ILE A 1025 -3.56 -35.62 3.43
CA ILE A 1025 -2.16 -36.02 3.31
C ILE A 1025 -1.98 -36.77 1.98
N LYS A 1026 -0.94 -36.42 1.23
CA LYS A 1026 -0.68 -36.96 -0.11
C LYS A 1026 0.38 -38.06 -0.08
N ASP A 1027 0.43 -38.90 -1.12
CA ASP A 1027 1.37 -40.03 -1.20
C ASP A 1027 2.85 -39.63 -1.25
N ASP A 1028 3.13 -38.40 -1.66
CA ASP A 1028 4.48 -37.86 -1.72
C ASP A 1028 4.83 -37.05 -0.45
N ASP A 1029 3.94 -36.97 0.53
CA ASP A 1029 4.17 -36.34 1.83
C ASP A 1029 4.80 -37.37 2.78
N ALA A 1030 5.76 -36.97 3.62
CA ALA A 1030 6.26 -37.88 4.64
C ALA A 1030 5.17 -38.26 5.63
N GLY A 1031 4.06 -37.50 5.70
CA GLY A 1031 2.89 -37.76 6.53
C GLY A 1031 2.92 -37.05 7.89
N GLU A 1032 3.93 -36.22 8.12
CA GLU A 1032 4.07 -35.48 9.37
C GLU A 1032 3.09 -34.29 9.41
N VAL A 1033 2.26 -34.27 10.46
CA VAL A 1033 1.24 -33.25 10.68
C VAL A 1033 1.36 -32.71 12.09
N MET A 1034 1.38 -31.39 12.24
CA MET A 1034 1.23 -30.75 13.53
C MET A 1034 -0.12 -30.04 13.59
N ILE A 1035 -0.86 -30.23 14.67
CA ILE A 1035 -2.16 -29.57 14.89
C ILE A 1035 -2.03 -28.77 16.17
N ALA A 1036 -2.41 -27.49 16.12
CA ALA A 1036 -2.39 -26.59 17.25
C ALA A 1036 -3.77 -25.93 17.41
N LEU A 1037 -4.41 -26.18 18.54
CA LEU A 1037 -5.70 -25.60 18.92
C LEU A 1037 -5.47 -24.60 20.06
N MET A 1038 -5.69 -23.32 19.77
CA MET A 1038 -5.49 -22.22 20.72
C MET A 1038 -6.83 -21.59 21.08
N GLN A 1039 -7.15 -21.46 22.36
CA GLN A 1039 -8.27 -20.64 22.84
C GLN A 1039 -7.86 -19.17 23.01
N GLU A 1040 -8.84 -18.28 23.15
CA GLU A 1040 -8.60 -16.88 23.50
C GLU A 1040 -7.89 -16.73 24.84
N ASP A 1041 -7.02 -15.73 24.93
CA ASP A 1041 -6.35 -15.41 26.19
C ASP A 1041 -7.33 -14.60 27.04
N THR A 1042 -7.76 -15.20 28.15
CA THR A 1042 -8.74 -14.61 29.08
C THR A 1042 -8.07 -14.00 30.31
N ARG A 1043 -6.75 -13.78 30.30
CA ARG A 1043 -6.06 -13.18 31.47
C ARG A 1043 -6.56 -11.77 31.77
N ILE A 1044 -6.96 -11.02 30.74
CA ILE A 1044 -7.55 -9.69 30.89
C ILE A 1044 -8.87 -9.68 31.66
N ASP A 1045 -9.56 -10.84 31.73
CA ASP A 1045 -10.83 -11.02 32.43
C ASP A 1045 -10.65 -11.80 33.74
N ARG A 1046 -9.42 -11.93 34.28
CA ARG A 1046 -9.15 -12.71 35.51
C ARG A 1046 -9.90 -12.17 36.73
N ASP A 1047 -10.08 -10.86 36.80
CA ASP A 1047 -10.90 -10.18 37.82
C ASP A 1047 -12.37 -10.56 37.75
N GLU A 1048 -12.87 -10.90 36.56
CA GLU A 1048 -14.22 -11.44 36.30
C GLU A 1048 -14.28 -12.98 36.34
N GLY A 1049 -13.19 -13.66 36.74
CA GLY A 1049 -13.12 -15.11 36.84
C GLY A 1049 -12.66 -15.85 35.57
N GLY A 1050 -12.04 -15.14 34.64
CA GLY A 1050 -11.45 -15.67 33.41
C GLY A 1050 -10.46 -16.82 33.66
N LYS A 1051 -10.74 -17.98 33.07
CA LYS A 1051 -9.91 -19.20 33.16
C LYS A 1051 -9.79 -19.87 31.80
N ASN A 1052 -8.71 -20.62 31.60
CA ASN A 1052 -8.57 -21.49 30.44
C ASN A 1052 -9.60 -22.63 30.52
N LEU A 1053 -10.29 -22.88 29.42
CA LEU A 1053 -11.17 -24.03 29.25
C LEU A 1053 -10.34 -25.30 29.02
N SER A 1054 -10.87 -26.45 29.44
CA SER A 1054 -10.33 -27.76 29.04
C SER A 1054 -10.64 -28.00 27.56
N ILE A 1055 -9.64 -27.82 26.69
CA ILE A 1055 -9.79 -27.92 25.22
C ILE A 1055 -9.03 -29.12 24.66
N GLY A 1056 -9.50 -29.64 23.53
CA GLY A 1056 -8.86 -30.74 22.81
C GLY A 1056 -9.49 -30.94 21.44
N TYR A 1057 -9.00 -31.94 20.69
CA TYR A 1057 -9.54 -32.26 19.38
C TYR A 1057 -9.40 -33.74 19.02
N TYR A 1058 -10.26 -34.17 18.09
CA TYR A 1058 -10.20 -35.51 17.50
C TYR A 1058 -9.90 -35.40 16.01
N VAL A 1059 -9.11 -36.34 15.49
CA VAL A 1059 -8.78 -36.47 14.07
C VAL A 1059 -9.36 -37.77 13.53
N MET A 1060 -10.32 -37.66 12.63
CA MET A 1060 -11.02 -38.79 12.04
C MET A 1060 -10.58 -39.02 10.60
N LYS A 1061 -10.34 -40.28 10.19
CA LYS A 1061 -10.12 -40.63 8.78
C LYS A 1061 -11.46 -40.67 8.05
N VAL A 1062 -11.53 -40.02 6.89
CA VAL A 1062 -12.78 -39.84 6.13
C VAL A 1062 -12.60 -40.10 4.63
N GLU A 1063 -13.70 -40.05 3.89
CA GLU A 1063 -13.75 -40.26 2.45
C GLU A 1063 -13.05 -39.14 1.66
N GLU A 1064 -12.42 -39.49 0.54
CA GLU A 1064 -11.60 -38.59 -0.29
C GLU A 1064 -12.39 -37.42 -0.90
N ASN A 1065 -13.68 -37.60 -1.14
CA ASN A 1065 -14.57 -36.57 -1.66
C ASN A 1065 -15.47 -35.94 -0.57
N ARG A 1066 -15.11 -36.07 0.71
CA ARG A 1066 -15.88 -35.49 1.82
C ARG A 1066 -16.00 -33.98 1.69
N ASP A 1067 -17.23 -33.49 1.57
CA ASP A 1067 -17.60 -32.07 1.41
C ASP A 1067 -18.51 -31.51 2.52
N TYR A 1068 -19.09 -32.40 3.33
CA TYR A 1068 -20.11 -32.11 4.34
C TYR A 1068 -19.67 -32.63 5.71
N ARG A 1069 -20.29 -32.11 6.77
CA ARG A 1069 -19.99 -32.46 8.16
C ARG A 1069 -20.17 -33.96 8.45
N LEU A 1070 -19.42 -34.45 9.42
CA LEU A 1070 -19.58 -35.73 10.12
C LEU A 1070 -20.79 -35.66 11.03
N HIS A 1071 -21.58 -36.73 10.98
CA HIS A 1071 -22.75 -36.98 11.82
C HIS A 1071 -22.68 -38.35 12.50
N VAL A 1072 -21.65 -39.13 12.18
CA VAL A 1072 -21.40 -40.48 12.66
C VAL A 1072 -19.90 -40.61 12.92
N LEU A 1073 -19.54 -41.39 13.93
CA LEU A 1073 -18.16 -41.63 14.30
C LEU A 1073 -17.47 -42.46 13.21
N MET A 1074 -16.29 -42.02 12.78
CA MET A 1074 -15.46 -42.72 11.80
C MET A 1074 -14.21 -43.27 12.49
N GLU A 1075 -13.35 -43.96 11.74
CA GLU A 1075 -12.04 -44.44 12.21
C GLU A 1075 -11.22 -43.27 12.81
N LYS A 1076 -10.93 -43.35 14.12
CA LYS A 1076 -10.09 -42.36 14.80
C LYS A 1076 -8.64 -42.56 14.35
N ALA A 1077 -8.08 -41.54 13.72
CA ALA A 1077 -6.69 -41.53 13.28
C ALA A 1077 -5.73 -41.00 14.35
N ALA A 1078 -6.17 -40.00 15.11
CA ALA A 1078 -5.43 -39.40 16.22
C ALA A 1078 -6.37 -38.57 17.11
N ASP A 1079 -5.90 -38.17 18.28
CA ASP A 1079 -6.57 -37.25 19.20
C ASP A 1079 -5.55 -36.54 20.09
N SER A 1080 -5.96 -35.41 20.65
CA SER A 1080 -5.21 -34.75 21.72
C SER A 1080 -5.74 -35.17 23.09
N ILE A 1081 -4.93 -34.98 24.12
CA ILE A 1081 -5.46 -34.90 25.49
C ILE A 1081 -6.32 -33.63 25.62
N PHE A 1082 -7.28 -33.66 26.54
CA PHE A 1082 -8.03 -32.47 26.94
C PHE A 1082 -7.34 -31.85 28.16
N ILE A 1083 -6.95 -30.59 28.05
CA ILE A 1083 -6.21 -29.90 29.10
C ILE A 1083 -6.56 -28.41 29.12
N ASN A 1084 -6.48 -27.81 30.31
CA ASN A 1084 -6.76 -26.39 30.56
C ASN A 1084 -5.57 -25.49 30.23
N MET A 1085 -4.96 -25.69 29.06
CA MET A 1085 -3.90 -24.81 28.52
C MET A 1085 -4.46 -23.87 27.46
N ARG A 1086 -3.82 -22.70 27.27
CA ARG A 1086 -4.19 -21.75 26.22
C ARG A 1086 -4.04 -22.34 24.82
N GLU A 1087 -3.06 -23.21 24.61
CA GLU A 1087 -2.88 -23.93 23.35
C GLU A 1087 -2.53 -25.40 23.60
N VAL A 1088 -3.15 -26.29 22.81
CA VAL A 1088 -2.86 -27.72 22.75
C VAL A 1088 -2.23 -28.02 21.39
N VAL A 1089 -1.01 -28.55 21.42
CA VAL A 1089 -0.24 -28.89 20.22
C VAL A 1089 0.14 -30.36 20.25
N ASN A 1090 -0.13 -31.09 19.17
CA ASN A 1090 0.43 -32.42 18.98
C ASN A 1090 0.98 -32.59 17.55
N ARG A 1091 2.04 -33.38 17.45
CA ARG A 1091 2.67 -33.82 16.21
C ARG A 1091 2.29 -35.29 15.97
N PHE A 1092 1.81 -35.59 14.77
CA PHE A 1092 1.35 -36.92 14.37
C PHE A 1092 1.99 -37.36 13.06
N GLN A 1093 2.11 -38.67 12.93
CA GLN A 1093 2.52 -39.33 11.70
C GLN A 1093 1.28 -39.99 11.06
N LEU A 1094 0.66 -39.32 10.09
CA LEU A 1094 -0.57 -39.76 9.44
C LEU A 1094 -0.26 -40.39 8.08
N LYS A 1095 -0.97 -41.47 7.74
CA LYS A 1095 -0.89 -42.11 6.41
C LYS A 1095 -1.54 -41.21 5.34
N THR A 1096 -1.29 -41.46 4.06
CA THR A 1096 -2.07 -40.83 2.98
C THR A 1096 -3.57 -40.98 3.22
N GLY A 1097 -4.31 -39.89 3.03
CA GLY A 1097 -5.77 -39.89 2.99
C GLY A 1097 -6.36 -38.54 3.33
N ARG A 1098 -7.69 -38.48 3.39
CA ARG A 1098 -8.43 -37.33 3.93
C ARG A 1098 -8.82 -37.56 5.39
N TYR A 1099 -8.73 -36.48 6.17
CA TYR A 1099 -9.02 -36.43 7.60
C TYR A 1099 -9.94 -35.26 7.93
N VAL A 1100 -10.61 -35.34 9.08
CA VAL A 1100 -11.37 -34.23 9.67
C VAL A 1100 -10.92 -34.02 11.12
N VAL A 1101 -10.52 -32.80 11.45
CA VAL A 1101 -10.27 -32.35 12.83
C VAL A 1101 -11.56 -31.78 13.41
N ILE A 1102 -11.94 -32.23 14.60
CA ILE A 1102 -13.08 -31.73 15.37
C ILE A 1102 -12.55 -31.15 16.69
N PRO A 1103 -12.28 -29.84 16.76
CA PRO A 1103 -11.93 -29.17 18.00
C PRO A 1103 -13.16 -28.96 18.90
N SER A 1104 -13.01 -29.27 20.19
CA SER A 1104 -14.07 -29.09 21.19
C SER A 1104 -13.50 -28.65 22.53
N THR A 1105 -14.39 -28.11 23.36
CA THR A 1105 -14.22 -28.13 24.82
C THR A 1105 -14.48 -29.54 25.35
N TYR A 1106 -14.04 -29.83 26.57
CA TYR A 1106 -14.34 -31.09 27.24
C TYR A 1106 -15.85 -31.20 27.51
N ASP A 1107 -16.40 -30.20 28.21
CA ASP A 1107 -17.81 -30.11 28.55
C ASP A 1107 -18.64 -29.49 27.40
N PRO A 1108 -19.88 -29.95 27.18
CA PRO A 1108 -20.78 -29.36 26.20
C PRO A 1108 -21.32 -28.02 26.69
N HIS A 1109 -21.86 -27.22 25.76
CA HIS A 1109 -22.49 -25.91 26.05
C HIS A 1109 -21.56 -24.83 26.64
N VAL A 1110 -20.25 -25.07 26.68
CA VAL A 1110 -19.25 -24.07 27.09
C VAL A 1110 -18.96 -23.11 25.93
N ALA A 1111 -19.06 -21.81 26.21
CA ALA A 1111 -18.73 -20.77 25.25
C ALA A 1111 -17.21 -20.53 25.19
N GLY A 1112 -16.67 -20.29 24.00
CA GLY A 1112 -15.27 -19.88 23.88
C GLY A 1112 -14.83 -19.64 22.44
N ASN A 1113 -13.90 -18.71 22.25
CA ASN A 1113 -13.27 -18.45 20.95
C ASN A 1113 -11.98 -19.26 20.81
N PHE A 1114 -11.72 -19.74 19.59
CA PHE A 1114 -10.50 -20.48 19.31
C PHE A 1114 -9.94 -20.23 17.91
N MET A 1115 -8.68 -20.60 17.75
CA MET A 1115 -7.96 -20.65 16.50
C MET A 1115 -7.37 -22.04 16.31
N LEU A 1116 -7.68 -22.66 15.18
CA LEU A 1116 -7.08 -23.92 14.75
C LEU A 1116 -5.97 -23.64 13.72
N ARG A 1117 -4.80 -24.23 13.95
CA ARG A 1117 -3.67 -24.27 13.02
C ARG A 1117 -3.34 -25.72 12.67
N ILE A 1118 -3.21 -26.03 11.39
CA ILE A 1118 -2.77 -27.35 10.89
C ILE A 1118 -1.56 -27.14 10.00
N PHE A 1119 -0.44 -27.75 10.37
CA PHE A 1119 0.84 -27.70 9.67
C PHE A 1119 1.09 -29.03 8.96
N THR A 1120 1.36 -28.99 7.66
CA THR A 1120 1.67 -30.16 6.84
C THR A 1120 2.86 -29.87 5.93
N GLU A 1121 3.66 -30.87 5.56
CA GLU A 1121 4.82 -30.65 4.67
C GLU A 1121 4.41 -30.18 3.28
N LYS A 1122 3.25 -30.64 2.80
CA LYS A 1122 2.65 -30.24 1.52
C LYS A 1122 1.27 -29.62 1.73
N SER A 1123 0.75 -28.95 0.70
CA SER A 1123 -0.59 -28.33 0.77
C SER A 1123 -1.68 -29.39 1.03
N SER A 1124 -2.34 -29.27 2.18
CA SER A 1124 -3.36 -30.22 2.67
C SER A 1124 -4.79 -29.96 2.20
N ASN A 1125 -5.04 -28.91 1.40
CA ASN A 1125 -6.38 -28.50 0.96
C ASN A 1125 -7.36 -28.23 2.12
N ALA A 1126 -6.84 -27.89 3.30
CA ALA A 1126 -7.65 -27.77 4.51
C ALA A 1126 -8.75 -26.69 4.41
N ARG A 1127 -9.91 -26.98 5.04
CA ARG A 1127 -11.11 -26.12 5.04
C ARG A 1127 -12.12 -26.53 6.12
N ALA A 1128 -12.94 -25.55 6.54
CA ALA A 1128 -14.11 -25.80 7.37
C ALA A 1128 -15.23 -26.52 6.59
N LEU A 1129 -15.88 -27.47 7.24
CA LEU A 1129 -17.09 -28.14 6.78
C LEU A 1129 -18.31 -27.43 7.40
N VAL A 1130 -19.03 -26.65 6.58
CA VAL A 1130 -20.13 -25.78 7.06
C VAL A 1130 -21.52 -26.28 6.66
N LYS A 1131 -21.59 -27.33 5.83
CA LYS A 1131 -22.85 -27.89 5.34
C LYS A 1131 -23.08 -29.25 5.97
N ASP A 1132 -24.26 -29.49 6.52
CA ASP A 1132 -24.63 -30.80 7.06
C ASP A 1132 -24.93 -31.80 5.93
N HIS A 1133 -25.62 -31.35 4.89
CA HIS A 1133 -26.02 -32.17 3.74
C HIS A 1133 -26.27 -31.29 2.50
N PRO A 1134 -26.39 -31.87 1.30
CA PRO A 1134 -26.78 -31.13 0.10
C PRO A 1134 -28.20 -30.52 0.27
N LYS A 1135 -28.35 -29.19 0.10
CA LYS A 1135 -29.65 -28.52 0.21
C LYS A 1135 -30.61 -28.90 -0.94
N ARG A 1136 -31.91 -28.96 -0.64
CA ARG A 1136 -32.99 -29.10 -1.63
C ARG A 1136 -32.96 -27.94 -2.63
N SER A 1137 -33.16 -28.24 -3.91
CA SER A 1137 -33.44 -27.22 -4.92
C SER A 1137 -34.91 -26.81 -4.80
N ASN A 1138 -35.21 -25.51 -4.84
CA ASN A 1138 -36.59 -24.99 -4.84
C ASN A 1138 -37.31 -25.18 -6.20
N ILE A 1139 -36.67 -25.87 -7.14
CA ILE A 1139 -37.20 -26.13 -8.48
C ILE A 1139 -37.77 -27.55 -8.51
N CYS A 1140 -39.08 -27.62 -8.76
CA CYS A 1140 -39.94 -28.79 -9.04
C CYS A 1140 -39.33 -30.19 -8.87
N CYS A 1141 -39.91 -30.98 -7.95
CA CYS A 1141 -39.57 -32.37 -7.63
C CYS A 1141 -39.63 -33.37 -8.80
N CYS A 1142 -40.14 -32.96 -9.96
CA CYS A 1142 -40.34 -33.80 -11.14
C CYS A 1142 -39.09 -33.96 -12.02
N ILE A 1143 -38.04 -33.16 -11.80
CA ILE A 1143 -36.79 -33.24 -12.58
C ILE A 1143 -35.76 -34.14 -11.84
N PRO A 1144 -35.28 -35.26 -12.42
CA PRO A 1144 -34.38 -36.23 -11.77
C PRO A 1144 -33.12 -35.64 -11.13
N ARG A 1145 -32.59 -34.55 -11.70
CA ARG A 1145 -31.39 -33.88 -11.23
C ARG A 1145 -31.59 -33.12 -9.90
N PHE A 1146 -32.83 -32.82 -9.52
CA PHE A 1146 -33.18 -32.02 -8.34
C PHE A 1146 -33.84 -32.82 -7.19
N ARG A 1147 -34.01 -34.15 -7.33
CA ARG A 1147 -34.50 -35.05 -6.28
C ARG A 1147 -33.53 -35.09 -5.07
N THR A 1148 -34.08 -35.16 -3.87
CA THR A 1148 -33.30 -35.39 -2.64
C THR A 1148 -32.62 -36.76 -2.69
N PRO A 1149 -31.41 -36.89 -2.14
CA PRO A 1149 -30.84 -38.20 -1.85
C PRO A 1149 -31.82 -39.01 -0.99
N ASP A 1150 -31.86 -40.33 -1.18
CA ASP A 1150 -32.62 -41.27 -0.35
C ASP A 1150 -31.70 -41.91 0.72
N CYS A 1151 -30.38 -42.00 0.47
CA CYS A 1151 -29.37 -42.44 1.44
C CYS A 1151 -27.98 -41.86 1.18
N ILE A 1152 -27.08 -41.99 2.16
CA ILE A 1152 -25.64 -41.72 2.06
C ILE A 1152 -24.90 -43.04 1.97
N LEU A 1153 -24.11 -43.23 0.92
CA LEU A 1153 -23.29 -44.42 0.70
C LEU A 1153 -21.82 -44.07 0.91
N SER A 1154 -21.19 -44.63 1.95
CA SER A 1154 -19.75 -44.56 2.17
C SER A 1154 -19.10 -45.86 1.70
N VAL A 1155 -18.05 -45.77 0.87
CA VAL A 1155 -17.40 -46.92 0.23
C VAL A 1155 -15.90 -46.79 0.40
N PHE A 1156 -15.28 -47.69 1.17
CA PHE A 1156 -13.83 -47.78 1.35
C PHE A 1156 -13.27 -48.96 0.55
N VAL A 1157 -12.24 -48.72 -0.25
CA VAL A 1157 -11.50 -49.81 -0.91
C VAL A 1157 -10.40 -50.24 0.06
N LYS A 1158 -10.46 -51.49 0.54
CA LYS A 1158 -9.49 -52.01 1.52
C LYS A 1158 -8.24 -52.49 0.82
N SER A 1159 -8.40 -53.42 -0.12
CA SER A 1159 -7.31 -54.02 -0.85
C SER A 1159 -7.78 -54.58 -2.19
N ALA A 1160 -6.83 -54.89 -3.06
CA ALA A 1160 -7.02 -55.84 -4.14
C ALA A 1160 -5.87 -56.84 -4.14
N VAL A 1161 -6.11 -58.03 -4.66
CA VAL A 1161 -5.12 -59.12 -4.71
C VAL A 1161 -5.01 -59.68 -6.11
N ASP A 1162 -3.87 -60.27 -6.44
CA ASP A 1162 -3.58 -61.00 -7.68
C ASP A 1162 -3.81 -60.19 -8.97
N LEU A 1163 -3.50 -58.89 -8.94
CA LEU A 1163 -3.61 -58.04 -10.12
C LEU A 1163 -2.55 -58.39 -11.16
N GLN A 1164 -2.95 -58.59 -12.41
CA GLN A 1164 -2.04 -58.89 -13.52
C GLN A 1164 -2.10 -57.85 -14.63
N LYS A 1165 -0.93 -57.44 -15.12
CA LYS A 1165 -0.74 -56.58 -16.28
C LYS A 1165 -0.16 -57.42 -17.42
N ARG A 1166 -0.48 -57.08 -18.67
CA ARG A 1166 0.04 -57.79 -19.86
C ARG A 1166 1.54 -57.58 -20.10
N THR A 1167 2.19 -56.70 -19.34
CA THR A 1167 3.61 -56.33 -19.47
C THR A 1167 4.40 -56.76 -18.23
N LEU A 1168 5.69 -57.07 -18.38
CA LEU A 1168 6.61 -57.43 -17.28
C LEU A 1168 6.97 -56.28 -16.32
N LEU A 1169 6.52 -55.05 -16.61
CA LEU A 1169 6.75 -53.86 -15.77
C LEU A 1169 5.98 -53.92 -14.44
N SER A 1170 6.44 -53.14 -13.45
CA SER A 1170 5.75 -52.98 -12.18
C SER A 1170 4.31 -52.46 -12.36
N VAL A 1171 3.44 -52.80 -11.41
CA VAL A 1171 2.00 -52.50 -11.43
C VAL A 1171 1.74 -51.41 -10.39
N ASP A 1172 1.17 -50.29 -10.84
CA ASP A 1172 0.87 -49.13 -10.00
C ASP A 1172 -0.65 -48.92 -9.89
N PRO A 1173 -1.37 -49.80 -9.17
CA PRO A 1173 -2.83 -49.81 -9.17
C PRO A 1173 -3.45 -48.63 -8.40
N TYR A 1174 -4.51 -48.06 -8.96
CA TYR A 1174 -5.44 -47.11 -8.36
C TYR A 1174 -6.90 -47.56 -8.60
N ALA A 1175 -7.84 -47.11 -7.77
CA ALA A 1175 -9.25 -47.43 -7.94
C ALA A 1175 -10.09 -46.21 -8.37
N LEU A 1176 -11.14 -46.42 -9.15
CA LEU A 1176 -12.18 -45.44 -9.47
C LEU A 1176 -13.52 -45.97 -8.97
N ILE A 1177 -14.12 -45.28 -8.01
CA ILE A 1177 -15.44 -45.62 -7.47
C ILE A 1177 -16.47 -44.74 -8.17
N LYS A 1178 -17.46 -45.36 -8.81
CA LYS A 1178 -18.48 -44.67 -9.62
C LYS A 1178 -19.88 -45.00 -9.09
N CYS A 1179 -20.68 -43.96 -8.88
CA CYS A 1179 -22.08 -44.08 -8.46
C CYS A 1179 -22.89 -42.85 -8.93
N GLU A 1180 -24.06 -43.09 -9.54
CA GLU A 1180 -24.95 -42.07 -10.13
C GLU A 1180 -24.24 -41.01 -11.02
N GLY A 1181 -23.28 -41.44 -11.84
CA GLY A 1181 -22.52 -40.55 -12.73
C GLY A 1181 -21.40 -39.76 -12.05
N ASN A 1182 -21.27 -39.84 -10.73
CA ASN A 1182 -20.12 -39.31 -9.99
C ASN A 1182 -19.00 -40.33 -9.97
N THR A 1183 -17.75 -39.88 -10.11
CA THR A 1183 -16.55 -40.74 -10.04
C THR A 1183 -15.58 -40.16 -9.04
N VAL A 1184 -15.11 -40.98 -8.10
CA VAL A 1184 -14.08 -40.65 -7.13
C VAL A 1184 -12.88 -41.52 -7.39
N ARG A 1185 -11.69 -40.91 -7.48
CA ARG A 1185 -10.43 -41.62 -7.65
C ARG A 1185 -9.79 -41.87 -6.30
N ILE A 1186 -9.43 -43.13 -6.04
CA ILE A 1186 -8.60 -43.56 -4.92
C ILE A 1186 -7.13 -43.50 -5.34
N PRO A 1187 -6.20 -43.12 -4.43
CA PRO A 1187 -4.78 -42.97 -4.74
C PRO A 1187 -4.11 -44.22 -5.32
N THR A 1188 -2.94 -44.03 -5.93
CA THR A 1188 -2.14 -45.10 -6.52
C THR A 1188 -1.24 -45.73 -5.46
N VAL A 1189 -1.22 -47.06 -5.35
CA VAL A 1189 -0.20 -47.79 -4.59
C VAL A 1189 0.87 -48.22 -5.59
N LYS A 1190 2.15 -47.94 -5.31
CA LYS A 1190 3.23 -48.22 -6.25
C LYS A 1190 3.74 -49.65 -6.13
N ASP A 1191 4.24 -50.18 -7.24
CA ASP A 1191 5.06 -51.39 -7.34
C ASP A 1191 4.46 -52.63 -6.63
N THR A 1192 3.14 -52.83 -6.73
CA THR A 1192 2.47 -53.96 -6.09
C THR A 1192 1.30 -54.52 -6.90
N ARG A 1193 1.17 -55.85 -6.87
CA ARG A 1193 -0.01 -56.58 -7.39
C ARG A 1193 -1.08 -56.80 -6.33
N ASN A 1194 -0.76 -56.50 -5.08
CA ASN A 1194 -1.61 -56.67 -3.92
C ASN A 1194 -1.76 -55.33 -3.17
N PRO A 1195 -2.33 -54.29 -3.80
CA PRO A 1195 -2.42 -52.98 -3.18
C PRO A 1195 -3.32 -53.00 -1.95
N VAL A 1196 -2.86 -52.30 -0.90
CA VAL A 1196 -3.63 -52.01 0.30
C VAL A 1196 -3.83 -50.50 0.38
N TRP A 1197 -5.09 -50.06 0.24
CA TRP A 1197 -5.43 -48.63 0.22
C TRP A 1197 -5.79 -48.07 1.61
N ASN A 1198 -5.67 -48.87 2.68
CA ASN A 1198 -5.75 -48.44 4.09
C ASN A 1198 -6.95 -47.51 4.38
N SER A 1199 -8.16 -47.93 4.02
CA SER A 1199 -9.40 -47.16 4.21
C SER A 1199 -9.46 -45.84 3.41
N ALA A 1200 -8.96 -45.79 2.17
CA ALA A 1200 -9.30 -44.71 1.25
C ALA A 1200 -10.69 -44.95 0.64
N GLY A 1201 -11.58 -43.96 0.73
CA GLY A 1201 -12.99 -44.17 0.40
C GLY A 1201 -13.68 -43.02 -0.32
N ALA A 1202 -14.94 -43.22 -0.68
CA ALA A 1202 -15.79 -42.27 -1.38
C ALA A 1202 -17.18 -42.22 -0.74
N LEU A 1203 -17.72 -41.01 -0.64
CA LEU A 1203 -19.04 -40.70 -0.13
C LEU A 1203 -19.98 -40.33 -1.29
N PHE A 1204 -21.12 -40.99 -1.41
CA PHE A 1204 -22.13 -40.68 -2.42
C PHE A 1204 -23.48 -40.39 -1.77
N TYR A 1205 -24.13 -39.33 -2.25
CA TYR A 1205 -25.52 -39.03 -1.90
C TYR A 1205 -26.42 -39.63 -2.98
N VAL A 1206 -26.98 -40.80 -2.70
CA VAL A 1206 -27.63 -41.65 -3.70
C VAL A 1206 -29.13 -41.36 -3.73
N LYS A 1207 -29.67 -41.02 -4.90
CA LYS A 1207 -31.08 -40.63 -5.07
C LYS A 1207 -32.01 -41.79 -5.39
N ARG A 1208 -31.49 -42.88 -5.96
CA ARG A 1208 -32.29 -44.07 -6.32
C ARG A 1208 -31.51 -45.34 -6.01
N PRO A 1209 -31.23 -45.65 -4.73
CA PRO A 1209 -30.33 -46.75 -4.37
C PRO A 1209 -30.77 -48.09 -4.98
N LYS A 1210 -32.07 -48.38 -5.04
CA LYS A 1210 -32.62 -49.60 -5.66
C LYS A 1210 -32.43 -49.70 -7.19
N LYS A 1211 -32.16 -48.59 -7.90
CA LYS A 1211 -31.96 -48.54 -9.36
C LYS A 1211 -30.52 -48.21 -9.75
N THR A 1212 -29.64 -48.02 -8.78
CA THR A 1212 -28.26 -47.57 -8.99
C THR A 1212 -27.28 -48.72 -8.75
N HIS A 1213 -26.23 -48.79 -9.56
CA HIS A 1213 -25.11 -49.71 -9.36
C HIS A 1213 -23.89 -48.94 -8.88
N LEU A 1214 -23.21 -49.48 -7.89
CA LEU A 1214 -21.87 -49.08 -7.49
C LEU A 1214 -20.87 -49.81 -8.39
N VAL A 1215 -19.94 -49.07 -9.00
CA VAL A 1215 -18.88 -49.65 -9.84
C VAL A 1215 -17.53 -49.25 -9.27
N VAL A 1216 -16.69 -50.23 -8.92
CA VAL A 1216 -15.29 -50.00 -8.53
C VAL A 1216 -14.39 -50.54 -9.63
N GLN A 1217 -13.62 -49.66 -10.25
CA GLN A 1217 -12.72 -50.00 -11.35
C GLN A 1217 -11.26 -49.89 -10.88
N VAL A 1218 -10.51 -50.99 -10.91
CA VAL A 1218 -9.08 -51.03 -10.60
C VAL A 1218 -8.27 -50.80 -11.87
N CYS A 1219 -7.30 -49.91 -11.80
CA CYS A 1219 -6.60 -49.38 -12.96
C CYS A 1219 -5.10 -49.18 -12.67
N ASP A 1220 -4.28 -49.49 -13.65
CA ASP A 1220 -2.97 -48.89 -13.95
C ASP A 1220 -3.08 -48.53 -15.45
N SER A 1221 -2.98 -49.55 -16.32
CA SER A 1221 -3.92 -49.80 -17.42
C SER A 1221 -5.20 -50.46 -16.88
N PHE A 1222 -6.35 -50.46 -17.56
CA PHE A 1222 -7.56 -51.13 -17.02
C PHE A 1222 -7.25 -52.58 -16.55
N LEU A 1223 -7.34 -52.85 -15.23
CA LEU A 1223 -7.05 -54.15 -14.61
C LEU A 1223 -8.32 -54.94 -14.34
N GLY A 1224 -9.44 -54.26 -14.12
CA GLY A 1224 -10.76 -54.87 -14.01
C GLY A 1224 -11.75 -53.96 -13.28
N GLN A 1225 -13.01 -54.40 -13.15
CA GLN A 1225 -14.04 -53.70 -12.39
C GLN A 1225 -14.96 -54.66 -11.63
N ALA A 1226 -15.47 -54.24 -10.49
CA ALA A 1226 -16.57 -54.88 -9.76
C ALA A 1226 -17.81 -53.98 -9.86
N LYS A 1227 -18.96 -54.57 -10.19
CA LYS A 1227 -20.25 -53.87 -10.29
C LYS A 1227 -21.27 -54.56 -9.38
N MET A 1228 -21.87 -53.82 -8.45
CA MET A 1228 -22.80 -54.33 -7.46
C MET A 1228 -24.03 -53.43 -7.30
N ARG A 1229 -25.14 -54.02 -6.87
CA ARG A 1229 -26.34 -53.26 -6.47
C ARG A 1229 -26.15 -52.71 -5.06
N ILE A 1230 -26.70 -51.52 -4.81
CA ILE A 1230 -26.66 -50.91 -3.48
C ILE A 1230 -27.72 -51.57 -2.61
N ASP A 1231 -27.28 -52.30 -1.59
CA ASP A 1231 -28.18 -52.80 -0.55
C ASP A 1231 -28.42 -51.70 0.49
N ILE A 1232 -29.70 -51.38 0.70
CA ILE A 1232 -30.12 -50.32 1.60
C ILE A 1232 -30.36 -50.81 3.03
N ASN A 1233 -30.43 -52.10 3.29
CA ASN A 1233 -30.78 -52.62 4.62
C ASN A 1233 -29.56 -52.84 5.53
N ASN A 1234 -28.35 -52.75 4.98
CA ASN A 1234 -27.12 -53.11 5.66
C ASN A 1234 -26.36 -51.86 6.19
N ARG A 1235 -26.06 -51.85 7.50
CA ARG A 1235 -25.38 -50.71 8.16
C ARG A 1235 -23.91 -50.59 7.76
N THR A 1236 -23.15 -51.70 7.73
CA THR A 1236 -21.77 -51.76 7.22
C THR A 1236 -21.44 -53.21 6.84
N VAL A 1237 -20.89 -53.45 5.64
CA VAL A 1237 -20.51 -54.80 5.17
C VAL A 1237 -19.15 -54.75 4.49
N VAL A 1238 -18.30 -55.73 4.76
CA VAL A 1238 -17.03 -55.95 4.05
C VAL A 1238 -17.22 -57.08 3.05
N LEU A 1239 -16.97 -56.83 1.76
CA LEU A 1239 -17.21 -57.78 0.68
C LEU A 1239 -16.00 -57.86 -0.26
N SER A 1240 -15.61 -59.08 -0.64
CA SER A 1240 -14.63 -59.32 -1.70
C SER A 1240 -15.31 -59.69 -3.01
N HIS A 1241 -14.95 -59.02 -4.10
CA HIS A 1241 -15.55 -59.21 -5.42
C HIS A 1241 -14.50 -59.53 -6.47
N GLN A 1242 -14.76 -60.56 -7.28
CA GLN A 1242 -13.96 -60.88 -8.47
C GLN A 1242 -13.98 -59.72 -9.47
N LEU A 1243 -12.82 -59.37 -10.02
CA LEU A 1243 -12.73 -58.34 -11.06
C LEU A 1243 -13.22 -58.88 -12.42
N MET A 1244 -13.98 -58.05 -13.14
CA MET A 1244 -14.58 -58.36 -14.45
C MET A 1244 -14.15 -57.36 -15.53
N GLY A 1245 -14.32 -57.70 -16.81
CA GLY A 1245 -14.00 -56.83 -17.94
C GLY A 1245 -14.98 -55.66 -18.16
N ARG A 1246 -14.74 -54.83 -19.18
CA ARG A 1246 -15.59 -53.66 -19.56
C ARG A 1246 -16.02 -53.72 -21.03
N GLY A 1247 -17.13 -53.05 -21.37
CA GLY A 1247 -17.63 -52.97 -22.76
C GLY A 1247 -18.15 -54.32 -23.27
N ARG A 1248 -17.72 -54.75 -24.47
CA ARG A 1248 -18.08 -56.07 -25.06
C ARG A 1248 -17.55 -57.28 -24.28
N LYS A 1249 -16.70 -57.06 -23.27
CA LYS A 1249 -16.06 -58.10 -22.42
C LYS A 1249 -16.57 -58.06 -20.97
N HIS A 1250 -17.80 -57.60 -20.72
CA HIS A 1250 -18.31 -57.38 -19.36
C HIS A 1250 -18.38 -58.67 -18.50
N ASP A 1251 -18.54 -59.83 -19.12
CA ASP A 1251 -18.69 -61.12 -18.43
C ASP A 1251 -17.37 -61.93 -18.37
N GLU A 1252 -16.27 -61.38 -18.89
CA GLU A 1252 -14.93 -61.99 -18.81
C GLU A 1252 -14.34 -61.77 -17.41
N LYS A 1253 -13.99 -62.86 -16.72
CA LYS A 1253 -13.27 -62.80 -15.43
C LYS A 1253 -11.85 -62.26 -15.66
N MET A 1254 -11.52 -61.19 -14.97
CA MET A 1254 -10.16 -60.62 -14.95
C MET A 1254 -9.38 -61.20 -13.75
N PRO A 1255 -8.05 -61.28 -13.82
CA PRO A 1255 -7.21 -61.70 -12.70
C PRO A 1255 -7.40 -60.77 -11.49
N GLY A 1256 -7.56 -61.37 -10.31
CA GLY A 1256 -7.64 -60.68 -9.04
C GLY A 1256 -9.04 -60.32 -8.54
N ALA A 1257 -9.10 -59.95 -7.26
CA ALA A 1257 -10.32 -59.55 -6.57
C ALA A 1257 -10.10 -58.23 -5.82
N VAL A 1258 -11.17 -57.48 -5.58
CA VAL A 1258 -11.17 -56.23 -4.81
C VAL A 1258 -12.04 -56.38 -3.56
N THR A 1259 -11.49 -56.00 -2.41
CA THR A 1259 -12.19 -55.99 -1.12
C THR A 1259 -12.65 -54.58 -0.77
N LEU A 1260 -13.94 -54.44 -0.48
CA LEU A 1260 -14.61 -53.18 -0.19
C LEU A 1260 -15.30 -53.23 1.17
N GLU A 1261 -15.29 -52.12 1.90
CA GLU A 1261 -16.19 -51.87 3.03
C GLU A 1261 -17.23 -50.83 2.59
N ILE A 1262 -18.52 -51.16 2.74
CA ILE A 1262 -19.63 -50.34 2.28
C ILE A 1262 -20.58 -50.10 3.45
N ALA A 1263 -20.88 -48.82 3.71
CA ALA A 1263 -21.86 -48.40 4.72
C ALA A 1263 -22.94 -47.52 4.09
N CYS A 1264 -24.21 -47.79 4.44
CA CYS A 1264 -25.38 -47.08 3.92
C CYS A 1264 -26.16 -46.45 5.08
N TYR A 1265 -26.32 -45.13 5.04
CA TYR A 1265 -27.00 -44.35 6.08
C TYR A 1265 -28.28 -43.71 5.53
N HIS A 1266 -29.41 -43.92 6.22
CA HIS A 1266 -30.72 -43.38 5.81
C HIS A 1266 -31.01 -41.98 6.32
N ASP A 1267 -30.38 -41.60 7.44
CA ASP A 1267 -30.57 -40.26 7.98
C ASP A 1267 -29.64 -39.27 7.30
N LEU A 1268 -30.23 -38.32 6.58
CA LEU A 1268 -29.52 -37.22 5.91
C LEU A 1268 -29.29 -36.02 6.83
N LYS A 1269 -29.91 -36.03 8.01
CA LYS A 1269 -29.70 -35.07 9.09
C LYS A 1269 -29.08 -35.85 10.26
N ALA A 1270 -28.25 -35.19 11.07
CA ALA A 1270 -27.80 -35.81 12.31
C ALA A 1270 -29.01 -36.09 13.22
N VAL A 1271 -28.90 -37.17 14.00
CA VAL A 1271 -29.63 -37.40 15.25
C VAL A 1271 -29.49 -36.20 16.18
#